data_AF-A0A254QM76-F1
#
_entry.id   AF-A0A254QM76-F1
#
_cell.length_a   1.000
_cell.length_b   1.000
_cell.length_c   1.000
_cell.angle_alpha   90.00
_cell.angle_beta   90.00
_cell.angle_gamma   90.00
#
_symmetry.space_group_name_H-M   'P 1'
#
loop_
_entity.id
_entity.type
_entity.pdbx_description
1 polymer ?
#
loop_
_entity_poly.entity_id
_entity_poly.type
_entity_poly.pdbx_seq_one_letter_code
_entity_poly.pdbx_strand_id
1 'polypeptide(L)'
;MAGELEIPFAWLLLFLVRCSRRRVGIVHTAEMTNLKPGAAYSYRVGDAAGGWSDVWSFSTLPSNAGTAERPLRIIQIGDMGYANKSDNTVAGIIAEVDQGNVDLILHVGDVSYADGDMPHWDIYFLKIEKISARVPYMTNPGNHELWYNFTAYKTNFWMPASAYSDHRMFYSFNYGGVHFAQMNTETITDTANLDDMMIALLAGGMSFEQAMLGLLPSAESVLAKDDPLRDFYKAARVYLGACDGPAALVGCDGDVAVAHLDRNGLRPLWAQVSKDFVLAVSELTGTIDLGEIEEQRVLGPGETVLINLNNGRVSMDEKVREEVAREPFPSPVARIAQVSAVEPTTKPAQSDLLSYQLAFGMTKEDIEVLLEPMSKTGKPPLGAMGDDTPMAAMLDTLPRRIEDHFKLRFAQETSPPIDPIRDAWVFDTTITLGDRSGLWRQATGRLYSFENPILSSGEMNWLRVQESVTPISLIVPFGEDLELAMNERIAEALRLAESTNVLLITDVAPTSNQIALPSLRFVSRLHSKLVEQGLRHRVGLAAEVGVWDVHHCALHVSLGVDVISPWLGIASVEDEDKYLKALRSGLLEAQSMMGVTPAAAYAGARLVEAIGLSLDFLAKEFPGVPGHISGIGSDILNAEWRQFHLNGYADQPSLADAGEFRHTRDGRKHANNAEIVRSLQSASGYAKKIHEHKPGTYEAYQSYSKLVSNRTPLNLLDLVQVKQGDAVPIEEVDSVESIVWRFMAPGMSEGALSEPAHRTVARAFNLLYRHARLKGTFQGVGPIANSGEGGFDKSRIRRPDGNRSVQYAGGRFTITPMTAACADEAEVKFAQGAKPGKGGQLPGKKVSPMVALRRGCEAGYELVSPPINHNLYSIEDVKLMVESWRFLNPKVNCALKFVATTGIEMVAVGGVNTGANRIHISDGCGGTGAAKRVDQKHAGLPAAAVLGTVQDMLVEEGVRHLVEVSADGGVQNGEQVLKLFLLGADKVGFGTSLLVAIGCSMLRKCHLSGIDPTDPNGKRRLGCTPGVATQDPEFIARFSGKSKHIARYLTFIAQEVRERMAEAGIRHLDDVIGNRNFLEPKPGITGKAALLDLSALVNAPGEHCQWRDYKAQTEANMPQMRKQEVDAAKYLLDKGKSLEIDEMLTNADRCVGVGASGLIARKLGDKGLAKGPLLFIHRGSAGHYYGAYSLPGMEFHLRGNIADSAFTAAYGGLLVVSPPRRRTGLSLVGSCFGYGARGGKAFIAGRAGNRFGICLRKNHEGGSPTLVVEGV
;
A
#
# COMPACT_ATOMS: atom_id res chain seq x y z
N MET A 1 30.74 -41.35 19.92
CA MET A 1 32.14 -41.76 20.16
C MET A 1 32.94 -41.40 18.92
N ALA A 2 34.03 -40.65 19.11
CA ALA A 2 35.02 -40.18 18.13
C ALA A 2 34.46 -39.45 16.89
N GLY A 3 34.19 -38.16 17.04
CA GLY A 3 33.96 -37.25 15.91
C GLY A 3 35.30 -36.91 15.25
N GLU A 4 35.46 -37.32 14.00
CA GLU A 4 36.43 -36.72 13.10
C GLU A 4 35.89 -35.34 12.70
N LEU A 5 36.47 -34.29 13.27
CA LEU A 5 36.39 -32.94 12.74
C LEU A 5 37.14 -32.94 11.40
N GLU A 6 36.47 -33.32 10.32
CA GLU A 6 36.87 -32.87 8.99
C GLU A 6 36.69 -31.35 8.98
N ILE A 7 37.80 -30.61 8.95
CA ILE A 7 37.80 -29.19 8.62
C ILE A 7 38.09 -29.14 7.12
N PRO A 8 37.08 -29.09 6.23
CA PRO A 8 37.33 -28.86 4.81
C PRO A 8 37.68 -27.37 4.66
N PHE A 9 38.93 -27.02 4.92
CA PHE A 9 39.39 -25.67 4.65
C PHE A 9 39.72 -25.57 3.16
N ALA A 10 38.84 -24.90 2.42
CA ALA A 10 39.05 -24.47 1.04
C ALA A 10 39.81 -23.15 1.02
N TRP A 11 41.02 -23.10 0.44
CA TRP A 11 41.64 -21.83 0.03
C TRP A 11 41.29 -21.54 -1.42
N LEU A 12 40.79 -20.33 -1.69
CA LEU A 12 40.44 -19.89 -3.04
C LEU A 12 41.38 -18.78 -3.53
N LEU A 13 41.89 -18.93 -4.75
CA LEU A 13 42.74 -17.96 -5.41
C LEU A 13 42.02 -17.41 -6.65
N LEU A 14 41.97 -16.07 -6.77
CA LEU A 14 41.27 -15.34 -7.83
C LEU A 14 42.29 -14.73 -8.81
N PHE A 15 42.04 -14.88 -10.13
CA PHE A 15 42.88 -14.29 -11.18
C PHE A 15 42.01 -13.58 -12.23
N LEU A 16 42.35 -12.31 -12.52
CA LEU A 16 41.62 -11.43 -13.44
C LEU A 16 42.37 -11.24 -14.77
N VAL A 17 41.63 -11.30 -15.88
CA VAL A 17 42.08 -10.86 -17.22
C VAL A 17 41.42 -9.51 -17.53
N ARG A 18 42.24 -8.48 -17.85
CA ARG A 18 41.80 -7.10 -18.14
C ARG A 18 40.59 -7.02 -19.07
N CYS A 19 39.62 -6.16 -18.74
CA CYS A 19 38.40 -5.98 -19.54
C CYS A 19 37.97 -4.51 -19.71
N SER A 20 37.09 -4.26 -20.68
CA SER A 20 36.59 -2.94 -21.06
C SER A 20 35.39 -2.47 -20.21
N ARG A 21 35.08 -1.16 -20.25
CA ARG A 21 34.16 -0.38 -19.39
C ARG A 21 32.79 -0.99 -18.99
N ARG A 22 32.30 -2.08 -19.59
CA ARG A 22 30.96 -2.65 -19.35
C ARG A 22 30.85 -4.18 -19.43
N ARG A 23 31.96 -4.93 -19.56
CA ARG A 23 31.93 -6.41 -19.55
C ARG A 23 32.82 -6.92 -18.44
N VAL A 24 32.27 -7.81 -17.63
CA VAL A 24 33.01 -8.55 -16.63
C VAL A 24 33.97 -9.51 -17.35
N GLY A 25 35.25 -9.49 -16.99
CA GLY A 25 36.26 -10.42 -17.52
C GLY A 25 36.00 -11.86 -17.05
N ILE A 26 36.76 -12.83 -17.58
CA ILE A 26 36.72 -14.21 -17.07
C ILE A 26 37.56 -14.25 -15.78
N VAL A 27 36.93 -14.64 -14.67
CA VAL A 27 37.59 -14.88 -13.38
C VAL A 27 37.86 -16.38 -13.24
N HIS A 28 39.11 -16.75 -12.99
CA HIS A 28 39.49 -18.13 -12.69
C HIS A 28 39.54 -18.35 -11.18
N THR A 29 38.93 -19.45 -10.72
CA THR A 29 38.90 -19.86 -9.32
C THR A 29 39.50 -21.27 -9.16
N ALA A 30 40.20 -21.50 -8.05
CA ALA A 30 40.74 -22.81 -7.70
C ALA A 30 40.49 -23.09 -6.22
N GLU A 31 39.93 -24.26 -5.89
CA GLU A 31 39.64 -24.69 -4.52
C GLU A 31 40.71 -25.67 -4.03
N MET A 32 41.36 -25.37 -2.90
CA MET A 32 42.34 -26.26 -2.26
C MET A 32 41.76 -26.88 -0.99
N THR A 33 41.53 -28.20 -0.97
CA THR A 33 41.02 -28.93 0.20
C THR A 33 42.12 -29.72 0.93
N ASN A 34 41.84 -30.23 2.13
CA ASN A 34 42.74 -31.08 2.93
C ASN A 34 44.10 -30.45 3.30
N LEU A 35 44.09 -29.14 3.57
CA LEU A 35 45.29 -28.44 4.01
C LEU A 35 45.66 -28.83 5.45
N LYS A 36 46.96 -28.98 5.73
CA LYS A 36 47.51 -29.37 7.03
C LYS A 36 47.60 -28.14 7.94
N PRO A 37 47.01 -28.15 9.15
CA PRO A 37 47.12 -27.03 10.08
C PRO A 37 48.56 -26.58 10.33
N GLY A 38 48.80 -25.27 10.35
CA GLY A 38 50.11 -24.66 10.58
C GLY A 38 51.12 -24.83 9.43
N ALA A 39 50.72 -25.40 8.29
CA ALA A 39 51.60 -25.56 7.13
C ALA A 39 51.56 -24.35 6.19
N ALA A 40 52.71 -24.07 5.57
CA ALA A 40 52.87 -23.05 4.53
C ALA A 40 52.71 -23.69 3.13
N TYR A 41 52.01 -22.98 2.26
CA TYR A 41 51.73 -23.38 0.88
C TYR A 41 52.18 -22.27 -0.06
N SER A 42 52.83 -22.63 -1.16
CA SER A 42 53.25 -21.69 -2.21
C SER A 42 52.51 -21.98 -3.51
N TYR A 43 52.15 -20.93 -4.25
CA TYR A 43 51.45 -21.02 -5.52
C TYR A 43 51.92 -19.92 -6.48
N ARG A 44 51.65 -20.13 -7.77
CA ARG A 44 51.76 -19.11 -8.83
C ARG A 44 50.77 -19.49 -9.93
N VAL A 45 50.39 -18.54 -10.76
CA VAL A 45 49.45 -18.77 -11.86
C VAL A 45 50.02 -18.36 -13.18
N GLY A 46 49.71 -19.13 -14.21
CA GLY A 46 50.19 -18.88 -15.55
C GLY A 46 49.09 -18.97 -16.59
N ASP A 47 49.39 -18.46 -17.78
CA ASP A 47 48.50 -18.47 -18.92
C ASP A 47 48.99 -19.44 -20.02
N ALA A 48 48.14 -19.62 -21.04
CA ALA A 48 48.46 -20.47 -22.20
C ALA A 48 49.58 -19.88 -23.10
N ALA A 49 49.93 -18.60 -22.92
CA ALA A 49 51.02 -17.93 -23.63
C ALA A 49 52.37 -18.04 -22.91
N GLY A 50 52.40 -18.70 -21.74
CA GLY A 50 53.62 -18.95 -20.95
C GLY A 50 53.98 -17.83 -19.98
N GLY A 51 53.11 -16.84 -19.78
CA GLY A 51 53.24 -15.85 -18.70
C GLY A 51 52.97 -16.50 -17.35
N TRP A 52 53.74 -16.11 -16.31
CA TRP A 52 53.53 -16.55 -14.93
C TRP A 52 53.51 -15.35 -13.99
N SER A 53 52.66 -15.40 -12.96
CA SER A 53 52.68 -14.50 -11.82
C SER A 53 53.93 -14.72 -10.96
N ASP A 54 54.15 -13.81 -10.02
CA ASP A 54 55.05 -14.04 -8.90
C ASP A 54 54.62 -15.28 -8.09
N VAL A 55 55.58 -15.87 -7.38
CA VAL A 55 55.32 -16.94 -6.42
C VAL A 55 54.82 -16.31 -5.13
N TRP A 56 53.60 -16.65 -4.76
CA TRP A 56 52.97 -16.26 -3.52
C TRP A 56 52.94 -17.42 -2.54
N SER A 57 52.81 -17.12 -1.25
CA SER A 57 52.68 -18.15 -0.22
C SER A 57 51.79 -17.71 0.94
N PHE A 58 50.99 -18.63 1.45
CA PHE A 58 50.17 -18.43 2.65
C PHE A 58 50.42 -19.55 3.65
N SER A 59 50.02 -19.34 4.91
CA SER A 59 50.05 -20.37 5.95
C SER A 59 48.67 -20.63 6.49
N THR A 60 48.33 -21.91 6.67
CA THR A 60 47.11 -22.30 7.38
C THR A 60 47.26 -22.08 8.88
N LEU A 61 46.13 -21.88 9.56
CA LEU A 61 46.10 -21.76 11.02
C LEU A 61 46.62 -23.02 11.71
N PRO A 62 47.41 -22.90 12.78
CA PRO A 62 47.70 -24.03 13.65
C PRO A 62 46.41 -24.50 14.37
N SER A 63 46.35 -25.77 14.75
CA SER A 63 45.15 -26.39 15.34
C SER A 63 44.71 -25.77 16.68
N ASN A 64 45.58 -25.04 17.37
CA ASN A 64 45.28 -24.34 18.62
C ASN A 64 44.93 -22.85 18.43
N ALA A 65 44.78 -22.35 17.19
CA ALA A 65 44.39 -20.96 16.94
C ALA A 65 42.94 -20.68 17.36
N GLY A 66 42.71 -19.53 18.01
CA GLY A 66 41.43 -19.15 18.60
C GLY A 66 41.25 -19.62 20.05
N THR A 67 42.28 -20.22 20.66
CA THR A 67 42.31 -20.51 22.09
C THR A 67 42.91 -19.36 22.88
N ALA A 68 42.82 -19.39 24.22
CA ALA A 68 43.45 -18.39 25.08
C ALA A 68 44.99 -18.34 24.92
N GLU A 69 45.63 -19.46 24.55
CA GLU A 69 47.07 -19.56 24.36
C GLU A 69 47.53 -19.03 22.99
N ARG A 70 46.67 -19.09 21.97
CA ARG A 70 46.91 -18.52 20.64
C ARG A 70 45.65 -17.82 20.14
N PRO A 71 45.37 -16.59 20.59
CA PRO A 71 44.20 -15.85 20.15
C PRO A 71 44.29 -15.57 18.65
N LEU A 72 43.14 -15.49 17.97
CA LEU A 72 43.07 -15.04 16.58
C LEU A 72 43.39 -13.55 16.52
N ARG A 73 44.24 -13.17 15.57
CA ARG A 73 44.60 -11.78 15.30
C ARG A 73 43.94 -11.36 14.00
N ILE A 74 43.01 -10.42 14.08
CA ILE A 74 42.15 -10.03 12.97
C ILE A 74 42.35 -8.53 12.74
N ILE A 75 42.51 -8.13 11.49
CA ILE A 75 42.37 -6.74 11.10
C ILE A 75 40.98 -6.56 10.52
N GLN A 76 40.19 -5.69 11.14
CA GLN A 76 38.92 -5.24 10.60
C GLN A 76 39.09 -3.86 9.97
N ILE A 77 38.59 -3.69 8.76
CA ILE A 77 38.67 -2.45 7.98
C ILE A 77 37.24 -2.07 7.60
N GLY A 78 36.92 -0.79 7.74
CA GLY A 78 35.68 -0.17 7.23
C GLY A 78 36.02 0.78 6.09
N ASP A 79 35.24 0.77 5.01
CA ASP A 79 35.28 1.68 3.87
C ASP A 79 36.69 1.94 3.29
N MET A 80 37.03 1.22 2.23
CA MET A 80 38.26 1.40 1.46
C MET A 80 37.94 1.74 0.00
N GLY A 81 38.91 2.31 -0.73
CA GLY A 81 38.70 2.70 -2.12
C GLY A 81 39.88 2.43 -3.03
N TYR A 82 39.63 2.45 -4.35
CA TYR A 82 40.67 2.35 -5.38
C TYR A 82 41.56 3.61 -5.45
N ALA A 83 41.12 4.73 -4.88
CA ALA A 83 41.82 6.01 -4.90
C ALA A 83 42.96 6.09 -3.87
N ASN A 84 43.88 7.03 -4.06
CA ASN A 84 45.11 7.18 -3.24
C ASN A 84 44.86 7.41 -1.74
N LYS A 85 43.63 7.78 -1.34
CA LYS A 85 43.26 7.97 0.07
C LYS A 85 43.40 6.70 0.90
N SER A 86 43.35 5.52 0.26
CA SER A 86 43.47 4.22 0.94
C SER A 86 44.91 3.70 1.04
N ASP A 87 45.90 4.38 0.44
CA ASP A 87 47.28 3.87 0.33
C ASP A 87 47.95 3.66 1.69
N ASN A 88 47.75 4.58 2.63
CA ASN A 88 48.34 4.47 3.98
C ASN A 88 47.74 3.30 4.76
N THR A 89 46.42 3.07 4.64
CA THR A 89 45.73 1.94 5.25
C THR A 89 46.26 0.63 4.68
N VAL A 90 46.33 0.51 3.36
CA VAL A 90 46.88 -0.66 2.65
C VAL A 90 48.32 -0.93 3.06
N ALA A 91 49.17 0.10 3.12
CA ALA A 91 50.57 -0.02 3.55
C ALA A 91 50.70 -0.52 5.00
N GLY A 92 49.85 -0.03 5.92
CA GLY A 92 49.79 -0.50 7.30
C GLY A 92 49.40 -1.97 7.40
N ILE A 93 48.39 -2.41 6.64
CA ILE A 93 47.96 -3.81 6.61
C ILE A 93 49.08 -4.70 6.06
N ILE A 94 49.73 -4.28 4.97
CA ILE A 94 50.87 -5.02 4.39
C ILE A 94 51.98 -5.18 5.43
N ALA A 95 52.31 -4.15 6.21
CA ALA A 95 53.34 -4.22 7.23
C ALA A 95 53.02 -5.24 8.34
N GLU A 96 51.75 -5.36 8.75
CA GLU A 96 51.30 -6.37 9.72
C GLU A 96 51.27 -7.78 9.13
N VAL A 97 50.86 -7.92 7.86
CA VAL A 97 50.90 -9.20 7.13
C VAL A 97 52.34 -9.67 6.95
N ASP A 98 53.27 -8.78 6.60
CA ASP A 98 54.70 -9.07 6.43
C ASP A 98 55.35 -9.57 7.73
N GLN A 99 54.89 -9.06 8.87
CA GLN A 99 55.33 -9.51 10.20
C GLN A 99 54.66 -10.80 10.65
N GLY A 100 53.68 -11.32 9.91
CA GLY A 100 52.89 -12.47 10.32
C GLY A 100 52.03 -12.20 11.55
N ASN A 101 51.60 -10.95 11.74
CA ASN A 101 50.77 -10.51 12.88
C ASN A 101 49.27 -10.70 12.64
N VAL A 102 48.87 -11.12 11.45
CA VAL A 102 47.47 -11.18 11.02
C VAL A 102 47.12 -12.58 10.57
N ASP A 103 46.00 -13.08 11.08
CA ASP A 103 45.48 -14.39 10.75
C ASP A 103 44.28 -14.31 9.79
N LEU A 104 43.55 -13.19 9.77
CA LEU A 104 42.35 -12.94 8.94
C LEU A 104 42.16 -11.44 8.68
N ILE A 105 41.73 -11.07 7.48
CA ILE A 105 41.21 -9.73 7.18
C ILE A 105 39.68 -9.79 7.08
N LEU A 106 39.00 -8.89 7.78
CA LEU A 106 37.58 -8.62 7.65
C LEU A 106 37.38 -7.21 7.09
N HIS A 107 36.88 -7.09 5.86
CA HIS A 107 36.62 -5.81 5.21
C HIS A 107 35.12 -5.56 5.08
N VAL A 108 34.60 -4.66 5.90
CA VAL A 108 33.19 -4.28 5.94
C VAL A 108 32.99 -2.91 5.31
N GLY A 109 31.79 -2.62 4.82
CA GLY A 109 31.47 -1.33 4.19
C GLY A 109 31.97 -1.23 2.75
N ASP A 110 32.11 -0.01 2.25
CA ASP A 110 32.42 0.24 0.83
C ASP A 110 33.79 -0.35 0.46
N VAL A 111 33.81 -1.24 -0.52
CA VAL A 111 35.01 -2.03 -0.81
C VAL A 111 35.97 -1.26 -1.68
N SER A 112 35.46 -0.67 -2.76
CA SER A 112 36.29 -0.10 -3.82
C SER A 112 35.95 1.34 -4.17
N TYR A 113 34.73 1.82 -3.92
CA TYR A 113 34.18 3.05 -4.53
C TYR A 113 34.26 3.06 -6.06
N ALA A 114 34.31 1.88 -6.70
CA ALA A 114 34.41 1.79 -8.15
C ALA A 114 33.07 2.05 -8.87
N ASP A 115 31.93 2.06 -8.15
CA ASP A 115 30.59 2.37 -8.67
C ASP A 115 30.22 1.59 -9.94
N GLY A 116 30.66 0.32 -10.01
CA GLY A 116 30.46 -0.56 -11.17
C GLY A 116 31.48 -0.39 -12.32
N ASP A 117 32.46 0.50 -12.21
CA ASP A 117 33.53 0.71 -13.20
C ASP A 117 34.66 -0.33 -13.03
N MET A 118 34.70 -1.35 -13.89
CA MET A 118 35.64 -2.47 -13.81
C MET A 118 37.13 -2.08 -13.82
N PRO A 119 37.60 -1.13 -14.65
CA PRO A 119 38.95 -0.57 -14.53
C PRO A 119 39.34 -0.07 -13.12
N HIS A 120 38.40 0.51 -12.37
CA HIS A 120 38.68 0.95 -11.00
C HIS A 120 38.75 -0.24 -10.03
N TRP A 121 37.95 -1.29 -10.26
CA TRP A 121 38.11 -2.57 -9.57
C TRP A 121 39.48 -3.20 -9.78
N ASP A 122 40.03 -3.16 -11.01
CA ASP A 122 41.37 -3.67 -11.29
C ASP A 122 42.45 -2.92 -10.47
N ILE A 123 42.33 -1.59 -10.35
CA ILE A 123 43.24 -0.77 -9.53
C ILE A 123 43.13 -1.17 -8.06
N TYR A 124 41.92 -1.37 -7.57
CA TYR A 124 41.68 -1.83 -6.20
C TYR A 124 42.32 -3.20 -5.93
N PHE A 125 42.12 -4.18 -6.82
CA PHE A 125 42.70 -5.51 -6.66
C PHE A 125 44.23 -5.51 -6.66
N LEU A 126 44.85 -4.67 -7.50
CA LEU A 126 46.31 -4.48 -7.48
C LEU A 126 46.82 -3.93 -6.15
N LYS A 127 46.03 -3.11 -5.45
CA LYS A 127 46.41 -2.60 -4.11
C LYS A 127 46.36 -3.69 -3.06
N ILE A 128 45.32 -4.52 -3.07
CA ILE A 128 45.11 -5.54 -2.04
C ILE A 128 45.79 -6.88 -2.33
N GLU A 129 46.33 -7.11 -3.54
CA GLU A 129 46.95 -8.36 -3.96
C GLU A 129 47.99 -8.87 -2.96
N LYS A 130 48.89 -7.99 -2.49
CA LYS A 130 49.90 -8.35 -1.49
C LYS A 130 49.31 -8.77 -0.15
N ILE A 131 48.06 -8.45 0.14
CA ILE A 131 47.37 -8.83 1.37
C ILE A 131 46.64 -10.16 1.11
N SER A 132 45.75 -10.18 0.13
CA SER A 132 44.86 -11.32 -0.16
C SER A 132 45.59 -12.55 -0.69
N ALA A 133 46.81 -12.41 -1.23
CA ALA A 133 47.65 -13.53 -1.63
C ALA A 133 48.25 -14.33 -0.46
N ARG A 134 48.19 -13.80 0.77
CA ARG A 134 48.92 -14.35 1.93
C ARG A 134 48.04 -14.61 3.15
N VAL A 135 46.98 -13.84 3.31
CA VAL A 135 46.03 -13.95 4.43
C VAL A 135 44.60 -14.01 3.88
N PRO A 136 43.72 -14.85 4.44
CA PRO A 136 42.32 -14.87 4.02
C PRO A 136 41.69 -13.48 4.13
N TYR A 137 40.99 -13.08 3.06
CA TYR A 137 40.38 -11.76 2.95
C TYR A 137 38.88 -11.92 2.76
N MET A 138 38.13 -11.67 3.83
CA MET A 138 36.67 -11.76 3.84
C MET A 138 36.08 -10.37 3.74
N THR A 139 35.02 -10.20 2.95
CA THR A 139 34.39 -8.90 2.76
C THR A 139 32.88 -8.97 2.66
N ASN A 140 32.21 -7.84 2.89
CA ASN A 140 30.81 -7.59 2.59
C ASN A 140 30.72 -6.31 1.77
N PRO A 141 29.78 -6.22 0.82
CA PRO A 141 29.63 -5.01 0.00
C PRO A 141 29.05 -3.86 0.82
N GLY A 142 29.47 -2.64 0.51
CA GLY A 142 28.83 -1.41 0.95
C GLY A 142 27.82 -0.88 -0.08
N ASN A 143 27.31 0.32 0.17
CA ASN A 143 26.29 0.93 -0.70
C ASN A 143 26.89 1.38 -2.04
N HIS A 144 28.20 1.59 -2.13
CA HIS A 144 28.90 1.87 -3.38
C HIS A 144 29.09 0.63 -4.27
N GLU A 145 28.90 -0.57 -3.71
CA GLU A 145 28.85 -1.81 -4.47
C GLU A 145 27.45 -2.14 -5.02
N LEU A 146 26.40 -1.40 -4.63
CA LEU A 146 24.99 -1.64 -5.02
C LEU A 146 24.74 -1.59 -6.53
N TRP A 147 25.52 -0.79 -7.26
CA TRP A 147 25.33 -0.54 -8.69
C TRP A 147 25.20 -1.85 -9.50
N TYR A 148 24.18 -1.89 -10.36
CA TYR A 148 23.79 -3.07 -11.13
C TYR A 148 23.52 -4.31 -10.26
N ASN A 149 22.82 -4.14 -9.14
CA ASN A 149 22.47 -5.22 -8.22
C ASN A 149 23.72 -5.99 -7.77
N PHE A 150 24.73 -5.28 -7.25
CA PHE A 150 25.97 -5.86 -6.74
C PHE A 150 26.75 -6.73 -7.73
N THR A 151 26.55 -6.56 -9.04
CA THR A 151 27.14 -7.45 -10.06
C THR A 151 28.65 -7.50 -9.99
N ALA A 152 29.31 -6.35 -9.81
CA ALA A 152 30.76 -6.28 -9.72
C ALA A 152 31.28 -7.02 -8.47
N TYR A 153 30.66 -6.78 -7.32
CA TYR A 153 31.00 -7.48 -6.08
C TYR A 153 30.80 -9.00 -6.20
N LYS A 154 29.60 -9.44 -6.62
CA LYS A 154 29.24 -10.86 -6.79
C LYS A 154 30.16 -11.61 -7.75
N THR A 155 30.73 -10.90 -8.73
CA THR A 155 31.66 -11.54 -9.66
C THR A 155 33.08 -11.57 -9.12
N ASN A 156 33.53 -10.48 -8.50
CA ASN A 156 34.93 -10.35 -8.12
C ASN A 156 35.26 -11.01 -6.78
N PHE A 157 34.28 -11.19 -5.88
CA PHE A 157 34.48 -11.85 -4.59
C PHE A 157 33.75 -13.19 -4.53
N TRP A 158 34.44 -14.16 -3.94
CA TRP A 158 33.95 -15.52 -3.78
C TRP A 158 33.97 -15.89 -2.30
N MET A 159 33.00 -15.35 -1.56
CA MET A 159 32.83 -15.64 -0.14
C MET A 159 32.25 -17.05 0.06
N PRO A 160 32.53 -17.72 1.19
CA PRO A 160 31.97 -19.04 1.49
C PRO A 160 30.44 -19.00 1.37
N ALA A 161 29.84 -19.81 0.50
CA ALA A 161 28.39 -19.93 0.48
C ALA A 161 27.98 -21.01 1.50
N SER A 162 27.01 -20.72 2.37
CA SER A 162 26.20 -21.79 2.94
C SER A 162 25.36 -22.40 1.81
N ALA A 163 24.87 -23.63 1.97
CA ALA A 163 24.05 -24.31 0.96
C ALA A 163 22.73 -23.60 0.58
N TYR A 164 22.46 -22.41 1.14
CA TYR A 164 21.17 -21.72 1.14
C TYR A 164 21.16 -20.38 0.38
N SER A 165 22.27 -19.92 -0.23
CA SER A 165 22.27 -18.66 -1.00
C SER A 165 23.12 -18.73 -2.27
N ASP A 166 22.45 -18.56 -3.42
CA ASP A 166 23.07 -18.38 -4.74
C ASP A 166 23.74 -17.00 -4.89
N HIS A 167 23.64 -16.13 -3.88
CA HIS A 167 24.02 -14.71 -3.99
C HIS A 167 25.23 -14.29 -3.16
N ARG A 168 25.68 -15.08 -2.17
CA ARG A 168 26.91 -14.86 -1.37
C ARG A 168 27.04 -13.46 -0.75
N MET A 169 25.91 -12.77 -0.63
CA MET A 169 25.80 -11.44 -0.03
C MET A 169 25.84 -11.51 1.50
N PHE A 170 25.52 -12.68 2.05
CA PHE A 170 25.59 -13.03 3.45
C PHE A 170 26.19 -14.44 3.57
N TYR A 171 27.00 -14.65 4.58
CA TYR A 171 27.69 -15.92 4.79
C TYR A 171 28.16 -16.05 6.23
N SER A 172 28.39 -17.30 6.65
CA SER A 172 29.08 -17.57 7.90
C SER A 172 30.13 -18.65 7.70
N PHE A 173 31.16 -18.63 8.53
CA PHE A 173 32.24 -19.59 8.46
C PHE A 173 32.91 -19.76 9.82
N ASN A 174 33.48 -20.94 10.04
CA ASN A 174 34.32 -21.20 11.20
C ASN A 174 35.78 -20.93 10.83
N TYR A 175 36.48 -20.16 11.65
CA TYR A 175 37.91 -19.92 11.49
C TYR A 175 38.60 -20.00 12.85
N GLY A 176 39.50 -20.99 13.02
CA GLY A 176 40.01 -21.37 14.34
C GLY A 176 38.86 -21.79 15.27
N GLY A 177 38.84 -21.27 16.49
CA GLY A 177 37.79 -21.48 17.49
C GLY A 177 36.61 -20.50 17.46
N VAL A 178 36.43 -19.72 16.38
CA VAL A 178 35.41 -18.65 16.29
C VAL A 178 34.50 -18.87 15.08
N HIS A 179 33.19 -18.65 15.28
CA HIS A 179 32.19 -18.58 14.22
C HIS A 179 31.98 -17.11 13.80
N PHE A 180 32.16 -16.82 12.52
CA PHE A 180 31.93 -15.50 11.94
C PHE A 180 30.63 -15.51 11.16
N ALA A 181 29.76 -14.54 11.42
CA ALA A 181 28.58 -14.25 10.61
C ALA A 181 28.76 -12.89 9.94
N GLN A 182 28.60 -12.86 8.62
CA GLN A 182 28.78 -11.70 7.77
C GLN A 182 27.46 -11.40 7.07
N MET A 183 26.95 -10.19 7.30
CA MET A 183 25.61 -9.77 6.90
C MET A 183 25.72 -8.55 6.00
N ASN A 184 24.86 -8.46 4.99
CA ASN A 184 24.82 -7.30 4.11
C ASN A 184 23.55 -6.50 4.34
N THR A 185 23.68 -5.37 5.03
CA THR A 185 22.56 -4.45 5.27
C THR A 185 22.14 -3.67 4.03
N GLU A 186 22.89 -3.77 2.92
CA GLU A 186 22.59 -3.09 1.67
C GLU A 186 21.65 -3.92 0.76
N THR A 187 21.20 -5.11 1.19
CA THR A 187 20.10 -5.81 0.51
C THR A 187 18.75 -5.19 0.91
N ILE A 188 18.21 -4.34 0.03
CA ILE A 188 17.04 -3.47 0.27
C ILE A 188 15.69 -4.22 0.14
N THR A 189 15.61 -5.50 0.51
CA THR A 189 14.32 -6.21 0.54
C THR A 189 13.84 -6.42 1.96
N ASP A 190 12.53 -6.37 2.16
CA ASP A 190 11.89 -6.69 3.43
C ASP A 190 12.26 -8.10 3.94
N THR A 191 12.31 -9.07 3.04
CA THR A 191 12.63 -10.47 3.36
C THR A 191 14.08 -10.64 3.79
N ALA A 192 15.03 -9.94 3.14
CA ALA A 192 16.42 -9.93 3.56
C ALA A 192 16.60 -9.28 4.94
N ASN A 193 15.91 -8.17 5.21
CA ASN A 193 15.93 -7.54 6.54
C ASN A 193 15.36 -8.46 7.62
N LEU A 194 14.28 -9.20 7.33
CA LEU A 194 13.72 -10.18 8.27
C LEU A 194 14.71 -11.32 8.55
N ASP A 195 15.41 -11.82 7.53
CA ASP A 195 16.45 -12.84 7.66
C ASP A 195 17.64 -12.33 8.50
N ASP A 196 18.07 -11.10 8.26
CA ASP A 196 19.13 -10.46 9.05
C ASP A 196 18.72 -10.30 10.52
N MET A 197 17.49 -9.88 10.79
CA MET A 197 16.95 -9.82 12.15
C MET A 197 16.93 -11.22 12.79
N MET A 198 16.49 -12.24 12.05
CA MET A 198 16.45 -13.63 12.52
C MET A 198 17.85 -14.11 12.94
N ILE A 199 18.84 -13.96 12.06
CA ILE A 199 20.23 -14.36 12.30
C ILE A 199 20.79 -13.63 13.53
N ALA A 200 20.51 -12.32 13.67
CA ALA A 200 20.97 -11.55 14.82
C ALA A 200 20.35 -12.04 16.15
N LEU A 201 19.07 -12.42 16.17
CA LEU A 201 18.41 -12.96 17.35
C LEU A 201 18.95 -14.35 17.72
N LEU A 202 19.17 -15.21 16.73
CA LEU A 202 19.77 -16.53 16.93
C LEU A 202 21.20 -16.42 17.48
N ALA A 203 22.02 -15.55 16.88
CA ALA A 203 23.38 -15.28 17.35
C ALA A 203 23.41 -14.68 18.77
N GLY A 204 22.36 -13.95 19.15
CA GLY A 204 22.16 -13.45 20.51
C GLY A 204 21.79 -14.53 21.53
N GLY A 205 21.42 -15.73 21.09
CA GLY A 205 21.10 -16.89 21.93
C GLY A 205 19.62 -17.19 22.10
N MET A 206 18.73 -16.61 21.29
CA MET A 206 17.33 -17.06 21.21
C MET A 206 17.24 -18.38 20.44
N SER A 207 16.29 -19.24 20.82
CA SER A 207 15.90 -20.38 19.98
C SER A 207 15.22 -19.90 18.70
N PHE A 208 15.17 -20.76 17.67
CA PHE A 208 14.57 -20.40 16.39
C PHE A 208 13.06 -20.12 16.52
N GLU A 209 12.36 -20.90 17.33
CA GLU A 209 10.97 -20.70 17.69
C GLU A 209 10.72 -19.39 18.47
N GLN A 210 11.60 -19.02 19.41
CA GLN A 210 11.52 -17.72 20.09
C GLN A 210 11.74 -16.56 19.12
N ALA A 211 12.72 -16.67 18.22
CA ALA A 211 13.01 -15.61 17.25
C ALA A 211 11.85 -15.45 16.25
N MET A 212 11.30 -16.57 15.75
CA MET A 212 10.14 -16.57 14.86
C MET A 212 8.90 -15.96 15.52
N LEU A 213 8.49 -16.46 16.68
CA LEU A 213 7.31 -15.93 17.38
C LEU A 213 7.53 -14.52 17.96
N GLY A 214 8.78 -14.11 18.18
CA GLY A 214 9.14 -12.77 18.63
C GLY A 214 9.04 -11.72 17.52
N LEU A 215 9.49 -12.06 16.31
CA LEU A 215 9.40 -11.18 15.14
C LEU A 215 8.00 -11.18 14.53
N LEU A 216 7.32 -12.33 14.47
CA LEU A 216 6.00 -12.50 13.86
C LEU A 216 4.99 -13.08 14.88
N PRO A 217 4.64 -12.32 15.93
CA PRO A 217 3.78 -12.82 17.00
C PRO A 217 2.34 -13.00 16.52
N SER A 218 1.70 -14.09 16.96
CA SER A 218 0.26 -14.26 16.82
C SER A 218 -0.52 -13.16 17.57
N ALA A 219 -1.81 -13.00 17.28
CA ALA A 219 -2.63 -12.05 18.01
C ALA A 219 -2.78 -12.45 19.50
N GLU A 220 -2.42 -11.58 20.45
CA GLU A 220 -2.55 -11.89 21.89
C GLU A 220 -4.00 -12.15 22.29
N SER A 221 -4.95 -11.54 21.57
CA SER A 221 -6.40 -11.66 21.80
C SER A 221 -6.96 -13.08 21.59
N VAL A 222 -6.27 -13.94 20.82
CA VAL A 222 -6.70 -15.32 20.57
C VAL A 222 -6.21 -16.30 21.64
N LEU A 223 -5.30 -15.86 22.52
CA LEU A 223 -4.80 -16.68 23.61
C LEU A 223 -5.73 -16.63 24.84
N ALA A 224 -5.74 -17.71 25.61
CA ALA A 224 -6.42 -17.74 26.90
C ALA A 224 -5.82 -16.68 27.85
N LYS A 225 -6.60 -16.20 28.84
CA LYS A 225 -6.14 -15.13 29.74
C LYS A 225 -4.93 -15.53 30.59
N ASP A 226 -4.84 -16.80 30.93
CA ASP A 226 -3.83 -17.44 31.75
C ASP A 226 -2.77 -18.19 30.91
N ASP A 227 -2.79 -18.02 29.59
CA ASP A 227 -1.80 -18.61 28.69
C ASP A 227 -0.40 -18.04 28.98
N PRO A 228 0.60 -18.86 29.36
CA PRO A 228 1.93 -18.36 29.71
C PRO A 228 2.66 -17.70 28.52
N LEU A 229 2.29 -18.01 27.26
CA LEU A 229 2.86 -17.37 26.07
C LEU A 229 2.55 -15.86 26.03
N ARG A 230 1.51 -15.39 26.71
CA ARG A 230 1.19 -13.95 26.77
C ARG A 230 2.31 -13.14 27.38
N ASP A 231 3.02 -13.68 28.36
CA ASP A 231 4.12 -12.96 29.00
C ASP A 231 5.33 -12.85 28.07
N PHE A 232 5.59 -13.89 27.26
CA PHE A 232 6.54 -13.83 26.15
C PHE A 232 6.14 -12.75 25.13
N TYR A 233 4.89 -12.74 24.64
CA TYR A 233 4.46 -11.73 23.66
C TYR A 233 4.46 -10.30 24.18
N LYS A 234 4.08 -10.07 25.45
CA LYS A 234 4.21 -8.75 26.08
C LYS A 234 5.67 -8.30 26.12
N ALA A 235 6.59 -9.21 26.41
CA ALA A 235 8.01 -8.93 26.43
C ALA A 235 8.58 -8.67 25.01
N ALA A 236 8.26 -9.54 24.06
CA ALA A 236 8.65 -9.40 22.65
C ALA A 236 8.14 -8.09 22.05
N ARG A 237 6.90 -7.68 22.34
CA ARG A 237 6.36 -6.37 21.92
C ARG A 237 7.22 -5.20 22.39
N VAL A 238 7.71 -5.25 23.63
CA VAL A 238 8.56 -4.19 24.20
C VAL A 238 9.93 -4.15 23.52
N TYR A 239 10.52 -5.32 23.23
CA TYR A 239 11.89 -5.42 22.72
C TYR A 239 12.00 -5.33 21.19
N LEU A 240 11.04 -5.90 20.45
CA LEU A 240 11.12 -6.15 19.01
C LEU A 240 10.06 -5.39 18.20
N GLY A 241 8.94 -4.99 18.80
CA GLY A 241 7.86 -4.22 18.14
C GLY A 241 6.94 -5.01 17.19
N ALA A 242 7.44 -6.10 16.60
CA ALA A 242 6.85 -6.97 15.56
C ALA A 242 7.04 -6.50 14.11
N CYS A 243 7.32 -7.48 13.24
CA CYS A 243 7.24 -7.38 11.79
C CYS A 243 5.81 -7.75 11.36
N ASP A 244 5.15 -6.91 10.57
CA ASP A 244 3.78 -7.13 10.11
C ASP A 244 3.70 -7.09 8.58
N GLY A 245 2.66 -7.71 8.02
CA GLY A 245 2.46 -7.88 6.59
C GLY A 245 2.18 -9.34 6.20
N PRO A 246 1.68 -9.60 4.98
CA PRO A 246 1.45 -10.97 4.51
C PRO A 246 2.74 -11.78 4.46
N ALA A 247 2.79 -12.90 5.19
CA ALA A 247 3.95 -13.77 5.18
C ALA A 247 3.56 -15.23 5.37
N ALA A 248 3.99 -16.08 4.44
CA ALA A 248 4.08 -17.53 4.60
C ALA A 248 5.56 -17.87 4.55
N LEU A 249 6.15 -18.20 5.70
CA LEU A 249 7.58 -18.42 5.84
C LEU A 249 7.87 -19.90 5.96
N VAL A 250 8.92 -20.32 5.27
CA VAL A 250 9.57 -21.60 5.48
C VAL A 250 11.05 -21.29 5.68
N GLY A 251 11.63 -21.75 6.80
CA GLY A 251 13.01 -21.46 7.17
C GLY A 251 13.67 -22.63 7.85
N CYS A 252 15.00 -22.60 7.94
CA CYS A 252 15.79 -23.64 8.60
C CYS A 252 17.13 -23.08 9.08
N ASP A 253 17.54 -23.44 10.30
CA ASP A 253 18.84 -23.07 10.89
C ASP A 253 19.89 -24.20 10.78
N GLY A 254 19.54 -25.33 10.16
CA GLY A 254 20.35 -26.53 10.01
C GLY A 254 19.95 -27.69 10.95
N ASP A 255 19.41 -27.38 12.14
CA ASP A 255 18.95 -28.36 13.13
C ASP A 255 17.42 -28.45 13.20
N VAL A 256 16.75 -27.34 12.90
CA VAL A 256 15.32 -27.16 12.96
C VAL A 256 14.84 -26.54 11.65
N ALA A 257 13.72 -27.05 11.13
CA ALA A 257 12.97 -26.41 10.06
C ALA A 257 11.63 -25.90 10.60
N VAL A 258 11.16 -24.77 10.09
CA VAL A 258 9.92 -24.12 10.50
C VAL A 258 9.07 -23.75 9.29
N ALA A 259 7.75 -23.87 9.45
CA ALA A 259 6.75 -23.26 8.59
C ALA A 259 5.88 -22.36 9.48
N HIS A 260 5.78 -21.07 9.15
CA HIS A 260 5.09 -20.09 9.98
C HIS A 260 4.23 -19.17 9.10
N LEU A 261 3.05 -18.81 9.61
CA LEU A 261 2.14 -17.89 8.93
C LEU A 261 1.96 -16.60 9.72
N ASP A 262 1.90 -15.46 9.03
CA ASP A 262 1.65 -14.17 9.64
C ASP A 262 0.39 -14.15 10.51
N ARG A 263 0.33 -13.18 11.42
CA ARG A 263 -0.72 -13.06 12.44
C ARG A 263 -2.15 -12.87 11.90
N ASN A 264 -2.29 -12.51 10.63
CA ASN A 264 -3.56 -12.32 9.93
C ASN A 264 -3.89 -13.47 8.98
N GLY A 265 -2.94 -14.37 8.70
CA GLY A 265 -3.08 -15.50 7.80
C GLY A 265 -3.34 -15.09 6.36
N LEU A 266 -2.55 -14.14 5.84
CA LEU A 266 -2.78 -13.48 4.54
C LEU A 266 -2.11 -14.19 3.36
N ARG A 267 -1.30 -15.21 3.60
CA ARG A 267 -0.79 -16.10 2.55
C ARG A 267 -1.29 -17.53 2.77
N PRO A 268 -1.51 -18.34 1.72
CA PRO A 268 -1.84 -19.74 1.91
C PRO A 268 -0.58 -20.53 2.27
N LEU A 269 -0.70 -21.38 3.29
CA LEU A 269 0.34 -22.33 3.66
C LEU A 269 -0.32 -23.63 4.14
N TRP A 270 -0.19 -24.69 3.34
CA TRP A 270 -0.63 -26.04 3.66
C TRP A 270 0.48 -26.78 4.37
N ALA A 271 0.14 -27.46 5.46
CA ALA A 271 1.00 -28.42 6.13
C ALA A 271 0.42 -29.83 5.94
N GLN A 272 1.25 -30.75 5.46
CA GLN A 272 0.90 -32.16 5.30
C GLN A 272 1.99 -33.03 5.92
N VAL A 273 1.59 -33.95 6.80
CA VAL A 273 2.49 -34.85 7.52
C VAL A 273 2.11 -36.29 7.20
N SER A 274 3.14 -37.08 6.94
CA SER A 274 3.11 -38.53 6.80
C SER A 274 4.23 -39.14 7.63
N LYS A 275 4.30 -40.47 7.69
CA LYS A 275 5.36 -41.18 8.41
C LYS A 275 6.77 -40.76 7.97
N ASP A 276 6.98 -40.56 6.67
CA ASP A 276 8.31 -40.38 6.09
C ASP A 276 8.56 -38.95 5.58
N PHE A 277 7.52 -38.11 5.48
CA PHE A 277 7.60 -36.78 4.87
C PHE A 277 6.75 -35.74 5.59
N VAL A 278 7.27 -34.51 5.62
CA VAL A 278 6.54 -33.29 5.96
C VAL A 278 6.61 -32.33 4.77
N LEU A 279 5.47 -31.78 4.38
CA LEU A 279 5.33 -30.85 3.26
C LEU A 279 4.71 -29.55 3.76
N ALA A 280 5.36 -28.42 3.45
CA ALA A 280 4.85 -27.07 3.65
C ALA A 280 4.82 -26.33 2.30
N VAL A 281 3.63 -26.08 1.76
CA VAL A 281 3.45 -25.54 0.39
C VAL A 281 2.27 -24.58 0.30
N SER A 282 2.30 -23.65 -0.64
CA SER A 282 1.16 -22.74 -0.88
C SER A 282 -0.07 -23.46 -1.45
N GLU A 283 0.12 -24.58 -2.16
CA GLU A 283 -0.95 -25.39 -2.77
C GLU A 283 -0.57 -26.87 -2.78
N LEU A 284 -1.52 -27.76 -2.44
CA LEU A 284 -1.30 -29.21 -2.54
C LEU A 284 -1.35 -29.69 -4.00
N THR A 285 -0.31 -30.37 -4.47
CA THR A 285 -0.23 -30.83 -5.87
C THR A 285 -1.00 -32.13 -6.11
N GLY A 286 -1.08 -33.00 -5.11
CA GLY A 286 -1.58 -34.37 -5.24
C GLY A 286 -0.69 -35.29 -6.10
N THR A 287 0.45 -34.81 -6.59
CA THR A 287 1.39 -35.55 -7.45
C THR A 287 2.52 -36.23 -6.67
N ILE A 288 2.77 -35.79 -5.44
CA ILE A 288 3.76 -36.41 -4.54
C ILE A 288 3.05 -37.50 -3.75
N ASP A 289 3.51 -38.75 -3.89
CA ASP A 289 3.01 -39.86 -3.07
C ASP A 289 3.71 -39.85 -1.71
N LEU A 290 3.02 -39.29 -0.72
CA LEU A 290 3.46 -39.26 0.68
C LEU A 290 2.99 -40.49 1.46
N GLY A 291 2.34 -41.47 0.80
CA GLY A 291 1.76 -42.63 1.46
C GLY A 291 0.56 -42.28 2.35
N GLU A 292 0.57 -42.76 3.60
CA GLU A 292 -0.52 -42.50 4.55
C GLU A 292 -0.35 -41.12 5.21
N ILE A 293 -1.28 -40.22 4.90
CA ILE A 293 -1.32 -38.87 5.47
C ILE A 293 -1.86 -38.93 6.89
N GLU A 294 -1.06 -38.50 7.85
CA GLU A 294 -1.40 -38.41 9.27
C GLU A 294 -2.11 -37.09 9.59
N GLU A 295 -1.60 -35.98 9.04
CA GLU A 295 -2.16 -34.65 9.21
C GLU A 295 -2.18 -33.89 7.87
N GLN A 296 -3.24 -33.13 7.61
CA GLN A 296 -3.35 -32.25 6.44
C GLN A 296 -4.23 -31.06 6.81
N ARG A 297 -3.63 -29.87 6.85
CA ARG A 297 -4.33 -28.65 7.21
C ARG A 297 -3.80 -27.44 6.45
N VAL A 298 -4.63 -26.42 6.36
CA VAL A 298 -4.17 -25.05 6.05
C VAL A 298 -3.80 -24.40 7.36
N LEU A 299 -2.64 -23.76 7.44
CA LEU A 299 -2.24 -23.03 8.64
C LEU A 299 -3.14 -21.81 8.84
N GLY A 300 -3.56 -21.65 10.09
CA GLY A 300 -4.29 -20.49 10.57
C GLY A 300 -3.38 -19.31 10.85
N PRO A 301 -3.96 -18.13 11.14
CA PRO A 301 -3.20 -16.93 11.46
C PRO A 301 -2.25 -17.14 12.66
N GLY A 302 -0.96 -16.83 12.47
CA GLY A 302 0.08 -16.99 13.51
C GLY A 302 0.50 -18.44 13.80
N GLU A 303 -0.02 -19.43 13.07
CA GLU A 303 0.30 -20.84 13.36
C GLU A 303 1.69 -21.23 12.89
N THR A 304 2.35 -22.08 13.69
CA THR A 304 3.71 -22.57 13.43
C THR A 304 3.76 -24.09 13.39
N VAL A 305 4.53 -24.65 12.46
CA VAL A 305 4.91 -26.07 12.44
C VAL A 305 6.42 -26.16 12.49
N LEU A 306 6.95 -26.95 13.41
CA LEU A 306 8.39 -27.10 13.63
C LEU A 306 8.81 -28.55 13.45
N ILE A 307 9.96 -28.76 12.81
CA ILE A 307 10.54 -30.08 12.55
C ILE A 307 11.97 -30.07 13.10
N ASN A 308 12.24 -30.95 14.06
CA ASN A 308 13.61 -31.19 14.50
C ASN A 308 14.28 -32.17 13.54
N LEU A 309 15.27 -31.72 12.79
CA LEU A 309 15.94 -32.49 11.74
C LEU A 309 16.85 -33.59 12.30
N ASN A 310 17.33 -33.42 13.54
CA ASN A 310 18.20 -34.39 14.20
C ASN A 310 17.47 -35.68 14.62
N ASN A 311 16.16 -35.63 14.88
CA ASN A 311 15.39 -36.79 15.33
C ASN A 311 14.05 -37.02 14.60
N GLY A 312 13.71 -36.16 13.63
CA GLY A 312 12.48 -36.25 12.84
C GLY A 312 11.20 -35.87 13.59
N ARG A 313 11.29 -35.30 14.80
CA ARG A 313 10.10 -34.93 15.59
C ARG A 313 9.41 -33.71 14.99
N VAL A 314 8.12 -33.87 14.68
CA VAL A 314 7.25 -32.78 14.25
C VAL A 314 6.46 -32.25 15.45
N SER A 315 6.50 -30.94 15.65
CA SER A 315 5.70 -30.21 16.64
C SER A 315 4.72 -29.31 15.89
N MET A 316 3.43 -29.57 16.07
CA MET A 316 2.38 -28.65 15.64
C MET A 316 2.30 -27.45 16.58
N ASP A 317 1.59 -26.42 16.11
CA ASP A 317 1.51 -25.09 16.72
C ASP A 317 1.31 -25.07 18.24
N GLU A 318 0.33 -25.81 18.78
CA GLU A 318 0.06 -25.86 20.23
C GLU A 318 1.29 -26.28 21.03
N LYS A 319 2.04 -27.27 20.52
CA LYS A 319 3.25 -27.76 21.18
C LYS A 319 4.42 -26.79 21.04
N VAL A 320 4.55 -26.11 19.89
CA VAL A 320 5.56 -25.05 19.71
C VAL A 320 5.33 -23.92 20.70
N ARG A 321 4.08 -23.48 20.86
CA ARG A 321 3.68 -22.45 21.84
C ARG A 321 3.98 -22.88 23.27
N GLU A 322 3.67 -24.12 23.63
CA GLU A 322 4.02 -24.66 24.95
C GLU A 322 5.53 -24.71 25.21
N GLU A 323 6.33 -25.07 24.19
CA GLU A 323 7.79 -25.12 24.30
C GLU A 323 8.35 -23.70 24.52
N VAL A 324 7.98 -22.73 23.67
CA VAL A 324 8.39 -21.32 23.81
C VAL A 324 7.93 -20.72 25.15
N ALA A 325 6.72 -21.04 25.60
CA ALA A 325 6.19 -20.58 26.88
C ALA A 325 6.96 -21.11 28.11
N ARG A 326 7.66 -22.24 27.98
CA ARG A 326 8.51 -22.82 29.05
C ARG A 326 9.94 -22.31 28.99
N GLU A 327 10.40 -21.88 27.83
CA GLU A 327 11.76 -21.37 27.66
C GLU A 327 11.95 -20.04 28.39
N PRO A 328 13.08 -19.87 29.12
CA PRO A 328 13.37 -18.59 29.78
C PRO A 328 13.44 -17.46 28.75
N PHE A 329 12.68 -16.39 29.00
CA PHE A 329 12.77 -15.15 28.24
C PHE A 329 12.83 -13.95 29.20
N PRO A 330 13.70 -12.95 28.97
CA PRO A 330 13.79 -11.78 29.82
C PRO A 330 12.45 -11.06 29.93
N SER A 331 11.95 -10.84 31.15
CA SER A 331 10.66 -10.17 31.36
C SER A 331 10.84 -8.70 31.72
N PRO A 332 10.19 -7.75 31.00
CA PRO A 332 10.20 -6.35 31.36
C PRO A 332 9.19 -6.02 32.48
N VAL A 333 8.32 -6.95 32.87
CA VAL A 333 7.13 -6.70 33.71
C VAL A 333 7.46 -5.99 35.02
N ALA A 334 8.54 -6.38 35.71
CA ALA A 334 8.95 -5.75 36.97
C ALA A 334 9.32 -4.26 36.84
N ARG A 335 9.61 -3.79 35.62
CA ARG A 335 9.97 -2.40 35.32
C ARG A 335 8.78 -1.56 34.86
N ILE A 336 7.66 -2.20 34.50
CA ILE A 336 6.45 -1.53 34.02
C ILE A 336 5.68 -0.95 35.21
N ALA A 337 5.60 0.37 35.27
CA ALA A 337 4.74 1.07 36.22
C ALA A 337 3.26 0.86 35.86
N GLN A 338 2.44 0.60 36.87
CA GLN A 338 0.99 0.44 36.71
C GLN A 338 0.33 1.81 36.65
N VAL A 339 -0.44 2.07 35.60
CA VAL A 339 -1.25 3.29 35.46
C VAL A 339 -2.38 3.23 36.49
N SER A 340 -2.42 4.18 37.42
CA SER A 340 -3.54 4.33 38.35
C SER A 340 -4.76 4.84 37.60
N ALA A 341 -5.98 4.46 38.02
CA ALA A 341 -7.18 5.13 37.52
C ALA A 341 -7.09 6.63 37.86
N VAL A 342 -7.04 7.49 36.84
CA VAL A 342 -6.95 8.95 37.00
C VAL A 342 -8.26 9.55 36.54
N GLU A 343 -8.91 10.36 37.39
CA GLU A 343 -10.04 11.16 36.93
C GLU A 343 -9.57 12.23 35.94
N PRO A 344 -10.37 12.57 34.91
CA PRO A 344 -10.08 13.69 34.03
C PRO A 344 -9.88 14.95 34.87
N THR A 345 -8.72 15.59 34.72
CA THR A 345 -8.40 16.83 35.42
C THR A 345 -9.15 18.01 34.81
N THR A 346 -9.29 19.10 35.57
CA THR A 346 -9.87 20.36 35.08
C THR A 346 -9.18 20.83 33.81
N LYS A 347 -9.97 21.07 32.75
CA LYS A 347 -9.53 21.66 31.47
C LYS A 347 -8.70 22.93 31.72
N PRO A 348 -7.74 23.27 30.83
CA PRO A 348 -7.08 24.58 30.84
C PRO A 348 -8.13 25.69 30.97
N ALA A 349 -7.80 26.76 31.70
CA ALA A 349 -8.76 27.83 31.99
C ALA A 349 -9.41 28.36 30.69
N GLN A 350 -10.74 28.33 30.65
CA GLN A 350 -11.52 28.73 29.46
C GLN A 350 -11.32 30.19 29.04
N SER A 351 -10.73 31.04 29.91
CA SER A 351 -10.53 32.47 29.67
C SER A 351 -9.66 32.78 28.46
N ASP A 352 -8.71 31.90 28.10
CA ASP A 352 -7.72 32.14 27.02
C ASP A 352 -7.87 31.17 25.84
N LEU A 353 -8.91 30.32 25.82
CA LEU A 353 -9.06 29.24 24.84
C LEU A 353 -9.10 29.75 23.39
N LEU A 354 -9.83 30.82 23.13
CA LEU A 354 -9.93 31.40 21.78
C LEU A 354 -8.55 31.86 21.26
N SER A 355 -7.75 32.47 22.14
CA SER A 355 -6.39 32.91 21.81
C SER A 355 -5.51 31.72 21.45
N TYR A 356 -5.61 30.61 22.19
CA TYR A 356 -4.89 29.37 21.88
C TYR A 356 -5.35 28.75 20.56
N GLN A 357 -6.66 28.64 20.34
CA GLN A 357 -7.21 28.10 19.09
C GLN A 357 -6.62 28.84 17.87
N LEU A 358 -6.61 30.17 17.92
CA LEU A 358 -6.04 31.02 16.87
C LEU A 358 -4.51 30.94 16.77
N ALA A 359 -3.81 30.94 17.92
CA ALA A 359 -2.35 30.86 17.97
C ALA A 359 -1.80 29.58 17.34
N PHE A 360 -2.57 28.49 17.37
CA PHE A 360 -2.25 27.22 16.73
C PHE A 360 -2.91 27.03 15.34
N GLY A 361 -3.59 28.05 14.81
CA GLY A 361 -4.17 28.06 13.47
C GLY A 361 -5.53 27.33 13.32
N MET A 362 -6.23 27.05 14.42
CA MET A 362 -7.57 26.44 14.37
C MET A 362 -8.58 27.39 13.72
N THR A 363 -9.50 26.82 12.96
CA THR A 363 -10.55 27.54 12.25
C THR A 363 -11.93 27.22 12.80
N LYS A 364 -12.93 28.00 12.39
CA LYS A 364 -14.33 27.75 12.79
C LYS A 364 -14.83 26.39 12.30
N GLU A 365 -14.40 25.96 11.11
CA GLU A 365 -14.82 24.67 10.55
C GLU A 365 -14.16 23.47 11.24
N ASP A 366 -12.97 23.61 11.82
CA ASP A 366 -12.39 22.56 12.66
C ASP A 366 -13.35 22.23 13.81
N ILE A 367 -13.89 23.26 14.47
CA ILE A 367 -14.86 23.07 15.56
C ILE A 367 -16.17 22.49 15.03
N GLU A 368 -16.84 23.15 14.08
CA GLU A 368 -18.19 22.80 13.64
C GLU A 368 -18.26 21.46 12.86
N VAL A 369 -17.23 21.16 12.07
CA VAL A 369 -17.23 20.02 11.12
C VAL A 369 -16.45 18.82 11.66
N LEU A 370 -15.43 19.05 12.50
CA LEU A 370 -14.62 17.97 13.07
C LEU A 370 -14.92 17.71 14.55
N LEU A 371 -14.62 18.66 15.43
CA LEU A 371 -14.64 18.45 16.87
C LEU A 371 -16.06 18.22 17.41
N GLU A 372 -17.03 19.04 16.99
CA GLU A 372 -18.42 18.91 17.44
C GLU A 372 -19.02 17.52 17.11
N PRO A 373 -18.95 17.01 15.87
CA PRO A 373 -19.40 15.65 15.58
C PRO A 373 -18.67 14.57 16.37
N MET A 374 -17.36 14.71 16.58
CA MET A 374 -16.57 13.75 17.37
C MET A 374 -17.03 13.75 18.83
N SER A 375 -17.21 14.92 19.44
CA SER A 375 -17.69 15.06 20.81
C SER A 375 -19.15 14.61 20.98
N LYS A 376 -19.99 14.73 19.95
CA LYS A 376 -21.40 14.28 19.99
C LYS A 376 -21.54 12.76 19.77
N THR A 377 -20.75 12.18 18.87
CA THR A 377 -21.01 10.81 18.36
C THR A 377 -19.95 9.78 18.76
N GLY A 378 -18.77 10.22 19.21
CA GLY A 378 -17.63 9.35 19.47
C GLY A 378 -17.07 8.66 18.23
N LYS A 379 -17.30 9.23 17.03
CA LYS A 379 -16.87 8.68 15.74
C LYS A 379 -16.23 9.77 14.87
N PRO A 380 -15.25 9.41 14.02
CA PRO A 380 -14.74 10.33 13.00
C PRO A 380 -15.87 10.82 12.06
N PRO A 381 -15.92 12.12 11.73
CA PRO A 381 -17.00 12.72 10.94
C PRO A 381 -16.99 12.25 9.47
N LEU A 382 -18.18 12.07 8.90
CA LEU A 382 -18.37 11.75 7.48
C LEU A 382 -18.57 13.01 6.62
N GLY A 383 -18.11 12.92 5.37
CA GLY A 383 -18.24 13.91 4.32
C GLY A 383 -18.58 13.29 2.96
N ALA A 384 -18.65 14.13 1.93
CA ALA A 384 -18.85 13.71 0.54
C ALA A 384 -18.18 14.69 -0.45
N MET A 385 -18.14 14.29 -1.73
CA MET A 385 -17.37 14.90 -2.82
C MET A 385 -15.85 14.70 -2.66
N GLY A 386 -15.04 15.29 -3.53
CA GLY A 386 -13.58 15.25 -3.42
C GLY A 386 -13.06 16.46 -2.66
N ASP A 387 -11.77 16.45 -2.36
CA ASP A 387 -11.08 17.69 -2.04
C ASP A 387 -10.89 18.50 -3.33
N ASP A 388 -11.35 19.73 -3.35
CA ASP A 388 -11.21 20.61 -4.50
C ASP A 388 -10.66 21.98 -4.09
N THR A 389 -9.99 22.01 -2.94
CA THR A 389 -9.20 23.15 -2.46
C THR A 389 -7.74 22.99 -2.93
N PRO A 390 -6.96 24.08 -3.02
CA PRO A 390 -5.54 24.01 -3.35
C PRO A 390 -4.73 23.19 -2.35
N MET A 391 -3.60 22.67 -2.78
CA MET A 391 -2.61 22.07 -1.87
C MET A 391 -2.07 23.13 -0.91
N ALA A 392 -1.64 22.71 0.29
CA ALA A 392 -1.14 23.63 1.33
C ALA A 392 0.00 24.54 0.81
N ALA A 393 0.91 23.99 0.01
CA ALA A 393 2.02 24.71 -0.61
C ALA A 393 1.62 25.75 -1.69
N MET A 394 0.32 25.89 -2.00
CA MET A 394 -0.19 26.85 -2.97
C MET A 394 -1.03 27.97 -2.33
N LEU A 395 -1.22 27.97 -1.01
CA LEU A 395 -2.16 28.86 -0.30
C LEU A 395 -1.48 30.09 0.30
N ASP A 396 -1.46 31.22 -0.41
CA ASP A 396 -0.90 32.48 0.10
C ASP A 396 -1.76 33.15 1.19
N THR A 397 -3.06 32.86 1.22
CA THR A 397 -3.99 33.35 2.23
C THR A 397 -4.68 32.19 2.93
N LEU A 398 -5.01 32.39 4.21
CA LEU A 398 -5.53 31.33 5.07
C LEU A 398 -4.62 30.08 4.99
N PRO A 399 -3.31 30.22 5.28
CA PRO A 399 -2.38 29.10 5.19
C PRO A 399 -2.84 27.96 6.09
N ARG A 400 -2.37 26.77 5.74
CA ARG A 400 -2.58 25.55 6.51
C ARG A 400 -1.38 25.30 7.40
N ARG A 401 -1.54 24.41 8.39
CA ARG A 401 -0.38 24.00 9.20
C ARG A 401 0.52 23.05 8.39
N ILE A 402 1.73 22.82 8.90
CA ILE A 402 2.69 21.90 8.26
C ILE A 402 2.13 20.48 8.13
N GLU A 403 1.25 20.05 9.04
CA GLU A 403 0.56 18.76 9.01
C GLU A 403 -0.16 18.53 7.67
N ASP A 404 -0.71 19.58 7.05
CA ASP A 404 -1.49 19.49 5.81
C ASP A 404 -0.63 19.33 4.53
N HIS A 405 0.70 19.40 4.68
CA HIS A 405 1.65 19.03 3.62
C HIS A 405 1.92 17.52 3.57
N PHE A 406 1.51 16.79 4.60
CA PHE A 406 1.68 15.33 4.65
C PHE A 406 0.37 14.62 4.29
N LYS A 407 0.51 13.51 3.58
CA LYS A 407 -0.55 12.56 3.28
C LYS A 407 -0.27 11.23 3.98
N LEU A 408 -1.30 10.60 4.50
CA LEU A 408 -1.26 9.26 5.04
C LEU A 408 -1.05 8.26 3.90
N ARG A 409 -0.08 7.36 4.05
CA ARG A 409 0.15 6.27 3.10
C ARG A 409 -0.88 5.16 3.31
N PHE A 410 -1.06 4.35 2.27
CA PHE A 410 -1.95 3.21 2.26
C PHE A 410 -1.40 2.12 1.36
N ALA A 411 -1.76 0.89 1.67
CA ALA A 411 -1.40 -0.29 0.90
C ALA A 411 -2.36 -0.48 -0.27
N GLN A 412 -1.81 -0.90 -1.41
CA GLN A 412 -2.56 -1.32 -2.60
C GLN A 412 -1.71 -2.35 -3.35
N GLU A 413 -2.35 -3.44 -3.81
CA GLU A 413 -1.72 -4.55 -4.53
C GLU A 413 -0.69 -5.38 -3.74
N THR A 414 0.48 -4.82 -3.43
CA THR A 414 1.65 -5.53 -2.89
C THR A 414 1.42 -6.08 -1.50
N SER A 415 0.68 -5.33 -0.68
CA SER A 415 0.10 -5.80 0.56
C SER A 415 -1.32 -5.24 0.70
N PRO A 416 -2.17 -5.85 1.53
CA PRO A 416 -3.52 -5.37 1.69
C PRO A 416 -3.73 -4.54 2.98
N PRO A 417 -4.67 -3.58 2.99
CA PRO A 417 -5.17 -2.98 4.23
C PRO A 417 -5.95 -4.01 5.06
N ILE A 418 -5.94 -3.88 6.38
CA ILE A 418 -6.72 -4.75 7.30
C ILE A 418 -8.05 -4.08 7.68
N ASP A 419 -9.12 -4.85 7.89
CA ASP A 419 -10.44 -4.31 8.28
C ASP A 419 -10.47 -4.02 9.79
N PRO A 420 -10.42 -2.74 10.25
CA PRO A 420 -10.35 -2.42 11.67
C PRO A 420 -11.68 -2.64 12.41
N ILE A 421 -12.75 -3.04 11.71
CA ILE A 421 -14.06 -3.32 12.29
C ILE A 421 -14.25 -4.83 12.45
N ARG A 422 -14.00 -5.60 11.39
CA ARG A 422 -14.27 -7.06 11.36
C ARG A 422 -13.09 -7.87 11.86
N ASP A 423 -11.89 -7.37 11.65
CA ASP A 423 -10.65 -7.98 12.11
C ASP A 423 -10.08 -7.23 13.32
N ALA A 424 -10.95 -6.56 14.11
CA ALA A 424 -10.53 -5.85 15.32
C ALA A 424 -9.74 -6.73 16.31
N TRP A 425 -9.90 -8.05 16.25
CA TRP A 425 -9.19 -9.02 17.08
C TRP A 425 -7.68 -9.06 16.82
N VAL A 426 -7.18 -8.75 15.62
CA VAL A 426 -5.73 -8.77 15.34
C VAL A 426 -5.00 -7.53 15.84
N PHE A 427 -5.71 -6.42 16.04
CA PHE A 427 -5.09 -5.16 16.41
C PHE A 427 -4.65 -5.17 17.87
N ASP A 428 -3.42 -4.69 18.11
CA ASP A 428 -2.91 -4.39 19.44
C ASP A 428 -2.64 -2.88 19.52
N THR A 429 -3.47 -2.17 20.26
CA THR A 429 -3.32 -0.72 20.46
C THR A 429 -2.39 -0.37 21.61
N THR A 430 -1.89 -1.37 22.34
CA THR A 430 -1.02 -1.18 23.49
C THR A 430 0.31 -0.59 23.06
N ILE A 431 0.76 0.43 23.79
CA ILE A 431 2.10 1.01 23.59
C ILE A 431 2.83 1.05 24.93
N THR A 432 4.14 0.81 24.87
CA THR A 432 5.02 0.89 26.04
C THR A 432 6.17 1.84 25.72
N LEU A 433 6.36 2.84 26.58
CA LEU A 433 7.44 3.82 26.46
C LEU A 433 8.35 3.81 27.69
N GLY A 434 9.60 4.22 27.51
CA GLY A 434 10.64 4.14 28.55
C GLY A 434 11.89 3.45 28.04
N ASP A 435 12.64 2.83 28.96
CA ASP A 435 13.83 2.05 28.62
C ASP A 435 13.46 0.65 28.12
N ARG A 436 13.37 0.49 26.81
CA ARG A 436 13.07 -0.79 26.13
C ARG A 436 14.30 -1.69 25.99
N SER A 437 15.44 -1.35 26.60
CA SER A 437 16.57 -2.28 26.74
C SER A 437 16.18 -3.49 27.61
N GLY A 438 16.96 -4.56 27.55
CA GLY A 438 16.77 -5.70 28.48
C GLY A 438 16.91 -7.08 27.88
N LEU A 439 16.87 -7.21 26.54
CA LEU A 439 16.84 -8.50 25.87
C LEU A 439 18.11 -9.34 26.11
N TRP A 440 19.30 -8.76 25.96
CA TRP A 440 20.56 -9.49 26.12
C TRP A 440 21.26 -9.21 27.46
N ARG A 441 20.94 -8.08 28.09
CA ARG A 441 21.54 -7.63 29.34
C ARG A 441 20.45 -7.00 30.20
N GLN A 442 20.48 -7.27 31.49
CA GLN A 442 19.51 -6.73 32.43
C GLN A 442 19.49 -5.20 32.38
N ALA A 443 18.31 -4.64 32.13
CA ALA A 443 18.08 -3.20 32.16
C ALA A 443 17.44 -2.79 33.50
N THR A 444 17.68 -1.55 33.94
CA THR A 444 17.13 -1.00 35.18
C THR A 444 16.17 0.17 34.96
N GLY A 445 16.07 0.70 33.74
CA GLY A 445 15.20 1.84 33.45
C GLY A 445 13.72 1.49 33.56
N ARG A 446 12.90 2.51 33.86
CA ARG A 446 11.45 2.38 34.00
C ARG A 446 10.75 2.30 32.65
N LEU A 447 9.61 1.61 32.64
CA LEU A 447 8.68 1.50 31.53
C LEU A 447 7.28 1.93 31.98
N TYR A 448 6.49 2.47 31.06
CA TYR A 448 5.10 2.86 31.26
C TYR A 448 4.27 2.28 30.10
N SER A 449 3.12 1.68 30.40
CA SER A 449 2.28 1.03 29.39
C SER A 449 0.89 1.65 29.36
N PHE A 450 0.38 1.91 28.15
CA PHE A 450 -0.94 2.49 27.92
C PHE A 450 -1.71 1.65 26.90
N GLU A 451 -3.04 1.59 27.05
CA GLU A 451 -3.90 0.83 26.14
C GLU A 451 -3.98 1.44 24.73
N ASN A 452 -3.71 2.74 24.61
CA ASN A 452 -3.78 3.49 23.36
C ASN A 452 -2.67 4.53 23.29
N PRO A 453 -2.15 4.86 22.08
CA PRO A 453 -1.19 5.95 21.91
C PRO A 453 -1.79 7.33 22.22
N ILE A 454 -3.11 7.49 22.13
CA ILE A 454 -3.79 8.76 22.41
C ILE A 454 -4.27 8.77 23.86
N LEU A 455 -3.67 9.62 24.68
CA LEU A 455 -3.93 9.74 26.11
C LEU A 455 -4.98 10.80 26.43
N SER A 456 -5.73 10.56 27.51
CA SER A 456 -6.56 11.57 28.15
C SER A 456 -5.73 12.60 28.91
N SER A 457 -6.39 13.68 29.30
CA SER A 457 -5.80 14.69 30.19
C SER A 457 -5.35 14.07 31.52
N GLY A 458 -6.14 13.14 32.08
CA GLY A 458 -5.82 12.41 33.30
C GLY A 458 -4.60 11.50 33.15
N GLU A 459 -4.56 10.68 32.08
CA GLU A 459 -3.44 9.78 31.78
C GLU A 459 -2.12 10.57 31.62
N MET A 460 -2.17 11.70 30.92
CA MET A 460 -1.00 12.56 30.71
C MET A 460 -0.52 13.22 32.01
N ASN A 461 -1.43 13.67 32.87
CA ASN A 461 -1.07 14.25 34.16
C ASN A 461 -0.48 13.23 35.13
N TRP A 462 -0.96 11.99 35.09
CA TRP A 462 -0.33 10.90 35.84
C TRP A 462 1.08 10.60 35.34
N LEU A 463 1.31 10.57 34.02
CA LEU A 463 2.64 10.35 33.46
C LEU A 463 3.60 11.48 33.85
N ARG A 464 3.15 12.73 33.82
CA ARG A 464 3.98 13.92 34.12
C ARG A 464 4.66 13.87 35.49
N VAL A 465 4.01 13.29 36.50
CA VAL A 465 4.49 13.30 37.89
C VAL A 465 5.41 12.12 38.23
N GLN A 466 5.74 11.25 37.27
CA GLN A 466 6.61 10.10 37.51
C GLN A 466 8.08 10.53 37.54
N GLU A 467 8.88 9.92 38.43
CA GLU A 467 10.28 10.31 38.67
C GLU A 467 11.18 10.19 37.43
N SER A 468 10.93 9.23 36.54
CA SER A 468 11.72 9.00 35.33
C SER A 468 11.15 9.67 34.08
N VAL A 469 10.35 10.72 34.25
CA VAL A 469 9.75 11.53 33.19
C VAL A 469 10.27 12.96 33.32
N THR A 470 10.86 13.49 32.25
CA THR A 470 11.40 14.85 32.24
C THR A 470 10.66 15.70 31.20
N PRO A 471 9.99 16.79 31.62
CA PRO A 471 9.31 17.67 30.68
C PRO A 471 10.29 18.54 29.90
N ILE A 472 9.97 18.77 28.63
CA ILE A 472 10.64 19.73 27.74
C ILE A 472 9.57 20.67 27.21
N SER A 473 9.67 21.94 27.63
CA SER A 473 8.79 22.99 27.11
C SER A 473 9.24 23.44 25.73
N LEU A 474 8.30 23.49 24.79
CA LEU A 474 8.47 24.09 23.48
C LEU A 474 8.10 25.58 23.47
N ILE A 475 7.80 26.17 24.62
CA ILE A 475 7.48 27.59 24.74
C ILE A 475 8.78 28.40 24.81
N VAL A 476 8.97 29.31 23.86
CA VAL A 476 10.14 30.19 23.74
C VAL A 476 9.71 31.65 23.56
N PRO A 477 10.56 32.64 23.90
CA PRO A 477 10.29 34.05 23.59
C PRO A 477 9.89 34.28 22.13
N PHE A 478 8.83 35.07 21.88
CA PHE A 478 8.30 35.31 20.52
C PHE A 478 9.33 35.88 19.54
N GLY A 479 10.24 36.72 20.02
CA GLY A 479 11.28 37.36 19.21
C GLY A 479 12.47 36.46 18.86
N GLU A 480 12.51 35.22 19.35
CA GLU A 480 13.60 34.29 19.09
C GLU A 480 13.55 33.72 17.65
N ASP A 481 14.71 33.32 17.14
CA ASP A 481 14.79 32.56 15.90
C ASP A 481 14.31 31.12 16.14
N LEU A 482 13.24 30.70 15.45
CA LEU A 482 12.63 29.38 15.68
C LEU A 482 13.56 28.21 15.32
N GLU A 483 14.48 28.38 14.36
CA GLU A 483 15.42 27.31 14.00
C GLU A 483 16.47 27.14 15.10
N LEU A 484 17.03 28.25 15.57
CA LEU A 484 18.00 28.25 16.68
C LEU A 484 17.36 27.67 17.94
N ALA A 485 16.20 28.20 18.34
CA ALA A 485 15.44 27.73 19.48
C ALA A 485 15.16 26.22 19.42
N MET A 486 14.76 25.72 18.24
CA MET A 486 14.52 24.30 18.05
C MET A 486 15.80 23.47 18.16
N ASN A 487 16.92 23.94 17.60
CA ASN A 487 18.22 23.26 17.74
C ASN A 487 18.67 23.17 19.20
N GLU A 488 18.50 24.25 19.96
CA GLU A 488 18.86 24.31 21.38
C GLU A 488 18.00 23.36 22.22
N ARG A 489 16.69 23.33 21.97
CA ARG A 489 15.77 22.39 22.64
C ARG A 489 16.05 20.93 22.28
N ILE A 490 16.43 20.64 21.04
CA ILE A 490 16.86 19.29 20.65
C ILE A 490 18.15 18.92 21.37
N ALA A 491 19.14 19.82 21.43
CA ALA A 491 20.39 19.57 22.13
C ALA A 491 20.17 19.36 23.65
N GLU A 492 19.25 20.11 24.26
CA GLU A 492 18.80 19.89 25.63
C GLU A 492 18.13 18.51 25.79
N ALA A 493 17.20 18.17 24.90
CA ALA A 493 16.52 16.87 24.91
C ALA A 493 17.50 15.69 24.84
N LEU A 494 18.51 15.77 23.98
CA LEU A 494 19.53 14.74 23.83
C LEU A 494 20.36 14.57 25.11
N ARG A 495 20.74 15.67 25.78
CA ARG A 495 21.43 15.59 27.08
C ARG A 495 20.56 14.94 28.15
N LEU A 496 19.29 15.33 28.22
CA LEU A 496 18.35 14.79 29.20
C LEU A 496 18.05 13.31 28.96
N ALA A 497 18.02 12.87 27.70
CA ALA A 497 17.80 11.48 27.30
C ALA A 497 18.84 10.50 27.88
N GLU A 498 20.02 10.96 28.31
CA GLU A 498 21.02 10.12 28.96
C GLU A 498 20.64 9.76 30.41
N SER A 499 19.86 10.62 31.08
CA SER A 499 19.52 10.51 32.51
C SER A 499 18.05 10.23 32.80
N THR A 500 17.19 10.20 31.79
CA THR A 500 15.75 9.99 31.93
C THR A 500 15.26 8.83 31.05
N ASN A 501 14.09 8.28 31.37
CA ASN A 501 13.49 7.22 30.55
C ASN A 501 12.38 7.75 29.64
N VAL A 502 11.80 8.91 29.93
CA VAL A 502 10.76 9.52 29.10
C VAL A 502 10.99 11.02 28.99
N LEU A 503 10.94 11.53 27.77
CA LEU A 503 10.86 12.95 27.49
C LEU A 503 9.40 13.34 27.23
N LEU A 504 8.86 14.23 28.06
CA LEU A 504 7.51 14.77 27.91
C LEU A 504 7.57 16.13 27.20
N ILE A 505 7.30 16.13 25.91
CA ILE A 505 7.30 17.31 25.05
C ILE A 505 5.98 18.05 25.24
N THR A 506 6.01 19.35 25.59
CA THR A 506 4.78 20.13 25.81
C THR A 506 4.85 21.52 25.20
N ASP A 507 3.77 21.95 24.56
CA ASP A 507 3.58 23.30 24.00
C ASP A 507 2.40 24.06 24.64
N VAL A 508 2.00 23.65 25.85
CA VAL A 508 0.85 24.20 26.58
C VAL A 508 1.11 25.64 27.02
N ALA A 509 0.05 26.45 26.98
CA ALA A 509 -0.02 27.82 27.51
C ALA A 509 1.01 28.82 26.92
N PRO A 510 1.07 28.99 25.57
CA PRO A 510 1.76 30.15 25.01
C PRO A 510 1.15 31.46 25.53
N THR A 511 1.91 32.54 25.49
CA THR A 511 1.44 33.89 25.88
C THR A 511 1.72 34.87 24.75
N SER A 512 1.22 36.11 24.83
CA SER A 512 1.48 37.13 23.81
C SER A 512 2.97 37.43 23.57
N ASN A 513 3.84 37.11 24.53
CA ASN A 513 5.29 37.28 24.43
C ASN A 513 6.06 35.96 24.27
N GLN A 514 5.37 34.82 24.22
CA GLN A 514 5.99 33.49 24.16
C GLN A 514 5.27 32.58 23.18
N ILE A 515 5.98 32.16 22.14
CA ILE A 515 5.49 31.30 21.07
C ILE A 515 5.83 29.83 21.34
N ALA A 516 4.94 28.93 20.95
CA ALA A 516 5.23 27.51 20.90
C ALA A 516 6.09 27.17 19.66
N LEU A 517 7.12 26.34 19.78
CA LEU A 517 7.80 25.78 18.61
C LEU A 517 6.89 24.78 17.88
N PRO A 518 6.98 24.64 16.54
CA PRO A 518 6.20 23.65 15.79
C PRO A 518 6.54 22.22 16.26
N SER A 519 5.63 21.59 17.00
CA SER A 519 5.86 20.32 17.69
C SER A 519 6.17 19.15 16.76
N LEU A 520 5.53 19.09 15.59
CA LEU A 520 5.78 18.02 14.62
C LEU A 520 7.25 18.01 14.12
N ARG A 521 7.80 19.21 13.85
CA ARG A 521 9.20 19.38 13.43
C ARG A 521 10.16 18.97 14.55
N PHE A 522 9.89 19.43 15.76
CA PHE A 522 10.70 19.10 16.94
C PHE A 522 10.77 17.59 17.18
N VAL A 523 9.61 16.92 17.19
CA VAL A 523 9.50 15.47 17.41
C VAL A 523 10.28 14.69 16.36
N SER A 524 10.08 14.97 15.07
CA SER A 524 10.69 14.17 14.01
C SER A 524 12.22 14.28 14.03
N ARG A 525 12.74 15.49 14.26
CA ARG A 525 14.18 15.73 14.42
C ARG A 525 14.76 15.05 15.65
N LEU A 526 14.09 15.18 16.80
CA LEU A 526 14.52 14.55 18.04
C LEU A 526 14.52 13.03 17.91
N HIS A 527 13.45 12.45 17.36
CA HIS A 527 13.35 11.01 17.13
C HIS A 527 14.52 10.51 16.27
N SER A 528 14.79 11.19 15.14
CA SER A 528 15.86 10.80 14.22
C SER A 528 17.24 10.91 14.89
N LYS A 529 17.52 11.99 15.63
CA LYS A 529 18.78 12.15 16.37
C LYS A 529 18.97 11.10 17.48
N LEU A 530 17.89 10.73 18.17
CA LEU A 530 17.94 9.66 19.16
C LEU A 530 18.22 8.29 18.51
N VAL A 531 17.72 8.03 17.30
CA VAL A 531 18.02 6.80 16.55
C VAL A 531 19.49 6.80 16.11
N GLU A 532 19.95 7.89 15.48
CA GLU A 532 21.34 8.05 15.03
C GLU A 532 22.37 7.87 16.17
N GLN A 533 22.04 8.33 17.39
CA GLN A 533 22.90 8.19 18.56
C GLN A 533 22.71 6.86 19.31
N GLY A 534 21.84 5.96 18.84
CA GLY A 534 21.53 4.71 19.51
C GLY A 534 20.84 4.89 20.88
N LEU A 535 20.20 6.03 21.14
CA LEU A 535 19.53 6.33 22.41
C LEU A 535 18.02 6.02 22.39
N ARG A 536 17.38 5.95 21.22
CA ARG A 536 15.91 5.85 21.09
C ARG A 536 15.28 4.61 21.77
N HIS A 537 16.02 3.53 21.93
CA HIS A 537 15.55 2.35 22.65
C HIS A 537 15.54 2.55 24.17
N ARG A 538 16.33 3.50 24.71
CA ARG A 538 16.45 3.80 26.15
C ARG A 538 15.48 4.89 26.64
N VAL A 539 14.92 5.66 25.70
CA VAL A 539 14.05 6.80 26.00
C VAL A 539 12.74 6.77 25.19
N GLY A 540 11.62 6.93 25.89
CA GLY A 540 10.29 7.12 25.33
C GLY A 540 9.98 8.59 25.05
N LEU A 541 9.16 8.87 24.04
CA LEU A 541 8.68 10.20 23.69
C LEU A 541 7.18 10.32 23.95
N ALA A 542 6.82 11.17 24.91
CA ALA A 542 5.44 11.57 25.17
C ALA A 542 5.22 13.01 24.68
N ALA A 543 4.06 13.31 24.08
CA ALA A 543 3.75 14.63 23.57
C ALA A 543 2.41 15.13 24.11
N GLU A 544 2.39 16.28 24.76
CA GLU A 544 1.18 17.02 25.10
C GLU A 544 1.17 18.31 24.27
N VAL A 545 0.53 18.25 23.11
CA VAL A 545 0.74 19.25 22.05
C VAL A 545 -0.57 19.83 21.49
N GLY A 546 -0.51 21.04 20.95
CA GLY A 546 -1.64 21.85 20.49
C GLY A 546 -2.25 21.35 19.18
N VAL A 547 -2.75 20.11 19.20
CA VAL A 547 -3.38 19.41 18.07
C VAL A 547 -4.81 19.00 18.41
N TRP A 548 -5.62 18.67 17.39
CA TRP A 548 -7.04 18.40 17.56
C TRP A 548 -7.66 17.38 16.60
N ASP A 549 -6.99 17.05 15.49
CA ASP A 549 -7.53 16.12 14.48
C ASP A 549 -6.82 14.76 14.51
N VAL A 550 -7.52 13.75 13.94
CA VAL A 550 -6.99 12.40 13.70
C VAL A 550 -5.68 12.46 12.90
N HIS A 551 -5.61 13.29 11.85
CA HIS A 551 -4.41 13.42 11.01
C HIS A 551 -3.21 13.91 11.83
N HIS A 552 -3.41 14.94 12.65
CA HIS A 552 -2.35 15.49 13.49
C HIS A 552 -1.79 14.43 14.45
N CYS A 553 -2.67 13.66 15.11
CA CYS A 553 -2.25 12.59 16.02
C CYS A 553 -1.53 11.47 15.27
N ALA A 554 -2.06 11.04 14.12
CA ALA A 554 -1.45 9.99 13.30
C ALA A 554 -0.05 10.38 12.79
N LEU A 555 0.16 11.64 12.42
CA LEU A 555 1.47 12.17 12.01
C LEU A 555 2.49 12.12 13.15
N HIS A 556 2.13 12.62 14.34
CA HIS A 556 3.05 12.65 15.48
C HIS A 556 3.48 11.23 15.89
N VAL A 557 2.55 10.29 15.93
CA VAL A 557 2.85 8.88 16.23
C VAL A 557 3.75 8.28 15.14
N SER A 558 3.36 8.42 13.86
CA SER A 558 4.13 7.89 12.72
C SER A 558 5.55 8.48 12.61
N LEU A 559 5.75 9.72 13.09
CA LEU A 559 7.04 10.43 13.05
C LEU A 559 7.86 10.33 14.35
N GLY A 560 7.41 9.56 15.34
CA GLY A 560 8.26 9.07 16.42
C GLY A 560 7.74 9.23 17.85
N VAL A 561 6.58 9.87 18.07
CA VAL A 561 5.93 9.91 19.40
C VAL A 561 5.39 8.54 19.77
N ASP A 562 5.65 8.09 21.00
CA ASP A 562 5.07 6.85 21.53
C ASP A 562 3.63 7.11 22.03
N VAL A 563 3.41 8.20 22.78
CA VAL A 563 2.09 8.60 23.29
C VAL A 563 1.81 10.10 23.14
N ILE A 564 0.58 10.48 22.79
CA ILE A 564 0.17 11.86 22.53
C ILE A 564 -1.12 12.24 23.29
N SER A 565 -1.16 13.43 23.89
CA SER A 565 -2.35 14.08 24.42
C SER A 565 -2.68 15.34 23.59
N PRO A 566 -3.82 15.37 22.88
CA PRO A 566 -4.24 16.51 22.04
C PRO A 566 -4.91 17.60 22.88
N TRP A 567 -4.13 18.32 23.70
CA TRP A 567 -4.67 19.19 24.76
C TRP A 567 -5.61 20.28 24.22
N LEU A 568 -5.29 20.85 23.05
CA LEU A 568 -6.11 21.93 22.46
C LEU A 568 -7.45 21.41 21.95
N GLY A 569 -7.48 20.21 21.39
CA GLY A 569 -8.71 19.52 21.02
C GLY A 569 -9.58 19.20 22.24
N ILE A 570 -8.98 18.65 23.30
CA ILE A 570 -9.65 18.36 24.58
C ILE A 570 -10.25 19.63 25.20
N ALA A 571 -9.49 20.74 25.20
CA ALA A 571 -9.96 22.01 25.73
C ALA A 571 -11.10 22.62 24.89
N SER A 572 -11.19 22.26 23.61
CA SER A 572 -12.18 22.79 22.65
C SER A 572 -13.47 21.97 22.55
N VAL A 573 -13.60 20.85 23.28
CA VAL A 573 -14.81 20.01 23.29
C VAL A 573 -15.50 20.01 24.65
N GLU A 574 -16.79 19.67 24.68
CA GLU A 574 -17.53 19.49 25.92
C GLU A 574 -17.23 18.12 26.56
N ASP A 575 -17.34 17.05 25.77
CA ASP A 575 -17.18 15.65 26.18
C ASP A 575 -15.83 15.09 25.67
N GLU A 576 -14.85 14.97 26.58
CA GLU A 576 -13.49 14.48 26.30
C GLU A 576 -13.52 13.00 25.90
N ASP A 577 -14.27 12.16 26.61
CA ASP A 577 -14.28 10.71 26.39
C ASP A 577 -14.78 10.34 24.98
N LYS A 578 -15.86 10.97 24.52
CA LYS A 578 -16.35 10.76 23.14
C LYS A 578 -15.34 11.28 22.12
N TYR A 579 -14.75 12.44 22.36
CA TYR A 579 -13.75 12.98 21.45
C TYR A 579 -12.53 12.06 21.33
N LEU A 580 -11.97 11.58 22.45
CA LEU A 580 -10.85 10.64 22.46
C LEU A 580 -11.23 9.30 21.83
N LYS A 581 -12.45 8.80 22.05
CA LYS A 581 -12.95 7.60 21.36
C LYS A 581 -12.95 7.77 19.84
N ALA A 582 -13.36 8.94 19.36
CA ALA A 582 -13.33 9.24 17.93
C ALA A 582 -11.90 9.28 17.39
N LEU A 583 -10.97 9.93 18.10
CA LEU A 583 -9.56 10.00 17.71
C LEU A 583 -8.89 8.62 17.72
N ARG A 584 -9.07 7.82 18.77
CA ARG A 584 -8.50 6.47 18.91
C ARG A 584 -8.98 5.55 17.78
N SER A 585 -10.28 5.58 17.46
CA SER A 585 -10.84 4.86 16.30
C SER A 585 -10.30 5.40 14.97
N GLY A 586 -10.10 6.71 14.86
CA GLY A 586 -9.51 7.33 13.68
C GLY A 586 -8.05 6.91 13.45
N LEU A 587 -7.24 6.87 14.51
CA LEU A 587 -5.85 6.43 14.47
C LEU A 587 -5.75 4.95 14.09
N LEU A 588 -6.56 4.08 14.71
CA LEU A 588 -6.63 2.66 14.36
C LEU A 588 -6.95 2.46 12.87
N GLU A 589 -7.88 3.25 12.34
CA GLU A 589 -8.18 3.21 10.92
C GLU A 589 -7.06 3.71 10.03
N ALA A 590 -6.34 4.78 10.43
CA ALA A 590 -5.19 5.28 9.68
C ALA A 590 -4.07 4.23 9.62
N GLN A 591 -3.78 3.59 10.76
CA GLN A 591 -2.86 2.47 10.87
C GLN A 591 -3.25 1.30 9.96
N SER A 592 -4.53 0.93 9.96
CA SER A 592 -5.05 -0.19 9.16
C SER A 592 -4.89 -0.01 7.65
N MET A 593 -4.74 1.23 7.16
CA MET A 593 -4.61 1.51 5.72
C MET A 593 -3.33 0.92 5.12
N MET A 594 -2.26 0.82 5.91
CA MET A 594 -1.00 0.16 5.51
C MET A 594 -0.95 -1.31 5.88
N GLY A 595 -2.02 -1.84 6.47
CA GLY A 595 -2.08 -3.22 6.95
C GLY A 595 -1.35 -3.48 8.26
N VAL A 596 -0.92 -2.42 8.97
CA VAL A 596 -0.22 -2.53 10.26
C VAL A 596 -1.23 -2.73 11.39
N THR A 597 -0.99 -3.70 12.26
CA THR A 597 -1.92 -4.09 13.33
C THR A 597 -1.41 -3.80 14.75
N PRO A 598 -0.10 -3.86 15.08
CA PRO A 598 0.43 -3.37 16.35
C PRO A 598 0.72 -1.86 16.30
N ALA A 599 0.27 -1.13 17.32
CA ALA A 599 0.59 0.30 17.46
C ALA A 599 2.09 0.55 17.61
N ALA A 600 2.81 -0.38 18.27
CA ALA A 600 4.26 -0.34 18.42
C ALA A 600 5.01 -0.38 17.07
N ALA A 601 4.46 -1.08 16.06
CA ALA A 601 5.01 -1.14 14.72
C ALA A 601 4.66 0.07 13.86
N TYR A 602 3.60 0.82 14.22
CA TYR A 602 3.22 2.05 13.52
C TYR A 602 4.00 3.28 14.03
N ALA A 603 4.32 3.31 15.32
CA ALA A 603 5.07 4.40 15.93
C ALA A 603 6.49 4.52 15.34
N GLY A 604 6.81 5.68 14.76
CA GLY A 604 8.11 5.92 14.11
C GLY A 604 8.30 5.25 12.75
N ALA A 605 7.29 4.56 12.21
CA ALA A 605 7.39 3.85 10.92
C ALA A 605 7.38 4.77 9.68
N ARG A 606 7.12 6.08 9.87
CA ARG A 606 7.10 7.09 8.79
C ARG A 606 6.16 6.72 7.63
N LEU A 607 5.00 6.15 7.96
CA LEU A 607 3.95 5.73 7.01
C LEU A 607 3.13 6.92 6.46
N VAL A 608 3.85 7.96 6.04
CA VAL A 608 3.34 9.22 5.50
C VAL A 608 4.23 9.66 4.33
N GLU A 609 3.73 10.57 3.51
CA GLU A 609 4.46 11.16 2.38
C GLU A 609 4.18 12.66 2.33
N ALA A 610 5.15 13.45 1.87
CA ALA A 610 5.07 14.90 1.83
C ALA A 610 4.86 15.41 0.40
N ILE A 611 4.14 16.52 0.25
CA ILE A 611 3.98 17.22 -1.03
C ILE A 611 4.15 18.73 -0.89
N GLY A 612 4.91 19.34 -1.81
CA GLY A 612 5.10 20.78 -1.86
C GLY A 612 6.08 21.34 -0.83
N LEU A 613 6.84 20.49 -0.14
CA LEU A 613 7.94 20.87 0.74
C LEU A 613 9.27 20.75 -0.01
N SER A 614 10.20 21.68 0.24
CA SER A 614 11.57 21.57 -0.26
C SER A 614 12.18 20.22 0.15
N LEU A 615 12.79 19.52 -0.80
CA LEU A 615 13.44 18.23 -0.52
C LEU A 615 14.59 18.37 0.50
N ASP A 616 15.33 19.48 0.48
CA ASP A 616 16.38 19.76 1.47
C ASP A 616 15.80 19.98 2.87
N PHE A 617 14.68 20.71 2.95
CA PHE A 617 13.95 20.90 4.20
C PHE A 617 13.41 19.55 4.71
N LEU A 618 12.81 18.75 3.84
CA LEU A 618 12.26 17.44 4.20
C LEU A 618 13.35 16.49 4.69
N ALA A 619 14.49 16.42 4.00
CA ALA A 619 15.62 15.58 4.39
C ALA A 619 16.19 15.98 5.76
N LYS A 620 16.23 17.28 6.07
CA LYS A 620 16.71 17.81 7.35
C LYS A 620 15.73 17.58 8.51
N GLU A 621 14.45 17.78 8.27
CA GLU A 621 13.42 17.87 9.32
C GLU A 621 12.66 16.56 9.52
N PHE A 622 12.51 15.78 8.44
CA PHE A 622 11.72 14.55 8.37
C PHE A 622 12.46 13.48 7.55
N PRO A 623 13.69 13.09 7.96
CA PRO A 623 14.50 12.15 7.19
C PRO A 623 13.73 10.85 6.95
N GLY A 624 13.86 10.28 5.74
CA GLY A 624 13.17 9.05 5.35
C GLY A 624 11.68 9.20 4.99
N VAL A 625 11.08 10.39 5.09
CA VAL A 625 9.74 10.64 4.52
C VAL A 625 9.87 10.92 3.02
N PRO A 626 9.15 10.20 2.15
CA PRO A 626 9.14 10.49 0.71
C PRO A 626 8.58 11.89 0.41
N GLY A 627 9.18 12.60 -0.55
CA GLY A 627 8.75 13.94 -0.96
C GLY A 627 8.37 14.02 -2.43
N HIS A 628 7.27 14.73 -2.73
CA HIS A 628 6.75 14.94 -4.08
C HIS A 628 6.60 16.43 -4.38
N ILE A 629 6.97 16.86 -5.60
CA ILE A 629 6.92 18.26 -6.05
C ILE A 629 7.61 19.19 -5.02
N SER A 630 8.94 19.30 -5.11
CA SER A 630 9.73 20.14 -4.20
C SER A 630 9.17 21.57 -4.13
N GLY A 631 9.25 22.24 -2.98
CA GLY A 631 8.58 23.52 -2.78
C GLY A 631 9.08 24.34 -1.60
N ILE A 632 8.17 24.73 -0.71
CA ILE A 632 8.45 25.69 0.36
C ILE A 632 9.33 25.10 1.47
N GLY A 633 10.11 25.95 2.13
CA GLY A 633 11.01 25.57 3.24
C GLY A 633 10.69 26.29 4.55
N SER A 634 11.67 26.26 5.47
CA SER A 634 11.57 26.79 6.83
C SER A 634 11.13 28.24 6.90
N ASP A 635 11.61 29.10 6.00
CA ASP A 635 11.39 30.56 6.08
C ASP A 635 9.91 30.91 6.01
N ILE A 636 9.19 30.29 5.06
CA ILE A 636 7.75 30.48 4.87
C ILE A 636 6.97 29.84 6.01
N LEU A 637 7.31 28.60 6.36
CA LEU A 637 6.61 27.86 7.43
C LEU A 637 6.75 28.57 8.79
N ASN A 638 7.92 29.12 9.09
CA ASN A 638 8.17 29.87 10.33
C ASN A 638 7.43 31.22 10.33
N ALA A 639 7.33 31.89 9.18
CA ALA A 639 6.57 33.13 9.06
C ALA A 639 5.06 32.87 9.26
N GLU A 640 4.50 31.82 8.64
CA GLU A 640 3.11 31.44 8.80
C GLU A 640 2.79 31.01 10.24
N TRP A 641 3.71 30.27 10.89
CA TRP A 641 3.57 29.89 12.29
C TRP A 641 3.55 31.10 13.23
N ARG A 642 4.43 32.08 13.02
CA ARG A 642 4.40 33.35 13.76
C ARG A 642 3.10 34.13 13.49
N GLN A 643 2.57 34.08 12.28
CA GLN A 643 1.32 34.75 11.94
C GLN A 643 0.12 34.14 12.67
N PHE A 644 0.05 32.81 12.82
CA PHE A 644 -0.99 32.18 13.65
C PHE A 644 -0.91 32.70 15.08
N HIS A 645 0.29 32.71 15.68
CA HIS A 645 0.50 33.24 17.02
C HIS A 645 0.01 34.69 17.16
N LEU A 646 0.41 35.58 16.24
CA LEU A 646 -0.03 36.98 16.24
C LEU A 646 -1.55 37.12 16.15
N ASN A 647 -2.22 36.28 15.36
CA ASN A 647 -3.69 36.29 15.26
C ASN A 647 -4.38 35.92 16.58
N GLY A 648 -3.75 35.04 17.39
CA GLY A 648 -4.29 34.64 18.69
C GLY A 648 -4.24 35.71 19.76
N TYR A 649 -3.34 36.68 19.64
CA TYR A 649 -3.19 37.78 20.61
C TYR A 649 -3.48 39.16 20.02
N ALA A 650 -4.25 39.21 18.93
CA ALA A 650 -4.76 40.45 18.35
C ALA A 650 -5.86 41.08 19.25
N ASP A 651 -6.15 42.37 19.07
CA ASP A 651 -7.13 43.10 19.89
C ASP A 651 -8.56 42.55 19.80
N GLN A 652 -8.93 41.96 18.65
CA GLN A 652 -10.26 41.37 18.40
C GLN A 652 -10.12 39.98 17.75
N PRO A 653 -9.79 38.94 18.54
CA PRO A 653 -9.59 37.59 18.02
C PRO A 653 -10.91 36.99 17.53
N SER A 654 -10.90 36.36 16.35
CA SER A 654 -12.04 35.59 15.85
C SER A 654 -11.61 34.46 14.92
N LEU A 655 -12.25 33.30 15.06
CA LEU A 655 -11.98 32.14 14.20
C LEU A 655 -12.46 32.40 12.78
N ALA A 656 -11.57 32.22 11.81
CA ALA A 656 -11.91 32.34 10.40
C ALA A 656 -12.84 31.19 9.94
N ASP A 657 -13.85 31.51 9.14
CA ASP A 657 -14.59 30.52 8.35
C ASP A 657 -13.78 30.23 7.07
N ALA A 658 -12.79 29.34 7.21
CA ALA A 658 -11.73 29.17 6.22
C ALA A 658 -12.21 28.55 4.90
N GLY A 659 -13.41 27.96 4.82
CA GLY A 659 -13.92 27.33 3.61
C GLY A 659 -13.13 26.07 3.21
N GLU A 660 -12.74 25.24 4.17
CA GLU A 660 -12.00 23.99 3.96
C GLU A 660 -12.91 22.86 3.47
N PHE A 661 -14.09 22.68 4.10
CA PHE A 661 -14.99 21.55 3.81
C PHE A 661 -16.19 21.94 2.94
N ARG A 662 -16.47 23.24 2.82
CA ARG A 662 -17.51 23.82 1.97
C ARG A 662 -17.05 25.15 1.39
N HIS A 663 -17.50 25.46 0.19
CA HIS A 663 -17.24 26.75 -0.44
C HIS A 663 -17.97 27.88 0.32
N THR A 664 -17.20 28.82 0.85
CA THR A 664 -17.67 30.10 1.38
C THR A 664 -17.19 31.25 0.48
N ARG A 665 -17.77 32.46 0.65
CA ARG A 665 -17.44 33.60 -0.22
C ARG A 665 -16.00 34.09 -0.01
N ASP A 666 -15.60 34.18 1.26
CA ASP A 666 -14.35 34.81 1.69
C ASP A 666 -13.29 33.77 2.14
N GLY A 667 -13.63 32.48 2.11
CA GLY A 667 -12.70 31.39 2.42
C GLY A 667 -11.83 30.96 1.24
N ARG A 668 -11.18 29.80 1.41
CA ARG A 668 -10.33 29.16 0.41
C ARG A 668 -11.11 28.92 -0.88
N LYS A 669 -10.43 29.11 -2.01
CA LYS A 669 -11.03 28.90 -3.32
C LYS A 669 -11.27 27.42 -3.55
N HIS A 670 -12.38 27.10 -4.21
CA HIS A 670 -12.70 25.73 -4.65
C HIS A 670 -12.76 25.65 -6.16
N ALA A 671 -12.23 24.55 -6.71
CA ALA A 671 -12.31 24.27 -8.13
C ALA A 671 -13.77 24.10 -8.59
N ASN A 672 -14.67 23.61 -7.74
CA ASN A 672 -16.10 23.53 -8.03
C ASN A 672 -16.92 24.53 -7.19
N ASN A 673 -16.69 25.82 -7.44
CA ASN A 673 -17.47 26.91 -6.86
C ASN A 673 -18.81 27.15 -7.60
N ALA A 674 -19.63 28.06 -7.07
CA ALA A 674 -20.98 28.32 -7.59
C ALA A 674 -21.00 28.89 -9.03
N GLU A 675 -19.97 29.63 -9.46
CA GLU A 675 -19.86 30.14 -10.82
C GLU A 675 -19.52 29.02 -11.80
N ILE A 676 -18.50 28.22 -11.47
CA ILE A 676 -18.07 27.06 -12.25
C ILE A 676 -19.21 26.05 -12.43
N VAL A 677 -19.95 25.73 -11.36
CA VAL A 677 -21.09 24.80 -11.40
C VAL A 677 -22.18 25.30 -12.34
N ARG A 678 -22.54 26.58 -12.24
CA ARG A 678 -23.58 27.19 -13.08
C ARG A 678 -23.16 27.27 -14.54
N SER A 679 -21.91 27.65 -14.81
CA SER A 679 -21.38 27.76 -16.17
C SER A 679 -21.30 26.41 -16.86
N LEU A 680 -20.84 25.35 -16.18
CA LEU A 680 -20.86 23.97 -16.70
C LEU A 680 -22.30 23.47 -16.98
N GLN A 681 -23.25 23.76 -16.09
CA GLN A 681 -24.66 23.43 -16.31
C GLN A 681 -25.24 24.16 -17.53
N SER A 682 -24.77 25.37 -17.83
CA SER A 682 -25.13 26.10 -19.06
C SER A 682 -24.46 25.47 -20.29
N ALA A 683 -23.16 25.17 -20.23
CA ALA A 683 -22.39 24.55 -21.31
C ALA A 683 -22.97 23.17 -21.72
N SER A 684 -23.31 22.34 -20.74
CA SER A 684 -23.97 21.04 -20.98
C SER A 684 -25.41 21.17 -21.49
N GLY A 685 -26.04 22.35 -21.32
CA GLY A 685 -27.43 22.62 -21.69
C GLY A 685 -28.45 22.05 -20.70
N TYR A 686 -28.04 21.78 -19.46
CA TYR A 686 -28.94 21.44 -18.36
C TYR A 686 -29.74 22.66 -17.88
N ALA A 687 -29.08 23.81 -17.70
CA ALA A 687 -29.71 25.05 -17.27
C ALA A 687 -30.28 25.86 -18.45
N LYS A 688 -31.37 26.61 -18.22
CA LYS A 688 -32.15 27.26 -19.29
C LYS A 688 -31.66 28.63 -19.76
N LYS A 689 -30.95 29.42 -18.93
CA LYS A 689 -30.16 30.61 -19.32
C LYS A 689 -29.41 31.17 -18.10
N ILE A 690 -28.08 31.26 -18.14
CA ILE A 690 -27.28 31.82 -17.03
C ILE A 690 -26.28 32.89 -17.53
N HIS A 691 -25.78 32.74 -18.77
CA HIS A 691 -24.76 33.62 -19.35
C HIS A 691 -25.19 34.18 -20.72
N GLU A 692 -24.30 34.93 -21.36
CA GLU A 692 -24.50 35.63 -22.64
C GLU A 692 -24.88 34.68 -23.79
N HIS A 693 -24.26 33.49 -23.85
CA HIS A 693 -24.51 32.50 -24.90
C HIS A 693 -25.67 31.55 -24.59
N LYS A 694 -26.27 30.99 -25.64
CA LYS A 694 -27.36 30.02 -25.54
C LYS A 694 -26.86 28.74 -24.84
N PRO A 695 -27.58 28.20 -23.85
CA PRO A 695 -27.17 26.95 -23.20
C PRO A 695 -27.08 25.78 -24.17
N GLY A 696 -26.09 24.91 -23.95
CA GLY A 696 -25.85 23.75 -24.81
C GLY A 696 -25.21 24.07 -26.15
N THR A 697 -24.54 25.21 -26.31
CA THR A 697 -23.71 25.53 -27.47
C THR A 697 -22.22 25.51 -27.12
N TYR A 698 -21.35 25.48 -28.14
CA TYR A 698 -19.92 25.43 -27.93
C TYR A 698 -19.38 26.74 -27.34
N GLU A 699 -19.96 27.89 -27.68
CA GLU A 699 -19.57 29.20 -27.14
C GLU A 699 -19.85 29.30 -25.63
N ALA A 700 -20.96 28.69 -25.16
CA ALA A 700 -21.23 28.56 -23.73
C ALA A 700 -20.19 27.67 -23.03
N TYR A 701 -19.70 26.63 -23.70
CA TYR A 701 -18.60 25.81 -23.21
C TYR A 701 -17.26 26.55 -23.19
N GLN A 702 -16.93 27.31 -24.24
CA GLN A 702 -15.70 28.12 -24.29
C GLN A 702 -15.67 29.15 -23.17
N SER A 703 -16.82 29.79 -22.87
CA SER A 703 -16.96 30.68 -21.70
C SER A 703 -16.68 29.95 -20.39
N TYR A 704 -17.22 28.74 -20.22
CA TYR A 704 -16.94 27.88 -19.07
C TYR A 704 -15.45 27.48 -18.99
N SER A 705 -14.86 27.00 -20.08
CA SER A 705 -13.46 26.57 -20.12
C SER A 705 -12.52 27.73 -19.80
N LYS A 706 -12.79 28.93 -20.33
CA LYS A 706 -12.01 30.13 -20.03
C LYS A 706 -12.01 30.47 -18.54
N LEU A 707 -13.13 30.28 -17.83
CA LEU A 707 -13.18 30.46 -16.37
C LEU A 707 -12.28 29.46 -15.64
N VAL A 708 -12.18 28.22 -16.13
CA VAL A 708 -11.28 27.19 -15.59
C VAL A 708 -9.82 27.53 -15.90
N SER A 709 -9.49 27.86 -17.16
CA SER A 709 -8.12 28.14 -17.60
C SER A 709 -7.52 29.43 -17.02
N ASN A 710 -8.34 30.45 -16.75
CA ASN A 710 -7.86 31.77 -16.30
C ASN A 710 -7.95 31.98 -14.79
N ARG A 711 -8.34 30.96 -14.01
CA ARG A 711 -8.40 31.08 -12.55
C ARG A 711 -7.00 31.14 -11.92
N THR A 712 -6.94 31.67 -10.70
CA THR A 712 -5.80 31.48 -9.79
C THR A 712 -5.52 29.98 -9.63
N PRO A 713 -4.27 29.49 -9.77
CA PRO A 713 -3.98 28.07 -9.70
C PRO A 713 -4.56 27.38 -8.46
N LEU A 714 -5.31 26.30 -8.67
CA LEU A 714 -5.91 25.50 -7.59
C LEU A 714 -5.38 24.07 -7.56
N ASN A 715 -4.71 23.61 -8.61
CA ASN A 715 -4.09 22.29 -8.67
C ASN A 715 -2.83 22.33 -9.56
N LEU A 716 -2.08 21.22 -9.60
CA LEU A 716 -0.83 21.12 -10.38
C LEU A 716 -1.02 21.35 -11.88
N LEU A 717 -2.14 20.92 -12.47
CA LEU A 717 -2.41 21.14 -13.89
C LEU A 717 -2.65 22.62 -14.22
N ASP A 718 -3.03 23.45 -13.24
CA ASP A 718 -3.17 24.89 -13.42
C ASP A 718 -1.81 25.63 -13.42
N LEU A 719 -0.73 24.97 -12.97
CA LEU A 719 0.64 25.52 -12.89
C LEU A 719 1.45 25.34 -14.18
N VAL A 720 0.98 24.48 -15.08
CA VAL A 720 1.60 24.27 -16.39
C VAL A 720 0.62 24.67 -17.49
N GLN A 721 1.13 24.98 -18.67
CA GLN A 721 0.35 25.20 -19.88
C GLN A 721 0.92 24.41 -21.05
N VAL A 722 0.11 24.21 -22.09
CA VAL A 722 0.58 23.60 -23.34
C VAL A 722 1.36 24.66 -24.10
N LYS A 723 2.57 24.32 -24.55
CA LYS A 723 3.42 25.21 -25.35
C LYS A 723 2.73 25.57 -26.66
N GLN A 724 2.88 26.82 -27.07
CA GLN A 724 2.51 27.24 -28.41
C GLN A 724 3.54 26.70 -29.40
N GLY A 725 3.08 26.02 -30.45
CA GLY A 725 3.93 25.43 -31.48
C GLY A 725 3.66 26.02 -32.87
N ASP A 726 4.21 25.36 -33.89
CA ASP A 726 3.87 25.65 -35.28
C ASP A 726 2.45 25.16 -35.57
N ALA A 727 1.49 26.06 -35.46
CA ALA A 727 0.07 25.72 -35.53
C ALA A 727 -0.29 25.02 -36.85
N VAL A 728 -1.12 23.99 -36.75
CA VAL A 728 -1.59 23.18 -37.89
C VAL A 728 -3.08 23.39 -38.16
N PRO A 729 -3.56 23.21 -39.40
CA PRO A 729 -4.99 23.21 -39.68
C PRO A 729 -5.73 22.17 -38.81
N ILE A 730 -6.86 22.56 -38.22
CA ILE A 730 -7.63 21.68 -37.33
C ILE A 730 -8.15 20.42 -38.06
N GLU A 731 -8.29 20.48 -39.37
CA GLU A 731 -8.66 19.36 -40.24
C GLU A 731 -7.58 18.26 -40.30
N GLU A 732 -6.32 18.60 -40.03
CA GLU A 732 -5.19 17.65 -39.93
C GLU A 732 -5.09 16.98 -38.56
N VAL A 733 -5.79 17.51 -37.56
CA VAL A 733 -5.80 17.00 -36.19
C VAL A 733 -6.82 15.88 -36.03
N ASP A 734 -6.49 14.89 -35.18
CA ASP A 734 -7.38 13.81 -34.76
C ASP A 734 -8.83 14.27 -34.59
N SER A 735 -9.76 13.43 -35.05
CA SER A 735 -11.19 13.75 -35.00
C SER A 735 -11.73 13.79 -33.56
N VAL A 736 -12.87 14.46 -33.39
CA VAL A 736 -13.60 14.49 -32.11
C VAL A 736 -13.91 13.06 -31.64
N GLU A 737 -14.27 12.18 -32.56
CA GLU A 737 -14.56 10.78 -32.27
C GLU A 737 -13.34 10.00 -31.77
N SER A 738 -12.15 10.27 -32.33
CA SER A 738 -10.88 9.70 -31.86
C SER A 738 -10.57 10.11 -30.42
N ILE A 739 -10.74 11.41 -30.11
CA ILE A 739 -10.47 11.92 -28.76
C ILE A 739 -11.52 11.44 -27.75
N VAL A 740 -12.81 11.46 -28.11
CA VAL A 740 -13.88 10.93 -27.25
C VAL A 740 -13.65 9.46 -26.93
N TRP A 741 -13.05 8.68 -27.84
CA TRP A 741 -12.71 7.28 -27.61
C TRP A 741 -11.89 7.06 -26.34
N ARG A 742 -11.09 8.06 -25.96
CA ARG A 742 -10.22 8.11 -24.80
C ARG A 742 -10.88 8.64 -23.53
N PHE A 743 -12.22 8.72 -23.47
CA PHE A 743 -12.93 9.17 -22.26
C PHE A 743 -13.56 8.02 -21.49
N MET A 744 -13.62 8.13 -20.17
CA MET A 744 -14.34 7.19 -19.32
C MET A 744 -15.11 7.88 -18.19
N ALA A 745 -16.14 7.20 -17.68
CA ALA A 745 -16.73 7.49 -16.39
C ALA A 745 -16.21 6.46 -15.37
N PRO A 746 -15.49 6.88 -14.32
CA PRO A 746 -15.03 6.00 -13.26
C PRO A 746 -16.23 5.48 -12.46
N GLY A 747 -16.00 4.40 -11.70
CA GLY A 747 -17.07 3.69 -11.00
C GLY A 747 -17.76 4.55 -9.93
N MET A 748 -19.00 4.94 -10.19
CA MET A 748 -19.88 5.62 -9.22
C MET A 748 -21.10 4.76 -8.94
N SER A 749 -21.20 4.22 -7.72
CA SER A 749 -22.17 3.17 -7.43
C SER A 749 -23.63 3.61 -7.44
N GLU A 750 -24.49 2.74 -7.95
CA GLU A 750 -25.92 2.80 -7.68
C GLU A 750 -26.16 2.57 -6.17
N GLY A 751 -26.93 3.46 -5.55
CA GLY A 751 -27.01 3.59 -4.11
C GLY A 751 -26.34 4.89 -3.65
N ALA A 752 -25.08 5.13 -4.02
CA ALA A 752 -24.49 6.46 -3.85
C ALA A 752 -25.20 7.46 -4.77
N LEU A 753 -25.29 7.12 -6.06
CA LEU A 753 -26.14 7.80 -7.04
C LEU A 753 -27.55 7.22 -7.03
N SER A 754 -28.54 8.06 -7.36
CA SER A 754 -29.88 7.59 -7.71
C SER A 754 -29.81 6.72 -8.97
N GLU A 755 -30.75 5.79 -9.09
CA GLU A 755 -30.83 4.91 -10.27
C GLU A 755 -30.93 5.71 -11.59
N PRO A 756 -31.76 6.78 -11.70
CA PRO A 756 -31.83 7.56 -12.94
C PRO A 756 -30.53 8.28 -13.29
N ALA A 757 -29.78 8.78 -12.29
CA ALA A 757 -28.49 9.40 -12.51
C ALA A 757 -27.45 8.39 -12.99
N HIS A 758 -27.35 7.23 -12.32
CA HIS A 758 -26.43 6.15 -12.70
C HIS A 758 -26.73 5.63 -14.12
N ARG A 759 -28.01 5.41 -14.45
CA ARG A 759 -28.47 5.03 -15.80
C ARG A 759 -28.14 6.09 -16.85
N THR A 760 -28.27 7.36 -16.51
CA THR A 760 -28.00 8.49 -17.41
C THR A 760 -26.53 8.53 -17.84
N VAL A 761 -25.61 8.31 -16.90
CA VAL A 761 -24.16 8.25 -17.19
C VAL A 761 -23.84 7.09 -18.14
N ALA A 762 -24.29 5.87 -17.82
CA ALA A 762 -24.07 4.70 -18.66
C ALA A 762 -24.60 4.90 -20.10
N ARG A 763 -25.82 5.44 -20.21
CA ARG A 763 -26.42 5.74 -21.52
C ARG A 763 -25.63 6.78 -22.31
N ALA A 764 -25.06 7.80 -21.66
CA ALA A 764 -24.28 8.82 -22.34
C ALA A 764 -23.02 8.24 -22.99
N PHE A 765 -22.25 7.44 -22.26
CA PHE A 765 -21.04 6.81 -22.78
C PHE A 765 -21.34 5.79 -23.89
N ASN A 766 -22.44 5.05 -23.79
CA ASN A 766 -22.87 4.15 -24.86
C ASN A 766 -23.33 4.89 -26.14
N LEU A 767 -23.92 6.08 -25.99
CA LEU A 767 -24.24 6.95 -27.14
C LEU A 767 -22.95 7.43 -27.82
N LEU A 768 -21.98 7.91 -27.04
CA LEU A 768 -20.67 8.35 -27.54
C LEU A 768 -19.91 7.21 -28.23
N TYR A 769 -19.88 6.02 -27.62
CA TYR A 769 -19.27 4.83 -28.20
C TYR A 769 -19.87 4.47 -29.55
N ARG A 770 -21.21 4.45 -29.67
CA ARG A 770 -21.89 4.16 -30.93
C ARG A 770 -21.62 5.22 -31.99
N HIS A 771 -21.65 6.49 -31.60
CA HIS A 771 -21.35 7.61 -32.49
C HIS A 771 -19.93 7.50 -33.04
N ALA A 772 -18.93 7.28 -32.18
CA ALA A 772 -17.54 7.15 -32.58
C ALA A 772 -17.32 5.93 -33.51
N ARG A 773 -17.90 4.76 -33.20
CA ARG A 773 -17.77 3.56 -34.06
C ARG A 773 -18.36 3.72 -35.45
N LEU A 774 -19.36 4.59 -35.63
CA LEU A 774 -19.93 4.85 -36.96
C LEU A 774 -19.03 5.74 -37.83
N LYS A 775 -18.05 6.42 -37.22
CA LYS A 775 -17.17 7.39 -37.88
C LYS A 775 -15.75 6.89 -38.08
N GLY A 776 -15.35 5.83 -37.39
CA GLY A 776 -14.01 5.25 -37.51
C GLY A 776 -13.85 3.94 -36.74
N THR A 777 -12.67 3.34 -36.88
CA THR A 777 -12.23 2.18 -36.11
C THR A 777 -11.07 2.59 -35.23
N PHE A 778 -11.20 2.37 -33.92
CA PHE A 778 -10.22 2.74 -32.92
C PHE A 778 -9.90 1.51 -32.06
N GLN A 779 -8.67 1.41 -31.55
CA GLN A 779 -8.25 0.30 -30.70
C GLN A 779 -8.76 0.45 -29.26
N GLY A 780 -8.89 -0.67 -28.53
CA GLY A 780 -9.32 -0.66 -27.13
C GLY A 780 -10.85 -0.60 -26.93
N VAL A 781 -11.27 -0.31 -25.69
CA VAL A 781 -12.68 -0.44 -25.25
C VAL A 781 -13.57 0.77 -25.62
N GLY A 782 -12.95 1.90 -25.94
CA GLY A 782 -13.61 3.16 -26.26
C GLY A 782 -14.33 3.82 -25.06
N PRO A 783 -15.27 4.75 -25.32
CA PRO A 783 -15.93 5.51 -24.28
C PRO A 783 -16.74 4.57 -23.38
N ILE A 784 -16.37 4.47 -22.10
CA ILE A 784 -16.95 3.48 -21.20
C ILE A 784 -17.35 4.07 -19.86
N ALA A 785 -18.47 3.59 -19.32
CA ALA A 785 -18.90 3.91 -17.96
C ALA A 785 -18.84 2.66 -17.08
N ASN A 786 -18.10 2.78 -15.99
CA ASN A 786 -17.98 1.74 -14.98
C ASN A 786 -19.18 1.75 -14.02
N SER A 787 -19.63 0.57 -13.58
CA SER A 787 -20.81 0.39 -12.73
C SER A 787 -20.66 0.90 -11.29
N GLY A 788 -19.43 1.09 -10.84
CA GLY A 788 -19.11 1.20 -9.42
C GLY A 788 -19.32 -0.11 -8.65
N GLU A 789 -19.04 -0.03 -7.35
CA GLU A 789 -18.98 -1.17 -6.42
C GLU A 789 -20.34 -1.66 -5.89
N GLY A 790 -21.45 -0.99 -6.21
CA GLY A 790 -22.69 -1.09 -5.44
C GLY A 790 -23.75 -2.05 -5.94
N GLY A 791 -23.46 -2.86 -6.97
CA GLY A 791 -24.49 -3.57 -7.72
C GLY A 791 -25.41 -2.61 -8.49
N PHE A 792 -26.12 -3.13 -9.48
CA PHE A 792 -27.08 -2.36 -10.29
C PHE A 792 -28.15 -3.28 -10.87
N ASP A 793 -29.18 -2.68 -11.49
CA ASP A 793 -30.18 -3.44 -12.24
C ASP A 793 -29.57 -4.16 -13.46
N LYS A 794 -29.36 -5.47 -13.29
CA LYS A 794 -28.72 -6.35 -14.27
C LYS A 794 -29.50 -6.47 -15.59
N SER A 795 -30.80 -6.15 -15.61
CA SER A 795 -31.59 -6.18 -16.85
C SER A 795 -31.09 -5.18 -17.91
N ARG A 796 -30.28 -4.21 -17.48
CA ARG A 796 -29.62 -3.20 -18.32
C ARG A 796 -28.40 -3.75 -19.07
N ILE A 797 -27.86 -4.92 -18.71
CA ILE A 797 -26.69 -5.48 -19.40
C ILE A 797 -27.00 -5.65 -20.90
N ARG A 798 -26.06 -5.23 -21.75
CA ARG A 798 -26.20 -5.19 -23.23
C ARG A 798 -27.35 -4.29 -23.74
N ARG A 799 -27.96 -3.47 -22.89
CA ARG A 799 -28.91 -2.42 -23.30
C ARG A 799 -28.18 -1.10 -23.57
N PRO A 800 -28.79 -0.15 -24.29
CA PRO A 800 -28.18 1.18 -24.54
C PRO A 800 -27.82 1.96 -23.27
N ASP A 801 -28.39 1.61 -22.12
CA ASP A 801 -28.20 2.25 -20.82
C ASP A 801 -27.53 1.33 -19.78
N GLY A 802 -26.93 0.22 -20.22
CA GLY A 802 -26.13 -0.67 -19.40
C GLY A 802 -24.68 -0.23 -19.26
N ASN A 803 -24.09 -0.48 -18.10
CA ASN A 803 -22.65 -0.33 -17.93
C ASN A 803 -21.92 -1.45 -18.69
N ARG A 804 -20.86 -1.08 -19.43
CA ARG A 804 -19.99 -2.04 -20.15
C ARG A 804 -18.76 -2.44 -19.33
N SER A 805 -18.38 -1.60 -18.36
CA SER A 805 -17.31 -1.87 -17.39
C SER A 805 -17.93 -2.22 -16.04
N VAL A 806 -17.52 -3.34 -15.45
CA VAL A 806 -18.02 -3.85 -14.16
C VAL A 806 -16.91 -3.76 -13.11
N GLN A 807 -17.25 -3.24 -11.93
CA GLN A 807 -16.27 -3.08 -10.86
C GLN A 807 -16.23 -4.28 -9.92
N TYR A 808 -15.01 -4.74 -9.61
CA TYR A 808 -14.69 -5.78 -8.65
C TYR A 808 -14.09 -5.13 -7.40
N ALA A 809 -14.84 -5.16 -6.30
CA ALA A 809 -14.48 -4.53 -5.04
C ALA A 809 -14.83 -5.44 -3.86
N GLY A 810 -14.23 -5.20 -2.69
CA GLY A 810 -14.27 -6.09 -1.52
C GLY A 810 -15.67 -6.55 -1.07
N GLY A 811 -16.71 -5.75 -1.29
CA GLY A 811 -18.10 -6.12 -0.94
C GLY A 811 -18.79 -7.13 -1.87
N ARG A 812 -18.23 -7.38 -3.06
CA ARG A 812 -18.76 -8.28 -4.13
C ARG A 812 -20.21 -8.00 -4.57
N PHE A 813 -20.69 -6.75 -4.45
CA PHE A 813 -22.08 -6.40 -4.79
C PHE A 813 -22.38 -6.33 -6.29
N THR A 814 -21.39 -6.08 -7.15
CA THR A 814 -21.59 -5.99 -8.61
C THR A 814 -21.40 -7.33 -9.33
N ILE A 815 -20.59 -8.22 -8.75
CA ILE A 815 -20.05 -9.38 -9.44
C ILE A 815 -21.01 -10.57 -9.33
N THR A 816 -21.49 -11.05 -10.47
CA THR A 816 -22.21 -12.32 -10.67
C THR A 816 -21.75 -12.96 -11.99
N PRO A 817 -22.05 -14.24 -12.24
CA PRO A 817 -21.64 -14.89 -13.49
C PRO A 817 -22.07 -14.10 -14.73
N MET A 818 -23.30 -13.61 -14.81
CA MET A 818 -23.79 -12.81 -15.93
C MET A 818 -23.08 -11.45 -16.08
N THR A 819 -22.85 -10.72 -14.98
CA THR A 819 -22.24 -9.38 -15.06
C THR A 819 -20.78 -9.50 -15.51
N ALA A 820 -20.03 -10.45 -14.96
CA ALA A 820 -18.64 -10.68 -15.33
C ALA A 820 -18.49 -11.30 -16.74
N ALA A 821 -19.33 -12.27 -17.10
CA ALA A 821 -19.24 -12.94 -18.41
C ALA A 821 -19.67 -12.06 -19.60
N CYS A 822 -20.36 -10.94 -19.35
CA CYS A 822 -20.86 -10.00 -20.35
C CYS A 822 -20.17 -8.63 -20.33
N ALA A 823 -19.16 -8.44 -19.49
CA ALA A 823 -18.43 -7.19 -19.41
C ALA A 823 -17.50 -7.01 -20.61
N ASP A 824 -17.44 -5.80 -21.17
CA ASP A 824 -16.38 -5.44 -22.12
C ASP A 824 -15.07 -5.19 -21.36
N GLU A 825 -15.19 -4.75 -20.10
CA GLU A 825 -14.09 -4.50 -19.19
C GLU A 825 -14.46 -4.87 -17.76
N ALA A 826 -13.54 -5.49 -17.04
CA ALA A 826 -13.65 -5.78 -15.63
C ALA A 826 -12.55 -5.01 -14.88
N GLU A 827 -12.96 -4.13 -13.96
CA GLU A 827 -12.04 -3.25 -13.22
C GLU A 827 -11.93 -3.69 -11.77
N VAL A 828 -10.74 -4.08 -11.33
CA VAL A 828 -10.43 -4.27 -9.91
C VAL A 828 -10.24 -2.92 -9.26
N LYS A 829 -11.01 -2.65 -8.22
CA LYS A 829 -10.81 -1.49 -7.36
C LYS A 829 -9.99 -1.91 -6.15
N PHE A 830 -8.73 -1.49 -6.10
CA PHE A 830 -7.93 -1.54 -4.87
C PHE A 830 -8.25 -0.34 -3.98
N ALA A 831 -8.26 0.86 -4.56
CA ALA A 831 -8.49 2.09 -3.82
C ALA A 831 -9.33 3.11 -4.62
N GLN A 832 -9.73 4.19 -3.94
CA GLN A 832 -10.29 5.39 -4.56
C GLN A 832 -9.75 6.64 -3.87
N GLY A 833 -9.56 7.73 -4.62
CA GLY A 833 -8.88 8.94 -4.15
C GLY A 833 -9.38 9.46 -2.79
N ALA A 834 -10.68 9.68 -2.65
CA ALA A 834 -11.24 10.25 -1.41
C ALA A 834 -11.18 9.37 -0.15
N LYS A 835 -10.75 8.11 -0.25
CA LYS A 835 -10.59 7.18 0.88
C LYS A 835 -9.77 5.95 0.48
N PRO A 836 -8.48 6.12 0.19
CA PRO A 836 -7.62 5.01 -0.14
C PRO A 836 -7.38 4.15 1.12
N GLY A 837 -7.00 2.89 0.94
CA GLY A 837 -6.86 1.93 2.04
C GLY A 837 -8.18 1.56 2.76
N LYS A 838 -9.35 2.05 2.28
CA LYS A 838 -10.66 1.84 2.91
C LYS A 838 -11.72 1.35 1.95
N GLY A 839 -12.69 0.62 2.50
CA GLY A 839 -13.80 0.08 1.74
C GLY A 839 -14.87 1.10 1.36
N GLY A 840 -15.70 0.72 0.38
CA GLY A 840 -16.94 1.39 0.05
C GLY A 840 -17.85 1.64 1.26
N GLN A 841 -18.50 2.80 1.33
CA GLN A 841 -19.39 3.16 2.45
C GLN A 841 -20.72 3.65 1.87
N LEU A 842 -21.82 3.05 2.32
CA LEU A 842 -23.17 3.49 2.02
C LEU A 842 -23.98 3.56 3.32
N PRO A 843 -24.33 4.77 3.81
CA PRO A 843 -25.13 4.93 5.01
C PRO A 843 -26.46 4.19 4.93
N GLY A 844 -26.90 3.60 6.05
CA GLY A 844 -28.10 2.74 6.10
C GLY A 844 -29.38 3.39 5.57
N LYS A 845 -29.55 4.71 5.79
CA LYS A 845 -30.67 5.50 5.23
C LYS A 845 -30.70 5.58 3.70
N LYS A 846 -29.61 5.18 3.02
CA LYS A 846 -29.52 5.04 1.56
C LYS A 846 -29.62 3.59 1.09
N VAL A 847 -29.77 2.63 1.99
CA VAL A 847 -29.99 1.22 1.64
C VAL A 847 -31.50 0.99 1.55
N SER A 848 -32.11 1.56 0.50
CA SER A 848 -33.53 1.36 0.20
C SER A 848 -33.82 -0.10 -0.20
N PRO A 849 -35.08 -0.57 -0.18
CA PRO A 849 -35.41 -1.93 -0.63
C PRO A 849 -34.87 -2.28 -2.02
N MET A 850 -34.88 -1.31 -2.94
CA MET A 850 -34.31 -1.44 -4.27
C MET A 850 -32.78 -1.65 -4.24
N VAL A 851 -32.06 -0.85 -3.45
CA VAL A 851 -30.60 -0.99 -3.30
C VAL A 851 -30.25 -2.32 -2.62
N ALA A 852 -30.99 -2.69 -1.58
CA ALA A 852 -30.82 -3.94 -0.85
C ALA A 852 -30.97 -5.17 -1.77
N LEU A 853 -32.02 -5.18 -2.61
CA LEU A 853 -32.24 -6.22 -3.60
C LEU A 853 -31.07 -6.36 -4.58
N ARG A 854 -30.56 -5.25 -5.11
CA ARG A 854 -29.45 -5.25 -6.09
C ARG A 854 -28.13 -5.74 -5.47
N ARG A 855 -27.94 -5.48 -4.18
CA ARG A 855 -26.76 -5.88 -3.39
C ARG A 855 -26.89 -7.28 -2.77
N GLY A 856 -28.10 -7.85 -2.72
CA GLY A 856 -28.37 -9.12 -2.04
C GLY A 856 -28.22 -9.02 -0.52
N CYS A 857 -28.65 -7.89 0.06
CA CYS A 857 -28.60 -7.61 1.49
C CYS A 857 -29.96 -7.13 2.02
N GLU A 858 -30.01 -6.71 3.28
CA GLU A 858 -31.23 -6.21 3.92
C GLU A 858 -31.31 -4.68 3.87
N ALA A 859 -32.53 -4.14 3.80
CA ALA A 859 -32.76 -2.70 3.72
C ALA A 859 -32.49 -2.02 5.07
N GLY A 860 -32.04 -0.76 5.05
CA GLY A 860 -31.80 0.05 6.24
C GLY A 860 -30.45 -0.16 6.94
N TYR A 861 -29.76 -1.27 6.67
CA TYR A 861 -28.44 -1.55 7.25
C TYR A 861 -27.34 -0.76 6.56
N GLU A 862 -26.42 -0.18 7.33
CA GLU A 862 -25.24 0.48 6.79
C GLU A 862 -24.30 -0.54 6.16
N LEU A 863 -23.80 -0.23 4.96
CA LEU A 863 -22.89 -1.09 4.22
C LEU A 863 -21.50 -0.46 4.19
N VAL A 864 -20.62 -0.96 5.05
CA VAL A 864 -19.18 -0.73 4.97
C VAL A 864 -18.56 -1.96 4.32
N SER A 865 -17.99 -1.82 3.14
CA SER A 865 -17.29 -2.92 2.46
C SER A 865 -15.96 -3.20 3.16
N PRO A 866 -15.44 -4.44 3.13
CA PRO A 866 -14.05 -4.68 3.47
C PRO A 866 -13.14 -3.76 2.65
N PRO A 867 -12.04 -3.22 3.24
CA PRO A 867 -11.06 -2.42 2.52
C PRO A 867 -10.27 -3.26 1.49
N ILE A 868 -10.27 -4.56 1.72
CA ILE A 868 -9.51 -5.59 1.01
C ILE A 868 -10.41 -6.40 0.07
N ASN A 869 -9.84 -6.83 -1.05
CA ASN A 869 -10.39 -7.94 -1.81
C ASN A 869 -9.80 -9.21 -1.21
N HIS A 870 -10.57 -9.98 -0.45
CA HIS A 870 -10.04 -11.07 0.39
C HIS A 870 -9.32 -12.21 -0.35
N ASN A 871 -9.46 -12.28 -1.67
CA ASN A 871 -8.73 -13.20 -2.52
C ASN A 871 -7.67 -12.49 -3.39
N LEU A 872 -7.23 -11.29 -2.99
CA LEU A 872 -6.15 -10.50 -3.60
C LEU A 872 -5.26 -9.95 -2.48
N TYR A 873 -4.34 -10.77 -1.97
CA TYR A 873 -3.41 -10.42 -0.89
C TYR A 873 -1.98 -10.15 -1.39
N SER A 874 -1.73 -10.45 -2.67
CA SER A 874 -0.45 -10.35 -3.34
C SER A 874 -0.64 -10.22 -4.86
N ILE A 875 0.44 -9.93 -5.59
CA ILE A 875 0.39 -9.73 -7.04
C ILE A 875 -0.01 -11.01 -7.81
N GLU A 876 0.42 -12.17 -7.33
CA GLU A 876 0.07 -13.47 -7.88
C GLU A 876 -1.43 -13.77 -7.74
N ASP A 877 -2.08 -13.29 -6.68
CA ASP A 877 -3.53 -13.42 -6.53
C ASP A 877 -4.27 -12.55 -7.57
N VAL A 878 -3.72 -11.38 -7.89
CA VAL A 878 -4.24 -10.51 -8.96
C VAL A 878 -4.10 -11.19 -10.33
N LYS A 879 -2.96 -11.83 -10.59
CA LYS A 879 -2.74 -12.65 -11.79
C LYS A 879 -3.80 -13.75 -11.92
N LEU A 880 -4.03 -14.52 -10.86
CA LEU A 880 -5.04 -15.59 -10.83
C LEU A 880 -6.46 -15.06 -11.06
N MET A 881 -6.78 -13.89 -10.52
CA MET A 881 -8.06 -13.24 -10.74
C MET A 881 -8.22 -12.79 -12.20
N VAL A 882 -7.19 -12.19 -12.82
CA VAL A 882 -7.18 -11.83 -14.25
C VAL A 882 -7.39 -13.07 -15.12
N GLU A 883 -6.71 -14.17 -14.80
CA GLU A 883 -6.90 -15.47 -15.45
C GLU A 883 -8.36 -15.95 -15.32
N SER A 884 -8.94 -15.90 -14.12
CA SER A 884 -10.33 -16.32 -13.88
C SER A 884 -11.33 -15.58 -14.76
N TRP A 885 -11.12 -14.28 -14.98
CA TRP A 885 -11.97 -13.49 -15.88
C TRP A 885 -11.77 -13.83 -17.35
N ARG A 886 -10.56 -14.18 -17.77
CA ARG A 886 -10.29 -14.62 -19.15
C ARG A 886 -10.84 -16.01 -19.43
N PHE A 887 -10.81 -16.92 -18.45
CA PHE A 887 -11.57 -18.16 -18.54
C PHE A 887 -13.06 -17.89 -18.70
N LEU A 888 -13.63 -17.02 -17.86
CA LEU A 888 -15.06 -16.71 -17.89
C LEU A 888 -15.46 -16.00 -19.20
N ASN A 889 -14.67 -15.01 -19.62
CA ASN A 889 -14.89 -14.17 -20.79
C ASN A 889 -13.56 -13.90 -21.52
N PRO A 890 -13.22 -14.71 -22.54
CA PRO A 890 -11.96 -14.56 -23.29
C PRO A 890 -11.77 -13.23 -24.03
N LYS A 891 -12.77 -12.35 -24.05
CA LYS A 891 -12.74 -11.03 -24.70
C LYS A 891 -12.72 -9.86 -23.71
N VAL A 892 -12.67 -10.14 -22.42
CA VAL A 892 -12.71 -9.09 -21.38
C VAL A 892 -11.39 -8.32 -21.36
N ASN A 893 -11.48 -7.01 -21.18
CA ASN A 893 -10.33 -6.19 -20.83
C ASN A 893 -10.24 -6.10 -19.30
N CYS A 894 -9.06 -6.35 -18.74
CA CYS A 894 -8.85 -6.26 -17.30
C CYS A 894 -8.23 -4.91 -16.95
N ALA A 895 -8.84 -4.17 -16.03
CA ALA A 895 -8.34 -2.90 -15.54
C ALA A 895 -8.04 -2.97 -14.04
N LEU A 896 -6.96 -2.33 -13.59
CA LEU A 896 -6.60 -2.23 -12.16
C LEU A 896 -6.64 -0.76 -11.76
N LYS A 897 -7.41 -0.45 -10.72
CA LYS A 897 -7.62 0.92 -10.21
C LYS A 897 -6.88 1.14 -8.90
N PHE A 898 -5.86 2.00 -8.99
CA PHE A 898 -4.98 2.47 -7.93
C PHE A 898 -5.22 3.95 -7.62
N VAL A 899 -4.62 4.43 -6.53
CA VAL A 899 -4.60 5.85 -6.15
C VAL A 899 -3.16 6.31 -6.04
N ALA A 900 -2.88 7.52 -6.53
CA ALA A 900 -1.56 8.12 -6.49
C ALA A 900 -0.98 8.18 -5.05
N THR A 901 0.21 7.62 -4.88
CA THR A 901 1.03 7.56 -3.66
C THR A 901 2.46 7.14 -4.06
N THR A 902 3.46 7.33 -3.20
CA THR A 902 4.83 6.80 -3.39
C THR A 902 4.84 5.31 -3.71
N GLY A 903 5.64 4.89 -4.71
CA GLY A 903 5.83 3.50 -5.10
C GLY A 903 4.81 3.00 -6.13
N ILE A 904 3.90 3.86 -6.59
CA ILE A 904 2.86 3.50 -7.56
C ILE A 904 3.43 3.08 -8.92
N GLU A 905 4.61 3.56 -9.29
CA GLU A 905 5.35 3.14 -10.47
C GLU A 905 5.66 1.63 -10.44
N MET A 906 6.04 1.08 -9.30
CA MET A 906 6.30 -0.36 -9.14
C MET A 906 5.00 -1.18 -9.17
N VAL A 907 3.94 -0.67 -8.54
CA VAL A 907 2.58 -1.24 -8.59
C VAL A 907 2.06 -1.26 -10.03
N ALA A 908 2.34 -0.22 -10.83
CA ALA A 908 1.95 -0.19 -12.23
C ALA A 908 2.65 -1.29 -13.04
N VAL A 909 3.96 -1.50 -12.84
CA VAL A 909 4.73 -2.59 -13.47
C VAL A 909 4.19 -3.96 -13.04
N GLY A 910 3.95 -4.16 -11.75
CA GLY A 910 3.28 -5.36 -11.22
C GLY A 910 1.95 -5.61 -11.93
N GLY A 911 1.10 -4.59 -12.02
CA GLY A 911 -0.16 -4.65 -12.75
C GLY A 911 -0.02 -5.08 -14.21
N VAL A 912 1.02 -4.64 -14.93
CA VAL A 912 1.29 -5.12 -16.30
C VAL A 912 1.64 -6.62 -16.30
N ASN A 913 2.46 -7.08 -15.35
CA ASN A 913 2.86 -8.49 -15.23
C ASN A 913 1.66 -9.42 -14.92
N THR A 914 0.61 -8.91 -14.28
CA THR A 914 -0.65 -9.67 -14.10
C THR A 914 -1.36 -9.94 -15.43
N GLY A 915 -1.02 -9.23 -16.50
CA GLY A 915 -1.73 -9.27 -17.78
C GLY A 915 -2.84 -8.23 -17.88
N ALA A 916 -2.90 -7.23 -17.01
CA ALA A 916 -3.88 -6.16 -17.09
C ALA A 916 -3.75 -5.40 -18.43
N ASN A 917 -4.89 -5.00 -18.98
CA ASN A 917 -4.99 -4.19 -20.19
C ASN A 917 -4.97 -2.68 -19.88
N ARG A 918 -5.37 -2.30 -18.66
CA ARG A 918 -5.35 -0.90 -18.22
C ARG A 918 -4.92 -0.75 -16.77
N ILE A 919 -4.04 0.21 -16.52
CA ILE A 919 -3.74 0.74 -15.19
C ILE A 919 -4.47 2.08 -15.04
N HIS A 920 -5.23 2.24 -13.96
CA HIS A 920 -5.98 3.45 -13.66
C HIS A 920 -5.43 4.13 -12.41
N ILE A 921 -4.86 5.31 -12.60
CA ILE A 921 -4.27 6.15 -11.56
C ILE A 921 -5.29 7.21 -11.15
N SER A 922 -5.93 7.00 -10.00
CA SER A 922 -6.84 8.00 -9.44
C SER A 922 -6.11 9.06 -8.64
N ASP A 923 -6.52 10.32 -8.85
CA ASP A 923 -6.12 11.44 -8.01
C ASP A 923 -6.69 11.29 -6.58
N GLY A 924 -5.89 11.56 -5.56
CA GLY A 924 -6.27 11.58 -4.15
C GLY A 924 -7.43 12.55 -3.86
N CYS A 925 -7.56 13.60 -4.66
CA CYS A 925 -8.66 14.56 -4.59
C CYS A 925 -9.96 14.08 -5.30
N GLY A 926 -10.01 12.82 -5.74
CA GLY A 926 -11.17 12.22 -6.40
C GLY A 926 -12.46 12.26 -5.56
N GLY A 927 -13.63 12.25 -6.23
CA GLY A 927 -14.93 12.38 -5.56
C GLY A 927 -15.42 11.11 -4.82
N THR A 928 -16.25 11.29 -3.79
CA THR A 928 -16.97 10.19 -3.11
C THR A 928 -18.41 10.52 -2.74
N GLY A 929 -19.26 9.49 -2.64
CA GLY A 929 -20.59 9.62 -2.04
C GLY A 929 -20.58 9.70 -0.51
N ALA A 930 -19.59 9.06 0.13
CA ALA A 930 -19.35 9.05 1.57
C ALA A 930 -17.91 8.63 1.88
N ALA A 931 -17.19 9.41 2.69
CA ALA A 931 -15.88 9.08 3.26
C ALA A 931 -15.70 9.84 4.59
N LYS A 932 -14.75 9.43 5.44
CA LYS A 932 -14.39 10.22 6.62
C LYS A 932 -13.61 11.45 6.18
N ARG A 933 -13.77 12.56 6.91
CA ARG A 933 -13.13 13.84 6.56
C ARG A 933 -11.61 13.75 6.55
N VAL A 934 -11.03 13.00 7.48
CA VAL A 934 -9.60 12.75 7.55
C VAL A 934 -9.07 12.14 6.25
N ASP A 935 -9.72 11.09 5.74
CA ASP A 935 -9.28 10.41 4.51
C ASP A 935 -9.47 11.32 3.28
N GLN A 936 -10.59 12.03 3.23
CA GLN A 936 -10.93 12.93 2.12
C GLN A 936 -9.89 14.05 1.94
N LYS A 937 -9.26 14.50 3.03
CA LYS A 937 -8.33 15.63 3.01
C LYS A 937 -6.87 15.22 3.09
N HIS A 938 -6.56 14.11 3.75
CA HIS A 938 -5.19 13.78 4.12
C HIS A 938 -4.69 12.44 3.59
N ALA A 939 -5.38 11.78 2.66
CA ALA A 939 -4.89 10.54 2.07
C ALA A 939 -4.85 10.61 0.53
N GLY A 940 -3.77 10.09 -0.07
CA GLY A 940 -3.52 10.14 -1.51
C GLY A 940 -2.94 11.46 -2.02
N LEU A 941 -2.18 11.35 -3.12
CA LEU A 941 -1.56 12.46 -3.82
C LEU A 941 -2.37 12.93 -5.04
N PRO A 942 -2.14 14.15 -5.54
CA PRO A 942 -2.58 14.53 -6.88
C PRO A 942 -1.99 13.58 -7.93
N ALA A 943 -2.81 13.09 -8.87
CA ALA A 943 -2.35 12.15 -9.90
C ALA A 943 -1.27 12.78 -10.79
N ALA A 944 -1.39 14.08 -11.07
CA ALA A 944 -0.40 14.82 -11.86
C ALA A 944 1.01 14.82 -11.24
N ALA A 945 1.14 14.60 -9.93
CA ALA A 945 2.45 14.55 -9.25
C ALA A 945 3.26 13.29 -9.59
N VAL A 946 2.58 12.19 -9.95
CA VAL A 946 3.21 10.86 -10.14
C VAL A 946 3.00 10.28 -11.54
N LEU A 947 2.07 10.82 -12.34
CA LEU A 947 1.75 10.25 -13.65
C LEU A 947 2.96 10.24 -14.60
N GLY A 948 3.80 11.28 -14.54
CA GLY A 948 5.03 11.35 -15.30
C GLY A 948 6.05 10.28 -14.90
N THR A 949 6.23 10.02 -13.60
CA THR A 949 7.18 8.99 -13.13
C THR A 949 6.67 7.58 -13.45
N VAL A 950 5.35 7.33 -13.39
CA VAL A 950 4.73 6.08 -13.85
C VAL A 950 4.97 5.88 -15.35
N GLN A 951 4.79 6.93 -16.15
CA GLN A 951 5.08 6.89 -17.59
C GLN A 951 6.55 6.53 -17.84
N ASP A 952 7.48 7.18 -17.15
CA ASP A 952 8.92 6.97 -17.31
C ASP A 952 9.31 5.54 -16.93
N MET A 953 8.86 5.05 -15.76
CA MET A 953 9.13 3.69 -15.28
C MET A 953 8.63 2.62 -16.26
N LEU A 954 7.40 2.75 -16.78
CA LEU A 954 6.87 1.77 -17.74
C LEU A 954 7.65 1.77 -19.07
N VAL A 955 8.21 2.92 -19.48
CA VAL A 955 9.06 3.02 -20.67
C VAL A 955 10.41 2.37 -20.40
N GLU A 956 11.03 2.68 -19.26
CA GLU A 956 12.32 2.12 -18.82
C GLU A 956 12.26 0.58 -18.71
N GLU A 957 11.20 0.04 -18.12
CA GLU A 957 10.96 -1.41 -18.02
C GLU A 957 10.54 -2.05 -19.36
N GLY A 958 10.40 -1.27 -20.43
CA GLY A 958 10.08 -1.77 -21.77
C GLY A 958 8.64 -2.28 -21.92
N VAL A 959 7.74 -1.99 -20.97
CA VAL A 959 6.37 -2.54 -20.91
C VAL A 959 5.27 -1.54 -21.24
N ARG A 960 5.59 -0.24 -21.41
CA ARG A 960 4.59 0.83 -21.64
C ARG A 960 3.65 0.57 -22.81
N HIS A 961 4.14 -0.07 -23.87
CA HIS A 961 3.37 -0.39 -25.08
C HIS A 961 2.27 -1.43 -24.84
N LEU A 962 2.36 -2.24 -23.77
CA LEU A 962 1.43 -3.33 -23.48
C LEU A 962 0.14 -2.87 -22.81
N VAL A 963 0.12 -1.67 -22.22
CA VAL A 963 -0.93 -1.27 -21.29
C VAL A 963 -1.49 0.12 -21.57
N GLU A 964 -2.80 0.29 -21.39
CA GLU A 964 -3.44 1.61 -21.37
C GLU A 964 -3.24 2.22 -19.97
N VAL A 965 -2.72 3.45 -19.88
CA VAL A 965 -2.70 4.21 -18.62
C VAL A 965 -3.88 5.16 -18.62
N SER A 966 -4.64 5.21 -17.54
CA SER A 966 -5.75 6.13 -17.40
C SER A 966 -5.65 6.96 -16.14
N ALA A 967 -6.09 8.22 -16.20
CA ALA A 967 -6.08 9.13 -15.07
C ALA A 967 -7.47 9.75 -14.85
N ASP A 968 -7.88 9.91 -13.58
CA ASP A 968 -9.09 10.64 -13.21
C ASP A 968 -8.85 11.57 -12.03
N GLY A 969 -9.81 12.45 -11.77
CA GLY A 969 -9.79 13.37 -10.62
C GLY A 969 -9.75 14.83 -11.01
N GLY A 970 -10.74 15.60 -10.54
CA GLY A 970 -10.75 17.07 -10.73
C GLY A 970 -10.84 17.61 -12.17
N VAL A 971 -10.90 16.75 -13.21
CA VAL A 971 -10.87 17.17 -14.62
C VAL A 971 -12.12 17.96 -15.04
N GLN A 972 -11.90 19.16 -15.58
CA GLN A 972 -12.96 20.14 -15.86
C GLN A 972 -13.05 20.59 -17.34
N ASN A 973 -11.94 20.70 -18.08
CA ASN A 973 -11.96 21.16 -19.47
C ASN A 973 -10.99 20.38 -20.39
N GLY A 974 -10.99 20.70 -21.69
CA GLY A 974 -10.16 20.06 -22.71
C GLY A 974 -8.67 20.35 -22.54
N GLU A 975 -8.30 21.53 -22.05
CA GLU A 975 -6.90 21.85 -21.76
C GLU A 975 -6.30 20.91 -20.70
N GLN A 976 -7.01 20.66 -19.59
CA GLN A 976 -6.58 19.71 -18.57
C GLN A 976 -6.51 18.27 -19.10
N VAL A 977 -7.42 17.89 -20.00
CA VAL A 977 -7.39 16.57 -20.67
C VAL A 977 -6.14 16.41 -21.52
N LEU A 978 -5.78 17.40 -22.33
CA LEU A 978 -4.56 17.35 -23.13
C LEU A 978 -3.32 17.29 -22.26
N LYS A 979 -3.26 18.06 -21.16
CA LYS A 979 -2.15 17.97 -20.18
C LYS A 979 -1.99 16.57 -19.61
N LEU A 980 -3.08 15.90 -19.24
CA LEU A 980 -3.02 14.51 -18.75
C LEU A 980 -2.52 13.53 -19.82
N PHE A 981 -2.90 13.72 -21.08
CA PHE A 981 -2.34 12.92 -22.18
C PHE A 981 -0.82 13.14 -22.33
N LEU A 982 -0.37 14.39 -22.28
CA LEU A 982 1.06 14.74 -22.35
C LEU A 982 1.86 14.25 -21.13
N LEU A 983 1.21 14.04 -19.98
CA LEU A 983 1.81 13.43 -18.79
C LEU A 983 1.87 11.89 -18.86
N GLY A 984 1.20 11.25 -19.82
CA GLY A 984 1.31 9.80 -20.05
C GLY A 984 0.00 9.02 -20.00
N ALA A 985 -1.15 9.66 -19.73
CA ALA A 985 -2.43 8.99 -19.83
C ALA A 985 -2.78 8.68 -21.29
N ASP A 986 -3.30 7.50 -21.57
CA ASP A 986 -3.99 7.17 -22.82
C ASP A 986 -5.49 7.48 -22.73
N LYS A 987 -6.04 7.51 -21.51
CA LYS A 987 -7.48 7.71 -21.23
C LYS A 987 -7.72 8.65 -20.04
N VAL A 988 -8.75 9.48 -20.12
CA VAL A 988 -9.12 10.43 -19.05
C VAL A 988 -10.53 10.14 -18.50
N GLY A 989 -10.63 10.10 -17.16
CA GLY A 989 -11.86 9.82 -16.42
C GLY A 989 -12.54 11.07 -15.88
N PHE A 990 -13.88 11.12 -15.99
CA PHE A 990 -14.70 12.23 -15.52
C PHE A 990 -15.72 11.75 -14.49
N GLY A 991 -15.64 12.23 -13.25
CA GLY A 991 -16.59 11.92 -12.18
C GLY A 991 -17.52 13.09 -11.87
N THR A 992 -17.03 14.03 -11.04
CA THR A 992 -17.78 15.19 -10.55
C THR A 992 -18.37 16.04 -11.68
N SER A 993 -17.59 16.34 -12.73
CA SER A 993 -18.04 17.16 -13.87
C SER A 993 -19.23 16.53 -14.60
N LEU A 994 -19.30 15.19 -14.70
CA LEU A 994 -20.46 14.50 -15.25
C LEU A 994 -21.71 14.70 -14.38
N LEU A 995 -21.55 14.62 -13.06
CA LEU A 995 -22.66 14.83 -12.12
C LEU A 995 -23.16 16.27 -12.18
N VAL A 996 -22.27 17.25 -12.32
CA VAL A 996 -22.65 18.66 -12.52
C VAL A 996 -23.38 18.86 -13.84
N ALA A 997 -22.93 18.23 -14.93
CA ALA A 997 -23.60 18.29 -16.24
C ALA A 997 -25.04 17.74 -16.23
N ILE A 998 -25.41 16.94 -15.23
CA ILE A 998 -26.78 16.41 -15.05
C ILE A 998 -27.52 16.99 -13.83
N GLY A 999 -27.00 18.05 -13.22
CA GLY A 999 -27.72 18.85 -12.23
C GLY A 999 -27.18 18.85 -10.81
N CYS A 1000 -26.00 18.27 -10.53
CA CYS A 1000 -25.37 18.41 -9.21
C CYS A 1000 -25.08 19.89 -8.91
N SER A 1001 -25.47 20.34 -7.72
CA SER A 1001 -25.26 21.72 -7.23
C SER A 1001 -24.13 21.84 -6.19
N MET A 1002 -23.25 20.83 -6.08
CA MET A 1002 -22.12 20.80 -5.14
C MET A 1002 -22.47 21.08 -3.67
N LEU A 1003 -23.64 20.60 -3.21
CA LEU A 1003 -24.08 20.77 -1.81
C LEU A 1003 -23.25 19.97 -0.79
N ARG A 1004 -22.47 18.97 -1.24
CA ARG A 1004 -21.66 18.04 -0.42
C ARG A 1004 -22.45 17.25 0.63
N LYS A 1005 -23.76 17.08 0.43
CA LYS A 1005 -24.68 16.30 1.29
C LYS A 1005 -24.98 14.90 0.73
N CYS A 1006 -24.08 14.33 -0.08
CA CYS A 1006 -24.32 13.07 -0.79
C CYS A 1006 -24.47 11.86 0.15
N HIS A 1007 -23.86 11.92 1.34
CA HIS A 1007 -23.92 10.89 2.37
C HIS A 1007 -25.22 10.95 3.19
N LEU A 1008 -25.97 12.07 3.12
CA LEU A 1008 -27.21 12.26 3.85
C LEU A 1008 -28.43 11.82 3.03
N SER A 1009 -29.47 11.34 3.71
CA SER A 1009 -30.74 10.94 3.11
C SER A 1009 -31.86 10.91 4.16
N GLY A 1010 -33.09 11.15 3.74
CA GLY A 1010 -34.30 11.00 4.56
C GLY A 1010 -34.69 12.25 5.35
N ILE A 1011 -35.65 12.07 6.26
CA ILE A 1011 -36.18 13.13 7.13
C ILE A 1011 -35.08 13.61 8.09
N ASP A 1012 -35.01 14.92 8.27
CA ASP A 1012 -34.14 15.56 9.24
C ASP A 1012 -34.61 15.22 10.67
N PRO A 1013 -33.78 14.53 11.48
CA PRO A 1013 -34.17 14.15 12.84
C PRO A 1013 -34.40 15.35 13.77
N THR A 1014 -33.91 16.54 13.40
CA THR A 1014 -34.09 17.76 14.19
C THR A 1014 -35.32 18.58 13.77
N ASP A 1015 -36.04 18.18 12.72
CA ASP A 1015 -37.32 18.81 12.36
C ASP A 1015 -38.49 18.07 13.01
N PRO A 1016 -39.15 18.66 14.02
CA PRO A 1016 -40.26 18.03 14.72
C PRO A 1016 -41.49 17.81 13.83
N ASN A 1017 -41.60 18.51 12.69
CA ASN A 1017 -42.70 18.36 11.74
C ASN A 1017 -42.42 17.34 10.64
N GLY A 1018 -41.19 16.82 10.55
CA GLY A 1018 -40.76 15.88 9.53
C GLY A 1018 -40.85 16.38 8.08
N LYS A 1019 -40.95 17.71 7.87
CA LYS A 1019 -41.08 18.33 6.55
C LYS A 1019 -39.73 18.54 5.87
N ARG A 1020 -38.68 18.80 6.66
CA ARG A 1020 -37.32 19.03 6.20
C ARG A 1020 -36.64 17.70 5.92
N ARG A 1021 -36.05 17.59 4.73
CA ARG A 1021 -35.31 16.41 4.27
C ARG A 1021 -33.84 16.76 4.11
N LEU A 1022 -32.97 15.82 4.50
CA LEU A 1022 -31.52 15.90 4.32
C LEU A 1022 -31.12 15.18 3.04
N GLY A 1023 -30.09 15.70 2.37
CA GLY A 1023 -29.46 15.04 1.22
C GLY A 1023 -29.42 15.87 -0.07
N CYS A 1024 -29.24 15.18 -1.19
CA CYS A 1024 -29.07 15.77 -2.52
C CYS A 1024 -30.41 16.22 -3.12
N THR A 1025 -30.77 17.49 -2.97
CA THR A 1025 -32.04 18.05 -3.45
C THR A 1025 -32.27 17.96 -4.97
N PRO A 1026 -31.25 17.97 -5.86
CA PRO A 1026 -31.45 17.77 -7.30
C PRO A 1026 -31.75 16.32 -7.72
N GLY A 1027 -31.75 15.36 -6.80
CA GLY A 1027 -32.04 13.96 -7.14
C GLY A 1027 -30.88 13.16 -7.73
N VAL A 1028 -29.64 13.68 -7.68
CA VAL A 1028 -28.46 13.02 -8.25
C VAL A 1028 -27.90 11.93 -7.33
N ALA A 1029 -27.58 12.27 -6.07
CA ALA A 1029 -26.89 11.40 -5.12
C ALA A 1029 -27.75 11.09 -3.88
N THR A 1030 -28.95 10.55 -4.09
CA THR A 1030 -29.94 10.28 -3.03
C THR A 1030 -30.75 9.02 -3.32
N GLN A 1031 -31.31 8.42 -2.27
CA GLN A 1031 -32.30 7.35 -2.36
C GLN A 1031 -33.69 7.78 -1.85
N ASP A 1032 -33.85 9.06 -1.49
CA ASP A 1032 -35.13 9.64 -1.09
C ASP A 1032 -36.04 9.80 -2.33
N PRO A 1033 -37.22 9.15 -2.38
CA PRO A 1033 -38.13 9.20 -3.52
C PRO A 1033 -38.53 10.63 -3.93
N GLU A 1034 -38.73 11.54 -2.97
CA GLU A 1034 -39.14 12.92 -3.27
C GLU A 1034 -38.04 13.72 -3.97
N PHE A 1035 -36.77 13.45 -3.64
CA PHE A 1035 -35.65 14.07 -4.32
C PHE A 1035 -35.33 13.36 -5.64
N ILE A 1036 -35.48 12.04 -5.73
CA ILE A 1036 -35.34 11.31 -7.01
C ILE A 1036 -36.33 11.83 -8.05
N ALA A 1037 -37.58 12.10 -7.65
CA ALA A 1037 -38.61 12.64 -8.55
C ALA A 1037 -38.24 14.01 -9.17
N ARG A 1038 -37.28 14.74 -8.57
CA ARG A 1038 -36.79 16.03 -9.07
C ARG A 1038 -35.64 15.89 -10.09
N PHE A 1039 -35.09 14.69 -10.27
CA PHE A 1039 -33.99 14.46 -11.21
C PHE A 1039 -34.46 14.73 -12.64
N SER A 1040 -33.78 15.65 -13.33
CA SER A 1040 -34.12 16.07 -14.70
C SER A 1040 -32.95 15.99 -15.69
N GLY A 1041 -31.81 15.47 -15.23
CA GLY A 1041 -30.61 15.25 -16.04
C GLY A 1041 -30.85 14.26 -17.18
N LYS A 1042 -30.16 14.44 -18.32
CA LYS A 1042 -30.32 13.60 -19.52
C LYS A 1042 -28.96 13.24 -20.09
N SER A 1043 -28.87 12.07 -20.73
CA SER A 1043 -27.61 11.56 -21.30
C SER A 1043 -27.03 12.49 -22.37
N LYS A 1044 -27.89 13.22 -23.09
CA LYS A 1044 -27.46 14.24 -24.06
C LYS A 1044 -26.67 15.40 -23.45
N HIS A 1045 -26.86 15.72 -22.16
CA HIS A 1045 -26.10 16.80 -21.51
C HIS A 1045 -24.65 16.38 -21.30
N ILE A 1046 -24.42 15.13 -20.86
CA ILE A 1046 -23.07 14.54 -20.75
C ILE A 1046 -22.44 14.38 -22.13
N ALA A 1047 -23.15 13.76 -23.07
CA ALA A 1047 -22.60 13.49 -24.41
C ALA A 1047 -22.15 14.79 -25.09
N ARG A 1048 -22.97 15.84 -25.03
CA ARG A 1048 -22.62 17.16 -25.56
C ARG A 1048 -21.40 17.77 -24.85
N TYR A 1049 -21.38 17.77 -23.52
CA TYR A 1049 -20.27 18.32 -22.75
C TYR A 1049 -18.94 17.65 -23.10
N LEU A 1050 -18.92 16.32 -23.19
CA LEU A 1050 -17.71 15.57 -23.57
C LEU A 1050 -17.31 15.80 -25.03
N THR A 1051 -18.27 15.94 -25.95
CA THR A 1051 -17.99 16.35 -27.33
C THR A 1051 -17.32 17.72 -27.41
N PHE A 1052 -17.74 18.68 -26.57
CA PHE A 1052 -17.11 20.00 -26.50
C PHE A 1052 -15.71 19.96 -25.89
N ILE A 1053 -15.49 19.15 -24.84
CA ILE A 1053 -14.14 18.88 -24.32
C ILE A 1053 -13.23 18.34 -25.43
N ALA A 1054 -13.69 17.34 -26.18
CA ALA A 1054 -12.91 16.77 -27.26
C ALA A 1054 -12.61 17.79 -28.37
N GLN A 1055 -13.58 18.65 -28.71
CA GLN A 1055 -13.34 19.73 -29.67
C GLN A 1055 -12.29 20.73 -29.17
N GLU A 1056 -12.31 21.10 -27.89
CA GLU A 1056 -11.26 21.95 -27.30
C GLU A 1056 -9.89 21.26 -27.32
N VAL A 1057 -9.81 19.95 -27.02
CA VAL A 1057 -8.54 19.20 -27.14
C VAL A 1057 -7.98 19.34 -28.56
N ARG A 1058 -8.81 19.24 -29.61
CA ARG A 1058 -8.37 19.44 -31.01
C ARG A 1058 -7.83 20.83 -31.25
N GLU A 1059 -8.51 21.85 -30.74
CA GLU A 1059 -8.09 23.25 -30.89
C GLU A 1059 -6.73 23.47 -30.20
N ARG A 1060 -6.53 22.92 -28.99
CA ARG A 1060 -5.24 23.01 -28.29
C ARG A 1060 -4.13 22.22 -28.98
N MET A 1061 -4.44 21.04 -29.53
CA MET A 1061 -3.50 20.27 -30.34
C MET A 1061 -3.08 21.05 -31.60
N ALA A 1062 -4.05 21.65 -32.29
CA ALA A 1062 -3.80 22.48 -33.47
C ALA A 1062 -2.89 23.67 -33.13
N GLU A 1063 -3.16 24.38 -32.03
CA GLU A 1063 -2.33 25.48 -31.51
C GLU A 1063 -0.91 25.04 -31.14
N ALA A 1064 -0.74 23.80 -30.66
CA ALA A 1064 0.54 23.23 -30.28
C ALA A 1064 1.30 22.55 -31.43
N GLY A 1065 0.72 22.47 -32.63
CA GLY A 1065 1.31 21.78 -33.78
C GLY A 1065 1.21 20.25 -33.74
N ILE A 1066 0.31 19.70 -32.90
CA ILE A 1066 0.11 18.26 -32.71
C ILE A 1066 -0.99 17.77 -33.66
N ARG A 1067 -0.69 16.81 -34.53
CA ARG A 1067 -1.67 16.18 -35.44
C ARG A 1067 -2.35 14.97 -34.83
N HIS A 1068 -1.57 14.06 -34.25
CA HIS A 1068 -2.07 12.81 -33.66
C HIS A 1068 -1.68 12.72 -32.18
N LEU A 1069 -2.64 12.32 -31.34
CA LEU A 1069 -2.39 12.14 -29.92
C LEU A 1069 -1.40 10.99 -29.64
N ASP A 1070 -1.48 9.90 -30.41
CA ASP A 1070 -0.62 8.72 -30.20
C ASP A 1070 0.88 9.04 -30.32
N ASP A 1071 1.24 10.07 -31.10
CA ASP A 1071 2.62 10.50 -31.33
C ASP A 1071 3.22 11.24 -30.11
N VAL A 1072 2.37 11.73 -29.20
CA VAL A 1072 2.75 12.69 -28.14
C VAL A 1072 2.32 12.29 -26.72
N ILE A 1073 1.56 11.19 -26.53
CA ILE A 1073 1.15 10.75 -25.18
C ILE A 1073 2.38 10.43 -24.32
N GLY A 1074 2.56 11.16 -23.22
CA GLY A 1074 3.74 11.08 -22.35
C GLY A 1074 4.87 12.02 -22.74
N ASN A 1075 4.75 12.77 -23.84
CA ASN A 1075 5.75 13.75 -24.25
C ASN A 1075 5.53 15.09 -23.55
N ARG A 1076 6.05 15.18 -22.32
CA ARG A 1076 5.98 16.38 -21.47
C ARG A 1076 6.71 17.59 -22.05
N ASN A 1077 7.52 17.43 -23.11
CA ASN A 1077 8.19 18.58 -23.75
C ASN A 1077 7.20 19.56 -24.40
N PHE A 1078 5.94 19.16 -24.63
CA PHE A 1078 4.84 20.06 -25.03
C PHE A 1078 4.25 20.87 -23.87
N LEU A 1079 4.72 20.67 -22.63
CA LEU A 1079 4.30 21.41 -21.46
C LEU A 1079 5.38 22.40 -21.03
N GLU A 1080 4.96 23.55 -20.52
CA GLU A 1080 5.82 24.54 -19.87
C GLU A 1080 5.17 25.09 -18.61
N PRO A 1081 5.96 25.60 -17.64
CA PRO A 1081 5.43 26.37 -16.52
C PRO A 1081 4.57 27.54 -17.02
N LYS A 1082 3.39 27.73 -16.42
CA LYS A 1082 2.51 28.83 -16.79
C LYS A 1082 3.14 30.16 -16.33
N PRO A 1083 3.20 31.19 -17.19
CA PRO A 1083 3.77 32.48 -16.80
C PRO A 1083 2.87 33.19 -15.77
N GLY A 1084 3.48 34.04 -14.94
CA GLY A 1084 2.75 34.89 -13.98
C GLY A 1084 2.22 34.17 -12.74
N ILE A 1085 2.71 32.96 -12.44
CA ILE A 1085 2.49 32.32 -11.14
C ILE A 1085 3.25 33.13 -10.07
N THR A 1086 2.59 33.43 -8.95
CA THR A 1086 3.14 34.20 -7.83
C THR A 1086 2.96 33.46 -6.51
N GLY A 1087 3.56 33.98 -5.44
CA GLY A 1087 3.39 33.44 -4.08
C GLY A 1087 4.04 32.06 -3.91
N LYS A 1088 3.52 31.26 -2.99
CA LYS A 1088 4.08 29.93 -2.66
C LYS A 1088 4.03 28.97 -3.86
N ALA A 1089 3.02 29.08 -4.71
CA ALA A 1089 2.88 28.25 -5.90
C ALA A 1089 4.04 28.43 -6.90
N ALA A 1090 4.69 29.60 -6.93
CA ALA A 1090 5.83 29.89 -7.80
C ALA A 1090 7.12 29.21 -7.36
N LEU A 1091 7.16 28.69 -6.12
CA LEU A 1091 8.33 28.02 -5.53
C LEU A 1091 8.31 26.51 -5.76
N LEU A 1092 7.26 25.98 -6.38
CA LEU A 1092 7.14 24.56 -6.67
C LEU A 1092 8.05 24.17 -7.85
N ASP A 1093 8.82 23.09 -7.68
CA ASP A 1093 9.57 22.48 -8.76
C ASP A 1093 8.63 21.68 -9.67
N LEU A 1094 8.46 22.18 -10.88
CA LEU A 1094 7.60 21.58 -11.90
C LEU A 1094 8.36 20.66 -12.87
N SER A 1095 9.65 20.37 -12.62
CA SER A 1095 10.50 19.56 -13.48
C SER A 1095 9.84 18.23 -13.89
N ALA A 1096 9.24 17.50 -12.94
CA ALA A 1096 8.53 16.24 -13.18
C ALA A 1096 7.32 16.36 -14.12
N LEU A 1097 6.76 17.56 -14.29
CA LEU A 1097 5.61 17.84 -15.15
C LEU A 1097 6.02 18.30 -16.56
N VAL A 1098 7.23 18.84 -16.75
CA VAL A 1098 7.64 19.50 -18.01
C VAL A 1098 8.88 18.90 -18.68
N ASN A 1099 9.68 18.09 -17.97
CA ASN A 1099 10.89 17.47 -18.51
C ASN A 1099 10.65 15.99 -18.84
N ALA A 1100 10.61 15.62 -20.13
CA ALA A 1100 10.54 14.22 -20.55
C ALA A 1100 11.95 13.58 -20.63
N PRO A 1101 12.10 12.27 -20.34
CA PRO A 1101 13.32 11.53 -20.69
C PRO A 1101 13.51 11.49 -22.22
N GLY A 1102 14.72 11.17 -22.68
CA GLY A 1102 15.07 11.14 -24.10
C GLY A 1102 14.42 10.02 -24.91
N GLU A 1103 14.00 8.93 -24.26
CA GLU A 1103 13.31 7.80 -24.88
C GLU A 1103 11.78 7.93 -24.73
N HIS A 1104 11.04 7.58 -25.79
CA HIS A 1104 9.59 7.75 -25.84
C HIS A 1104 8.91 6.56 -26.53
N CYS A 1105 7.78 6.11 -26.00
CA CYS A 1105 6.99 5.00 -26.56
C CYS A 1105 5.73 5.51 -27.27
N GLN A 1106 5.77 5.55 -28.60
CA GLN A 1106 4.72 6.10 -29.47
C GLN A 1106 3.67 5.09 -29.94
N TRP A 1107 3.69 3.85 -29.43
CA TRP A 1107 2.78 2.81 -29.90
C TRP A 1107 2.18 2.00 -28.75
N ARG A 1108 1.08 1.31 -29.04
CA ARG A 1108 0.35 0.45 -28.11
C ARG A 1108 -0.05 -0.86 -28.80
N ASP A 1109 0.10 -1.97 -28.10
CA ASP A 1109 -0.36 -3.30 -28.55
C ASP A 1109 -1.00 -4.08 -27.40
N TYR A 1110 -2.21 -3.64 -27.07
CA TYR A 1110 -3.05 -4.28 -26.07
C TYR A 1110 -3.45 -5.72 -26.45
N LYS A 1111 -3.37 -6.05 -27.75
CA LYS A 1111 -3.66 -7.39 -28.25
C LYS A 1111 -2.53 -8.34 -27.87
N ALA A 1112 -1.27 -7.94 -28.09
CA ALA A 1112 -0.11 -8.70 -27.62
C ALA A 1112 -0.16 -8.94 -26.12
N GLN A 1113 -0.50 -7.93 -25.32
CA GLN A 1113 -0.65 -8.07 -23.87
C GLN A 1113 -1.72 -9.10 -23.49
N THR A 1114 -2.85 -9.10 -24.20
CA THR A 1114 -3.92 -10.07 -23.98
C THR A 1114 -3.45 -11.46 -24.37
N GLU A 1115 -2.93 -11.64 -25.59
CA GLU A 1115 -2.51 -12.92 -26.16
C GLU A 1115 -1.38 -13.58 -25.36
N ALA A 1116 -0.38 -12.81 -24.91
CA ALA A 1116 0.72 -13.30 -24.09
C ALA A 1116 0.26 -13.81 -22.71
N ASN A 1117 -0.88 -13.30 -22.22
CA ASN A 1117 -1.40 -13.61 -20.89
C ASN A 1117 -2.75 -14.35 -20.95
N MET A 1118 -3.11 -14.93 -22.10
CA MET A 1118 -4.33 -15.74 -22.21
C MET A 1118 -4.09 -17.11 -21.57
N PRO A 1119 -4.94 -17.55 -20.62
CA PRO A 1119 -4.79 -18.87 -20.04
C PRO A 1119 -5.11 -19.96 -21.06
N GLN A 1120 -4.55 -21.15 -20.86
CA GLN A 1120 -4.91 -22.33 -21.65
C GLN A 1120 -6.35 -22.74 -21.34
N MET A 1121 -7.25 -22.48 -22.29
CA MET A 1121 -8.67 -22.77 -22.13
C MET A 1121 -8.96 -24.28 -22.06
N ARG A 1122 -9.79 -24.70 -21.09
CA ARG A 1122 -10.29 -26.08 -20.96
C ARG A 1122 -11.39 -26.35 -21.99
N LYS A 1123 -10.97 -26.64 -23.22
CA LYS A 1123 -11.86 -26.73 -24.39
C LYS A 1123 -12.99 -27.76 -24.23
N GLN A 1124 -12.72 -28.90 -23.59
CA GLN A 1124 -13.71 -29.95 -23.34
C GLN A 1124 -14.92 -29.46 -22.55
N GLU A 1125 -14.70 -28.64 -21.52
CA GLU A 1125 -15.77 -28.06 -20.69
C GLU A 1125 -16.64 -27.09 -21.48
N VAL A 1126 -16.00 -26.24 -22.29
CA VAL A 1126 -16.68 -25.26 -23.13
C VAL A 1126 -17.49 -25.95 -24.24
N ASP A 1127 -16.95 -26.99 -24.86
CA ASP A 1127 -17.62 -27.73 -25.93
C ASP A 1127 -18.78 -28.58 -25.37
N ALA A 1128 -18.64 -29.16 -24.17
CA ALA A 1128 -19.74 -29.79 -23.46
C ALA A 1128 -20.87 -28.79 -23.15
N ALA A 1129 -20.53 -27.61 -22.65
CA ALA A 1129 -21.53 -26.56 -22.40
C ALA A 1129 -22.23 -26.12 -23.70
N LYS A 1130 -21.52 -25.97 -24.83
CA LYS A 1130 -22.14 -25.68 -26.14
C LYS A 1130 -23.13 -26.78 -26.53
N TYR A 1131 -22.70 -28.04 -26.46
CA TYR A 1131 -23.56 -29.17 -26.81
C TYR A 1131 -24.83 -29.22 -25.96
N LEU A 1132 -24.70 -29.04 -24.65
CA LEU A 1132 -25.84 -28.99 -23.73
C LEU A 1132 -26.78 -27.82 -24.06
N LEU A 1133 -26.24 -26.63 -24.34
CA LEU A 1133 -27.02 -25.45 -24.73
C LEU A 1133 -27.74 -25.59 -26.07
N ASP A 1134 -27.31 -26.51 -26.94
CA ASP A 1134 -27.89 -26.73 -28.27
C ASP A 1134 -28.80 -27.96 -28.33
N LYS A 1135 -28.54 -28.99 -27.51
CA LYS A 1135 -29.26 -30.28 -27.53
C LYS A 1135 -30.08 -30.57 -26.27
N GLY A 1136 -29.85 -29.84 -25.18
CA GLY A 1136 -30.56 -30.02 -23.90
C GLY A 1136 -30.32 -31.37 -23.21
N LYS A 1137 -29.22 -32.06 -23.54
CA LYS A 1137 -28.85 -33.36 -22.98
C LYS A 1137 -27.67 -33.22 -22.03
N SER A 1138 -27.81 -33.80 -20.83
CA SER A 1138 -26.75 -33.86 -19.82
C SER A 1138 -25.45 -34.43 -20.39
N LEU A 1139 -24.33 -33.94 -19.88
CA LEU A 1139 -23.00 -34.43 -20.21
C LEU A 1139 -22.19 -34.61 -18.93
N GLU A 1140 -21.31 -35.60 -18.96
CA GLU A 1140 -20.37 -35.92 -17.89
C GLU A 1140 -18.94 -35.72 -18.39
N ILE A 1141 -18.11 -35.11 -17.55
CA ILE A 1141 -16.69 -34.92 -17.76
C ILE A 1141 -15.98 -35.63 -16.61
N ASP A 1142 -15.19 -36.67 -16.91
CA ASP A 1142 -14.44 -37.46 -15.93
C ASP A 1142 -12.93 -37.28 -16.13
N GLU A 1143 -12.26 -36.66 -15.15
CA GLU A 1143 -10.83 -36.28 -15.24
C GLU A 1143 -10.07 -36.45 -13.92
N MET A 1144 -8.76 -36.68 -14.03
CA MET A 1144 -7.81 -36.54 -12.91
C MET A 1144 -7.19 -35.15 -12.98
N LEU A 1145 -7.21 -34.42 -11.86
CA LEU A 1145 -6.72 -33.05 -11.74
C LEU A 1145 -5.45 -32.98 -10.87
N THR A 1146 -4.67 -31.94 -11.16
CA THR A 1146 -3.52 -31.44 -10.38
C THR A 1146 -3.75 -29.98 -10.01
N ASN A 1147 -2.99 -29.42 -9.07
CA ASN A 1147 -3.13 -28.00 -8.70
C ASN A 1147 -2.90 -27.01 -9.86
N ALA A 1148 -2.25 -27.43 -10.95
CA ALA A 1148 -2.14 -26.65 -12.18
C ALA A 1148 -3.50 -26.46 -12.89
N ASP A 1149 -4.47 -27.34 -12.63
CA ASP A 1149 -5.83 -27.27 -13.17
C ASP A 1149 -6.67 -26.22 -12.43
N ARG A 1150 -6.43 -24.96 -12.76
CA ARG A 1150 -7.12 -23.77 -12.22
C ARG A 1150 -8.41 -23.47 -12.98
N CYS A 1151 -9.33 -22.75 -12.31
CA CYS A 1151 -10.56 -22.23 -12.92
C CYS A 1151 -11.45 -23.29 -13.62
N VAL A 1152 -11.42 -24.54 -13.13
CA VAL A 1152 -12.23 -25.64 -13.65
C VAL A 1152 -13.72 -25.28 -13.59
N GLY A 1153 -14.41 -25.45 -14.73
CA GLY A 1153 -15.82 -25.13 -14.92
C GLY A 1153 -16.11 -23.66 -15.27
N VAL A 1154 -15.18 -22.73 -15.02
CA VAL A 1154 -15.42 -21.28 -15.19
C VAL A 1154 -15.70 -20.92 -16.66
N GLY A 1155 -14.99 -21.53 -17.61
CA GLY A 1155 -15.22 -21.31 -19.04
C GLY A 1155 -16.62 -21.74 -19.50
N ALA A 1156 -17.09 -22.88 -18.99
CA ALA A 1156 -18.44 -23.37 -19.22
C ALA A 1156 -19.50 -22.43 -18.61
N SER A 1157 -19.30 -22.01 -17.36
CA SER A 1157 -20.16 -21.04 -16.67
C SER A 1157 -20.29 -19.74 -17.47
N GLY A 1158 -19.18 -19.22 -17.99
CA GLY A 1158 -19.17 -17.99 -18.77
C GLY A 1158 -19.98 -18.09 -20.06
N LEU A 1159 -19.89 -19.22 -20.77
CA LEU A 1159 -20.69 -19.47 -21.96
C LEU A 1159 -22.19 -19.53 -21.63
N ILE A 1160 -22.56 -20.28 -20.60
CA ILE A 1160 -23.94 -20.43 -20.14
C ILE A 1160 -24.48 -19.06 -19.69
N ALA A 1161 -23.74 -18.32 -18.88
CA ALA A 1161 -24.11 -16.99 -18.39
C ALA A 1161 -24.38 -16.00 -19.54
N ARG A 1162 -23.57 -16.03 -20.60
CA ARG A 1162 -23.77 -15.16 -21.78
C ARG A 1162 -25.03 -15.47 -22.57
N LYS A 1163 -25.51 -16.72 -22.57
CA LYS A 1163 -26.68 -17.19 -23.34
C LYS A 1163 -27.96 -17.18 -22.51
N LEU A 1164 -27.90 -17.60 -21.24
CA LEU A 1164 -29.07 -17.81 -20.37
C LEU A 1164 -29.09 -16.88 -19.14
N GLY A 1165 -28.04 -16.10 -18.91
CA GLY A 1165 -27.90 -15.25 -17.73
C GLY A 1165 -27.63 -16.05 -16.45
N ASP A 1166 -27.84 -15.40 -15.30
CA ASP A 1166 -27.62 -15.98 -13.98
C ASP A 1166 -28.57 -17.17 -13.66
N LYS A 1167 -29.60 -17.40 -14.48
CA LYS A 1167 -30.56 -18.51 -14.31
C LYS A 1167 -29.94 -19.88 -14.56
N GLY A 1168 -28.85 -19.96 -15.31
CA GLY A 1168 -28.20 -21.23 -15.64
C GLY A 1168 -29.05 -22.15 -16.51
N LEU A 1169 -28.87 -23.46 -16.32
CA LEU A 1169 -29.46 -24.53 -17.12
C LEU A 1169 -30.78 -25.02 -16.48
N ALA A 1170 -31.85 -25.11 -17.26
CA ALA A 1170 -33.16 -25.56 -16.79
C ALA A 1170 -33.38 -27.09 -16.89
N LYS A 1171 -32.63 -27.78 -17.77
CA LYS A 1171 -32.73 -29.23 -18.02
C LYS A 1171 -31.35 -29.82 -18.33
N GLY A 1172 -31.07 -30.98 -17.73
CA GLY A 1172 -29.84 -31.76 -17.92
C GLY A 1172 -28.62 -31.13 -17.25
N PRO A 1173 -28.05 -31.73 -16.19
CA PRO A 1173 -26.85 -31.17 -15.57
C PRO A 1173 -25.63 -31.29 -16.49
N LEU A 1174 -24.71 -30.32 -16.35
CA LEU A 1174 -23.31 -30.48 -16.74
C LEU A 1174 -22.57 -31.03 -15.52
N LEU A 1175 -22.21 -32.31 -15.57
CA LEU A 1175 -21.63 -33.07 -14.47
C LEU A 1175 -20.11 -33.18 -14.63
N PHE A 1176 -19.39 -32.80 -13.59
CA PHE A 1176 -17.95 -32.88 -13.49
C PHE A 1176 -17.57 -33.89 -12.40
N ILE A 1177 -16.97 -35.01 -12.79
CA ILE A 1177 -16.49 -36.07 -11.91
C ILE A 1177 -14.96 -36.02 -11.90
N HIS A 1178 -14.39 -35.53 -10.81
CA HIS A 1178 -12.95 -35.30 -10.72
C HIS A 1178 -12.30 -36.09 -9.59
N ARG A 1179 -11.02 -36.38 -9.77
CA ARG A 1179 -10.13 -36.99 -8.76
C ARG A 1179 -8.83 -36.18 -8.68
N GLY A 1180 -8.17 -36.19 -7.51
CA GLY A 1180 -6.87 -35.52 -7.33
C GLY A 1180 -6.96 -34.13 -6.68
N SER A 1181 -6.02 -33.25 -6.98
CA SER A 1181 -5.95 -31.91 -6.41
C SER A 1181 -6.41 -30.89 -7.44
N ALA A 1182 -7.36 -30.03 -7.12
CA ALA A 1182 -7.80 -28.96 -8.00
C ALA A 1182 -7.13 -27.64 -7.63
N GLY A 1183 -6.73 -26.85 -8.63
CA GLY A 1183 -6.17 -25.53 -8.43
C GLY A 1183 -7.20 -24.48 -7.99
N HIS A 1184 -6.74 -23.23 -7.90
CA HIS A 1184 -7.55 -22.09 -7.48
C HIS A 1184 -8.81 -21.90 -8.34
N TYR A 1185 -9.85 -21.29 -7.75
CA TYR A 1185 -11.12 -20.95 -8.41
C TYR A 1185 -11.91 -22.14 -8.99
N TYR A 1186 -11.71 -23.36 -8.47
CA TYR A 1186 -12.53 -24.52 -8.85
C TYR A 1186 -14.02 -24.25 -8.61
N GLY A 1187 -14.84 -24.42 -9.65
CA GLY A 1187 -16.29 -24.18 -9.57
C GLY A 1187 -16.67 -22.73 -9.26
N ALA A 1188 -15.76 -21.77 -9.42
CA ALA A 1188 -16.10 -20.35 -9.31
C ALA A 1188 -17.13 -19.97 -10.40
N TYR A 1189 -17.98 -18.98 -10.11
CA TYR A 1189 -19.05 -18.52 -11.00
C TYR A 1189 -20.07 -19.59 -11.41
N SER A 1190 -20.17 -20.69 -10.65
CA SER A 1190 -21.11 -21.78 -10.90
C SER A 1190 -22.56 -21.30 -11.03
N LEU A 1191 -23.31 -21.94 -11.94
CA LEU A 1191 -24.70 -21.64 -12.24
C LEU A 1191 -25.60 -22.85 -11.92
N PRO A 1192 -26.92 -22.63 -11.75
CA PRO A 1192 -27.88 -23.74 -11.66
C PRO A 1192 -27.71 -24.75 -12.82
N GLY A 1193 -27.74 -26.04 -12.49
CA GLY A 1193 -27.53 -27.15 -13.43
C GLY A 1193 -26.06 -27.50 -13.73
N MET A 1194 -25.11 -26.95 -12.99
CA MET A 1194 -23.72 -27.43 -12.96
C MET A 1194 -23.47 -28.23 -11.68
N GLU A 1195 -22.86 -29.41 -11.78
CA GLU A 1195 -22.59 -30.29 -10.64
C GLU A 1195 -21.14 -30.74 -10.66
N PHE A 1196 -20.44 -30.56 -9.54
CA PHE A 1196 -19.03 -30.88 -9.36
C PHE A 1196 -18.86 -31.89 -8.25
N HIS A 1197 -18.23 -33.03 -8.53
CA HIS A 1197 -17.90 -34.06 -7.57
C HIS A 1197 -16.40 -34.28 -7.61
N LEU A 1198 -15.69 -33.88 -6.56
CA LEU A 1198 -14.25 -34.07 -6.44
C LEU A 1198 -13.94 -35.07 -5.32
N ARG A 1199 -13.16 -36.09 -5.65
CA ARG A 1199 -12.49 -36.94 -4.66
C ARG A 1199 -11.03 -36.50 -4.52
N GLY A 1200 -10.76 -35.64 -3.54
CA GLY A 1200 -9.46 -35.02 -3.30
C GLY A 1200 -9.55 -33.68 -2.59
N ASN A 1201 -8.73 -32.70 -2.99
CA ASN A 1201 -8.65 -31.38 -2.36
C ASN A 1201 -8.67 -30.24 -3.39
N ILE A 1202 -8.95 -29.02 -2.94
CA ILE A 1202 -9.05 -27.81 -3.75
C ILE A 1202 -8.22 -26.70 -3.10
N ALA A 1203 -7.47 -25.94 -3.91
CA ALA A 1203 -6.83 -24.70 -3.48
C ALA A 1203 -7.86 -23.57 -3.20
N ASP A 1204 -7.38 -22.32 -3.11
CA ASP A 1204 -8.18 -21.20 -2.61
C ASP A 1204 -9.24 -20.72 -3.62
N SER A 1205 -10.15 -19.87 -3.12
CA SER A 1205 -11.15 -19.16 -3.91
C SER A 1205 -12.15 -20.05 -4.66
N ALA A 1206 -12.24 -21.33 -4.30
CA ALA A 1206 -13.23 -22.24 -4.86
C ALA A 1206 -14.66 -21.75 -4.59
N PHE A 1207 -15.57 -22.00 -5.52
CA PHE A 1207 -16.98 -21.59 -5.42
C PHE A 1207 -17.22 -20.07 -5.29
N THR A 1208 -16.19 -19.23 -5.55
CA THR A 1208 -16.30 -17.76 -5.54
C THR A 1208 -17.38 -17.28 -6.49
N ALA A 1209 -18.20 -16.33 -6.04
CA ALA A 1209 -19.28 -15.72 -6.82
C ALA A 1209 -20.26 -16.72 -7.45
N ALA A 1210 -20.38 -17.94 -6.91
CA ALA A 1210 -21.36 -18.93 -7.35
C ALA A 1210 -22.78 -18.36 -7.23
N TYR A 1211 -23.61 -18.61 -8.25
CA TYR A 1211 -25.02 -18.20 -8.28
C TYR A 1211 -25.97 -19.41 -8.18
N GLY A 1212 -25.43 -20.62 -8.35
CA GLY A 1212 -26.12 -21.89 -8.27
C GLY A 1212 -25.14 -23.05 -8.37
N GLY A 1213 -25.67 -24.23 -8.69
CA GLY A 1213 -24.87 -25.45 -8.86
C GLY A 1213 -24.69 -26.25 -7.57
N LEU A 1214 -24.11 -27.44 -7.72
CA LEU A 1214 -23.79 -28.37 -6.64
C LEU A 1214 -22.27 -28.63 -6.65
N LEU A 1215 -21.63 -28.56 -5.50
CA LEU A 1215 -20.24 -28.94 -5.30
C LEU A 1215 -20.16 -29.96 -4.17
N VAL A 1216 -19.55 -31.12 -4.43
CA VAL A 1216 -19.33 -32.18 -3.45
C VAL A 1216 -17.84 -32.51 -3.43
N VAL A 1217 -17.21 -32.38 -2.27
CA VAL A 1217 -15.79 -32.68 -2.06
C VAL A 1217 -15.67 -33.77 -1.02
N SER A 1218 -14.93 -34.83 -1.34
CA SER A 1218 -14.71 -35.97 -0.46
C SER A 1218 -13.23 -36.34 -0.44
N PRO A 1219 -12.70 -36.86 0.69
CA PRO A 1219 -11.30 -37.21 0.78
C PRO A 1219 -10.97 -38.44 -0.10
N PRO A 1220 -9.73 -38.59 -0.58
CA PRO A 1220 -9.31 -39.75 -1.37
C PRO A 1220 -9.53 -41.07 -0.63
N ARG A 1221 -9.36 -41.11 0.69
CA ARG A 1221 -9.64 -42.26 1.56
C ARG A 1221 -10.58 -41.82 2.68
N ARG A 1222 -11.37 -42.74 3.23
CA ARG A 1222 -12.27 -42.44 4.37
C ARG A 1222 -11.44 -42.11 5.62
N ARG A 1223 -11.13 -40.84 5.80
CA ARG A 1223 -10.47 -40.26 6.99
C ARG A 1223 -11.15 -38.93 7.30
N THR A 1224 -11.47 -38.70 8.56
CA THR A 1224 -12.13 -37.48 9.05
C THR A 1224 -11.09 -36.45 9.46
N GLY A 1225 -11.45 -35.16 9.39
CA GLY A 1225 -10.65 -34.07 9.97
C GLY A 1225 -9.55 -33.46 9.08
N LEU A 1226 -9.37 -33.94 7.84
CA LEU A 1226 -8.43 -33.33 6.89
C LEU A 1226 -9.02 -32.03 6.30
N SER A 1227 -8.21 -31.00 6.09
CA SER A 1227 -8.60 -29.87 5.25
C SER A 1227 -8.67 -30.29 3.78
N LEU A 1228 -9.79 -30.05 3.12
CA LEU A 1228 -10.01 -30.41 1.72
C LEU A 1228 -10.18 -29.20 0.81
N VAL A 1229 -10.46 -28.02 1.35
CA VAL A 1229 -10.54 -26.79 0.57
C VAL A 1229 -9.70 -25.70 1.20
N GLY A 1230 -9.06 -24.89 0.36
CA GLY A 1230 -8.24 -23.77 0.78
C GLY A 1230 -9.05 -22.60 1.34
N SER A 1231 -8.38 -21.46 1.41
CA SER A 1231 -8.92 -20.21 1.94
C SER A 1231 -9.90 -19.54 0.97
N CYS A 1232 -10.69 -18.59 1.48
CA CYS A 1232 -11.65 -17.77 0.72
C CYS A 1232 -12.71 -18.58 -0.06
N PHE A 1233 -13.03 -19.79 0.39
CA PHE A 1233 -14.08 -20.61 -0.21
C PHE A 1233 -15.43 -19.88 -0.19
N GLY A 1234 -16.13 -19.85 -1.32
CA GLY A 1234 -17.47 -19.29 -1.43
C GLY A 1234 -17.54 -17.76 -1.33
N TYR A 1235 -16.42 -17.04 -1.52
CA TYR A 1235 -16.40 -15.58 -1.40
C TYR A 1235 -17.42 -14.92 -2.34
N GLY A 1236 -18.37 -14.18 -1.76
CA GLY A 1236 -19.39 -13.45 -2.52
C GLY A 1236 -20.41 -14.34 -3.23
N ALA A 1237 -20.50 -15.63 -2.86
CA ALA A 1237 -21.51 -16.52 -3.42
C ALA A 1237 -22.92 -16.02 -3.10
N ARG A 1238 -23.84 -16.22 -4.05
CA ARG A 1238 -25.24 -15.79 -4.01
C ARG A 1238 -26.24 -16.94 -4.11
N GLY A 1239 -25.78 -18.13 -4.45
CA GLY A 1239 -26.59 -19.34 -4.47
C GLY A 1239 -25.73 -20.58 -4.64
N GLY A 1240 -26.39 -21.73 -4.76
CA GLY A 1240 -25.75 -23.03 -4.93
C GLY A 1240 -25.55 -23.78 -3.61
N LYS A 1241 -25.14 -25.05 -3.73
CA LYS A 1241 -24.94 -25.96 -2.59
C LYS A 1241 -23.51 -26.50 -2.63
N ALA A 1242 -22.83 -26.49 -1.49
CA ALA A 1242 -21.53 -27.14 -1.33
C ALA A 1242 -21.55 -28.11 -0.15
N PHE A 1243 -21.07 -29.33 -0.34
CA PHE A 1243 -20.92 -30.35 0.69
C PHE A 1243 -19.45 -30.80 0.72
N ILE A 1244 -18.74 -30.49 1.79
CA ILE A 1244 -17.31 -30.74 1.95
C ILE A 1244 -17.15 -31.72 3.11
N ALA A 1245 -16.77 -32.96 2.82
CA ALA A 1245 -16.51 -34.00 3.82
C ALA A 1245 -15.09 -33.85 4.42
N GLY A 1246 -14.81 -32.66 4.96
CA GLY A 1246 -13.53 -32.26 5.55
C GLY A 1246 -13.55 -30.79 5.98
N ARG A 1247 -12.39 -30.26 6.37
CA ARG A 1247 -12.24 -28.88 6.83
C ARG A 1247 -11.97 -27.90 5.68
N ALA A 1248 -12.24 -26.62 5.90
CA ALA A 1248 -11.86 -25.51 5.02
C ALA A 1248 -10.70 -24.69 5.59
N GLY A 1249 -10.07 -23.86 4.75
CA GLY A 1249 -9.08 -22.87 5.18
C GLY A 1249 -9.70 -21.55 5.65
N ASN A 1250 -8.85 -20.54 5.79
CA ASN A 1250 -9.21 -19.24 6.34
C ASN A 1250 -10.29 -18.53 5.50
N ARG A 1251 -11.08 -17.64 6.14
CA ARG A 1251 -12.09 -16.79 5.46
C ARG A 1251 -13.17 -17.57 4.68
N PHE A 1252 -13.64 -18.70 5.21
CA PHE A 1252 -14.75 -19.46 4.63
C PHE A 1252 -16.07 -18.66 4.60
N GLY A 1253 -16.74 -18.60 3.44
CA GLY A 1253 -18.08 -18.03 3.32
C GLY A 1253 -18.15 -16.52 3.59
N ILE A 1254 -17.10 -15.77 3.27
CA ILE A 1254 -17.12 -14.31 3.43
C ILE A 1254 -18.05 -13.64 2.39
N CYS A 1255 -18.75 -12.59 2.81
CA CYS A 1255 -19.67 -11.82 1.97
C CYS A 1255 -20.75 -12.63 1.24
N LEU A 1256 -21.25 -13.74 1.80
CA LEU A 1256 -22.41 -14.46 1.23
C LEU A 1256 -23.62 -13.52 1.11
N ARG A 1257 -24.37 -13.66 0.01
CA ARG A 1257 -25.51 -12.79 -0.31
C ARG A 1257 -26.73 -13.59 -0.68
N LYS A 1258 -27.89 -12.95 -0.59
CA LYS A 1258 -29.13 -13.44 -1.22
C LYS A 1258 -29.05 -13.18 -2.73
N ASN A 1259 -29.52 -14.12 -3.55
CA ASN A 1259 -29.80 -13.87 -4.95
C ASN A 1259 -31.07 -13.00 -5.13
N HIS A 1260 -31.41 -12.68 -6.37
CA HIS A 1260 -32.57 -11.83 -6.67
C HIS A 1260 -33.92 -12.48 -6.37
N GLU A 1261 -33.97 -13.80 -6.26
CA GLU A 1261 -35.14 -14.60 -5.89
C GLU A 1261 -35.19 -14.87 -4.38
N GLY A 1262 -34.26 -14.30 -3.60
CA GLY A 1262 -34.17 -14.48 -2.15
C GLY A 1262 -33.47 -15.77 -1.70
N GLY A 1263 -33.00 -16.61 -2.62
CA GLY A 1263 -32.22 -17.81 -2.31
C GLY A 1263 -30.83 -17.47 -1.80
N SER A 1264 -30.30 -18.29 -0.89
CA SER A 1264 -28.96 -18.14 -0.30
C SER A 1264 -28.09 -19.36 -0.60
N PRO A 1265 -26.76 -19.22 -0.64
CA PRO A 1265 -25.84 -20.35 -0.65
C PRO A 1265 -26.08 -21.28 0.54
N THR A 1266 -25.99 -22.59 0.32
CA THR A 1266 -26.00 -23.61 1.39
C THR A 1266 -24.66 -24.31 1.41
N LEU A 1267 -23.87 -24.10 2.45
CA LEU A 1267 -22.53 -24.69 2.58
C LEU A 1267 -22.53 -25.61 3.80
N VAL A 1268 -22.10 -26.86 3.62
CA VAL A 1268 -21.94 -27.87 4.68
C VAL A 1268 -20.48 -28.32 4.67
N VAL A 1269 -19.82 -28.21 5.82
CA VAL A 1269 -18.39 -28.48 6.01
C VAL A 1269 -18.16 -29.11 7.39
N GLU A 1270 -17.13 -29.94 7.54
CA GLU A 1270 -16.83 -30.63 8.82
C GLU A 1270 -15.98 -29.76 9.78
N GLY A 1271 -15.49 -28.61 9.32
CA GLY A 1271 -14.79 -27.62 10.13
C GLY A 1271 -14.28 -26.45 9.29
N VAL A 1272 -14.06 -25.31 9.94
CA VAL A 1272 -13.36 -24.14 9.37
C VAL A 1272 -12.17 -23.85 10.29
#